data_AF-A0A0U2WC51-F1
#
_entry.id   AF-A0A0U2WC51-F1
#
_cell.length_a   1.000
_cell.length_b   1.000
_cell.length_c   1.000
_cell.angle_alpha   90.00
_cell.angle_beta   90.00
_cell.angle_gamma   90.00
#
_symmetry.space_group_name_H-M   'P 1'
#
loop_
_entity.id
_entity.type
_entity.pdbx_description
1 polymer ?
#
loop_
_entity_poly.entity_id
_entity_poly.type
_entity_poly.pdbx_seq_one_letter_code
_entity_poly.pdbx_strand_id
1 'polypeptide(L)'
;MKKNKFIKSALSVLLACSFLFSGFPFAAKAETPKVRTEAGKISFEITSTAATSSIKYRTVGWTVRRDQLCTNTAPKQCGDPRSGQHASFLDQQVRQVGQEPNPPIPGQPVTTYYEVSEALVTEGMWKAGMGDIKDNDDLYLYAIMVSIDGNGNVRKGPFYTLDEIKRAEPWAHPDDLDDYFGIHVPYRSAEFPVDVIAKTVGGKVIQNPEVTFQKGKYKVGETINHEFPETIEDNGKTYTIVRSYLSPKQDPTRKDWLQENPETNPKVRMRSFTVHLGGTDAVAEYAENNPVKAIYQKEDGTKLKEVDKGVFATGDEANHTFEGQITSGGQTYEIIRSYITNNNKPDEKLFIQEKGDAKLRERSILVGSGGSNFVGIYKIPSPVTVTSRIEAPDNVASSVTTVDGDFVFEAKSQKSLKSYEITSIENATLAVPSDKSGALSGLTASKSLPIKIPFASGSSVTVKITVIVKDTDGNTGDSTSDHTVRKGDGGGEPQPGASQQAEVMEPSVSAVIQADSRGAEKFDVLQGIPTSESLYVNALAKSYLYRNTFTETTGTKQYPIQVSKTYTLTWTETHPGPPDADGNPTTITVPRSDTQTVTKNYSIERKYSFWTIQNLEVYGIQKATVSNYALPSGTVTLEPNGYAPPTVSAAHDASLSAHITDPVYTNVTLPGQTISGGSSRPPVPNEDWRSTAESAIGKIKVKNDSFVFNGNTIMDNRTVEEKAPTPGAIPAPPMVGQDVLYSSGYVIDASKTNKANQPSTGTIFYTLVKGIGGGENKSYPIGGINPVTVHTPVVNWASVSDDQAHNQKTQPTAGRAALILDRPFTVTIPTSGPHKDIKGYGNRDYAKYMRDKQVRFPFDVYKADRTTFVPKDTWVSIPVGQLQTTFYLPVWVDEGHYDVLFRTFAENSPATFTSQMNANLDLSNHVAAQAVPVEVIGRLYDFRITDIADFAWESVFRTQKGSATPTGNAYWVGTKGIDGAPRGNTPPYVLPVRQGSHPESGKKNVAVKTGYHFKFEVMTKGNMFGSGDGILITPTFYFVDSKGKNRQEVDLYYHSGSRRFIRIGSSDDAEKRYVTLDARLRNVPKQELTDTAATLWSLNGSPGDRQTFIDQYVKDAQKPTYVGGYDIMLLPPQLRTFVGSTQVPSGIGAARANASVQRWRGDYSLPAAPYVVPKGFNLAEYGRTHRLDDHAPVFLKDGYIIVNFNIETIRDQDLNHPHLQYKNAPLDNQWRMEGFQRSFVDPYGATFSLLDGDVVFYHANLSSYDDFGTGGTH
;
A
#
# COMPACT_ATOMS: atom_id res chain seq x y z
N MET A 1 -84.51 -86.63 16.87
CA MET A 1 -85.85 -86.38 16.31
C MET A 1 -85.76 -85.30 15.22
N LYS A 2 -86.36 -85.58 14.06
CA LYS A 2 -86.78 -84.68 12.96
C LYS A 2 -85.74 -83.80 12.22
N LYS A 3 -85.22 -84.44 11.16
CA LYS A 3 -85.00 -84.00 9.76
C LYS A 3 -85.52 -82.64 9.25
N ASN A 4 -84.67 -82.07 8.37
CA ASN A 4 -84.90 -81.55 7.01
C ASN A 4 -85.11 -80.05 6.73
N LYS A 5 -84.25 -79.59 5.80
CA LYS A 5 -84.31 -78.41 4.91
C LYS A 5 -84.09 -77.04 5.55
N PHE A 6 -82.83 -76.59 5.53
CA PHE A 6 -82.43 -75.25 5.05
C PHE A 6 -80.92 -75.28 4.70
N ILE A 7 -80.58 -76.07 3.67
CA ILE A 7 -79.31 -76.03 2.95
C ILE A 7 -79.67 -75.65 1.50
N LYS A 8 -78.84 -74.78 0.91
CA LYS A 8 -78.93 -74.11 -0.40
C LYS A 8 -79.64 -72.75 -0.35
N SER A 9 -78.86 -71.70 -0.03
CA SER A 9 -78.94 -70.34 -0.62
C SER A 9 -78.15 -69.25 0.14
N ALA A 10 -77.52 -69.53 1.29
CA ALA A 10 -76.84 -68.49 2.09
C ALA A 10 -75.31 -68.62 2.20
N LEU A 11 -74.67 -69.60 1.54
CA LEU A 11 -73.22 -69.84 1.62
C LEU A 11 -72.49 -69.73 0.26
N SER A 12 -73.14 -69.12 -0.74
CA SER A 12 -72.55 -68.87 -2.07
C SER A 12 -72.64 -67.40 -2.52
N VAL A 13 -73.05 -66.49 -1.63
CA VAL A 13 -73.15 -65.04 -1.93
C VAL A 13 -72.09 -64.20 -1.17
N LEU A 14 -71.44 -64.75 -0.14
CA LEU A 14 -70.30 -64.10 0.52
C LEU A 14 -68.92 -64.51 -0.03
N LEU A 15 -68.90 -65.39 -1.04
CA LEU A 15 -67.69 -65.83 -1.74
C LEU A 15 -67.67 -65.42 -3.24
N ALA A 16 -68.62 -64.59 -3.67
CA ALA A 16 -68.77 -64.16 -5.08
C ALA A 16 -68.93 -62.63 -5.27
N CYS A 17 -68.63 -61.81 -4.26
CA CYS A 17 -68.48 -60.36 -4.43
C CYS A 17 -67.02 -59.87 -4.30
N SER A 18 -66.06 -60.78 -4.16
CA SER A 18 -64.62 -60.47 -4.07
C SER A 18 -63.88 -60.53 -5.43
N PHE A 19 -64.61 -60.56 -6.55
CA PHE A 19 -64.02 -60.68 -7.90
C PHE A 19 -64.63 -59.75 -8.97
N LEU A 20 -65.34 -58.69 -8.59
CA LEU A 20 -65.92 -57.72 -9.54
C LEU A 20 -65.82 -56.26 -9.06
N PHE A 21 -64.64 -55.84 -8.61
CA PHE A 21 -64.18 -54.44 -8.66
C PHE A 21 -62.65 -54.38 -8.84
N SER A 22 -62.12 -55.26 -9.68
CA SER A 22 -60.78 -55.15 -10.26
C SER A 22 -60.90 -54.41 -11.59
N GLY A 23 -60.69 -53.09 -11.58
CA GLY A 23 -60.73 -52.31 -12.81
C GLY A 23 -61.10 -50.84 -12.66
N PHE A 24 -60.61 -50.14 -11.63
CA PHE A 24 -60.29 -48.73 -11.81
C PHE A 24 -58.77 -48.60 -11.73
N PRO A 25 -58.09 -48.21 -12.82
CA PRO A 25 -56.70 -47.79 -12.69
C PRO A 25 -56.72 -46.59 -11.74
N PHE A 26 -56.11 -46.71 -10.57
CA PHE A 26 -55.65 -45.52 -9.87
C PHE A 26 -54.64 -44.87 -10.83
N ALA A 27 -55.08 -43.83 -11.53
CA ALA A 27 -54.21 -42.96 -12.28
C ALA A 27 -53.32 -42.26 -11.23
N ALA A 28 -52.11 -42.78 -11.04
CA ALA A 28 -51.08 -42.14 -10.24
C ALA A 28 -50.62 -40.89 -10.99
N LYS A 29 -51.21 -39.74 -10.69
CA LYS A 29 -50.63 -38.44 -11.04
C LYS A 29 -49.64 -38.02 -9.97
N ALA A 30 -48.48 -37.50 -10.37
CA ALA A 30 -47.60 -36.76 -9.45
C ALA A 30 -48.31 -35.49 -8.97
N GLU A 31 -48.18 -35.14 -7.69
CA GLU A 31 -48.71 -33.87 -7.16
C GLU A 31 -47.74 -32.74 -7.52
N THR A 32 -48.27 -31.57 -7.90
CA THR A 32 -47.46 -30.38 -8.19
C THR A 32 -46.56 -30.03 -6.99
N PRO A 33 -45.25 -29.78 -7.19
CA PRO A 33 -44.35 -29.41 -6.10
C PRO A 33 -44.82 -28.17 -5.35
N LYS A 34 -44.85 -28.23 -4.02
CA LYS A 34 -45.16 -27.06 -3.18
C LYS A 34 -43.86 -26.35 -2.86
N VAL A 35 -43.72 -25.12 -3.33
CA VAL A 35 -42.55 -24.28 -3.07
C VAL A 35 -42.98 -23.12 -2.18
N ARG A 36 -42.23 -22.87 -1.11
CA ARG A 36 -42.41 -21.68 -0.28
C ARG A 36 -41.07 -21.02 0.00
N THR A 37 -41.10 -19.73 0.24
CA THR A 37 -39.95 -19.02 0.81
C THR A 37 -40.33 -18.47 2.18
N GLU A 38 -39.41 -18.56 3.14
CA GLU A 38 -39.62 -18.08 4.51
C GLU A 38 -38.26 -17.73 5.14
N ALA A 39 -38.16 -16.54 5.74
CA ALA A 39 -36.93 -16.03 6.35
C ALA A 39 -35.68 -16.18 5.45
N GLY A 40 -35.83 -15.87 4.15
CA GLY A 40 -34.78 -15.93 3.13
C GLY A 40 -34.45 -17.34 2.62
N LYS A 41 -35.06 -18.40 3.17
CA LYS A 41 -34.89 -19.78 2.74
C LYS A 41 -35.88 -20.14 1.65
N ILE A 42 -35.55 -21.10 0.81
CA ILE A 42 -36.50 -21.72 -0.14
C ILE A 42 -36.71 -23.17 0.27
N SER A 43 -37.97 -23.55 0.52
CA SER A 43 -38.36 -24.92 0.87
C SER A 43 -39.23 -25.53 -0.23
N PHE A 44 -39.03 -26.83 -0.47
CA PHE A 44 -39.71 -27.59 -1.50
C PHE A 44 -40.35 -28.84 -0.89
N GLU A 45 -41.60 -29.12 -1.22
CA GLU A 45 -42.28 -30.38 -0.88
C GLU A 45 -42.63 -31.10 -2.20
N ILE A 46 -42.06 -32.29 -2.39
CA ILE A 46 -42.21 -33.08 -3.61
C ILE A 46 -42.83 -34.43 -3.25
N THR A 47 -44.07 -34.67 -3.71
CA THR A 47 -44.77 -35.97 -3.52
C THR A 47 -44.61 -36.83 -4.76
N SER A 48 -44.05 -38.03 -4.61
CA SER A 48 -43.88 -38.99 -5.71
C SER A 48 -44.39 -40.38 -5.33
N THR A 49 -45.06 -41.06 -6.26
CA THR A 49 -45.54 -42.44 -6.10
C THR A 49 -44.59 -43.39 -6.83
N ALA A 50 -44.29 -44.56 -6.26
CA ALA A 50 -43.34 -45.50 -6.85
C ALA A 50 -43.80 -45.98 -8.26
N ALA A 51 -43.13 -45.53 -9.32
CA ALA A 51 -43.38 -46.00 -10.68
C ALA A 51 -43.01 -47.49 -10.85
N THR A 52 -43.80 -48.23 -11.64
CA THR A 52 -43.61 -49.65 -11.99
C THR A 52 -42.65 -49.88 -13.16
N SER A 53 -42.11 -48.83 -13.77
CA SER A 53 -41.12 -48.87 -14.87
C SER A 53 -39.67 -48.78 -14.36
N SER A 54 -38.73 -49.26 -15.18
CA SER A 54 -37.28 -49.32 -14.87
C SER A 54 -36.52 -47.99 -15.01
N ILE A 55 -37.18 -46.88 -15.37
CA ILE A 55 -36.59 -45.55 -15.60
C ILE A 55 -37.47 -44.48 -14.96
N LYS A 56 -36.87 -43.55 -14.19
CA LYS A 56 -37.56 -42.47 -13.45
C LYS A 56 -36.83 -41.13 -13.63
N TYR A 57 -37.48 -40.02 -13.32
CA TYR A 57 -36.82 -38.71 -13.19
C TYR A 57 -36.53 -38.41 -11.72
N ARG A 58 -35.47 -37.64 -11.45
CA ARG A 58 -35.13 -37.11 -10.12
C ARG A 58 -34.78 -35.64 -10.23
N THR A 59 -35.46 -34.79 -9.47
CA THR A 59 -35.08 -33.39 -9.30
C THR A 59 -33.77 -33.32 -8.51
N VAL A 60 -32.75 -32.71 -9.08
CA VAL A 60 -31.41 -32.53 -8.49
C VAL A 60 -31.10 -31.07 -8.20
N GLY A 61 -31.98 -30.16 -8.61
CA GLY A 61 -31.80 -28.74 -8.36
C GLY A 61 -32.95 -27.90 -8.86
N TRP A 62 -32.81 -26.59 -8.67
CA TRP A 62 -33.77 -25.58 -9.12
C TRP A 62 -33.04 -24.36 -9.65
N THR A 63 -33.48 -23.88 -10.80
CA THR A 63 -33.14 -22.55 -11.31
C THR A 63 -34.22 -21.57 -10.87
N VAL A 64 -33.81 -20.45 -10.28
CA VAL A 64 -34.66 -19.40 -9.73
C VAL A 64 -34.46 -18.12 -10.51
N ARG A 65 -35.56 -17.49 -10.88
CA ARG A 65 -35.60 -16.24 -11.65
C ARG A 65 -36.64 -15.28 -11.10
N ARG A 66 -36.60 -14.03 -11.57
CA ARG A 66 -37.61 -13.00 -11.28
C ARG A 66 -38.63 -12.79 -12.41
N ASP A 67 -38.38 -13.33 -13.59
CA ASP A 67 -39.25 -13.28 -14.77
C ASP A 67 -39.84 -14.65 -15.13
N GLN A 68 -41.11 -14.66 -15.55
CA GLN A 68 -41.85 -15.86 -15.98
C GLN A 68 -41.48 -16.22 -17.42
N LEU A 69 -40.88 -17.40 -17.62
CA LEU A 69 -40.47 -17.92 -18.94
C LEU A 69 -41.44 -18.96 -19.55
N CYS A 70 -42.47 -19.38 -18.83
CA CYS A 70 -43.43 -20.39 -19.30
C CYS A 70 -44.75 -19.77 -19.76
N THR A 71 -45.37 -20.37 -20.77
CA THR A 71 -46.74 -20.04 -21.19
C THR A 71 -47.77 -20.62 -20.22
N ASN A 72 -48.93 -19.96 -20.10
CA ASN A 72 -50.05 -20.43 -19.27
C ASN A 72 -51.00 -21.37 -20.04
N THR A 73 -50.54 -21.99 -21.13
CA THR A 73 -51.34 -22.85 -22.04
C THR A 73 -50.87 -24.31 -21.94
N ALA A 74 -51.77 -25.28 -22.15
CA ALA A 74 -51.39 -26.70 -22.25
C ALA A 74 -51.27 -27.13 -23.73
N PRO A 75 -50.16 -27.76 -24.17
CA PRO A 75 -48.97 -28.13 -23.37
C PRO A 75 -48.10 -26.91 -23.03
N LYS A 76 -47.53 -26.91 -21.81
CA LYS A 76 -46.71 -25.79 -21.32
C LYS A 76 -45.42 -25.67 -22.14
N GLN A 77 -45.14 -24.47 -22.63
CA GLN A 77 -43.89 -24.15 -23.34
C GLN A 77 -43.07 -23.17 -22.50
N CYS A 78 -41.80 -23.47 -22.26
CA CYS A 78 -40.90 -22.65 -21.46
C CYS A 78 -39.63 -22.31 -22.23
N GLY A 79 -39.17 -21.06 -22.14
CA GLY A 79 -37.82 -20.68 -22.56
C GLY A 79 -36.74 -21.33 -21.66
N ASP A 80 -35.47 -21.26 -22.06
CA ASP A 80 -34.36 -21.79 -21.25
C ASP A 80 -34.24 -20.99 -19.94
N PRO A 81 -34.42 -21.62 -18.75
CA PRO A 81 -34.30 -20.95 -17.47
C PRO A 81 -32.95 -20.30 -17.19
N ARG A 82 -31.90 -20.65 -17.95
CA ARG A 82 -30.57 -20.06 -17.84
C ARG A 82 -30.36 -18.82 -18.71
N SER A 83 -31.34 -18.46 -19.53
CA SER A 83 -31.23 -17.31 -20.44
C SER A 83 -31.49 -15.99 -19.70
N GLY A 84 -30.45 -15.26 -19.29
CA GLY A 84 -30.59 -14.01 -18.50
C GLY A 84 -30.21 -14.17 -17.02
N GLN A 85 -30.65 -13.27 -16.13
CA GLN A 85 -30.31 -13.31 -14.70
C GLN A 85 -31.04 -14.46 -13.99
N HIS A 86 -30.28 -15.38 -13.41
CA HIS A 86 -30.82 -16.56 -12.73
C HIS A 86 -29.83 -17.08 -11.68
N ALA A 87 -30.38 -17.68 -10.62
CA ALA A 87 -29.60 -18.43 -9.64
C ALA A 87 -29.95 -19.91 -9.77
N SER A 88 -28.97 -20.82 -9.82
CA SER A 88 -29.22 -22.26 -9.84
C SER A 88 -28.68 -22.89 -8.56
N PHE A 89 -29.51 -23.66 -7.89
CA PHE A 89 -29.17 -24.42 -6.70
C PHE A 89 -29.20 -25.90 -7.06
N LEU A 90 -28.06 -26.59 -6.93
CA LEU A 90 -27.87 -27.97 -7.38
C LEU A 90 -27.34 -28.85 -6.25
N ASP A 91 -27.64 -30.14 -6.31
CA ASP A 91 -27.07 -31.21 -5.49
C ASP A 91 -27.06 -30.85 -3.99
N GLN A 92 -25.88 -30.76 -3.36
CA GLN A 92 -25.70 -30.53 -1.92
C GLN A 92 -26.26 -29.17 -1.44
N GLN A 93 -26.55 -28.23 -2.34
CA GLN A 93 -27.18 -26.94 -2.01
C GLN A 93 -28.68 -27.07 -1.76
N VAL A 94 -29.34 -28.07 -2.37
CA VAL A 94 -30.76 -28.39 -2.16
C VAL A 94 -30.84 -29.59 -1.22
N ARG A 95 -30.77 -29.33 0.09
CA ARG A 95 -30.66 -30.37 1.11
C ARG A 95 -32.03 -31.00 1.37
N GLN A 96 -32.11 -32.33 1.32
CA GLN A 96 -33.27 -33.04 1.87
C GLN A 96 -33.28 -32.88 3.40
N VAL A 97 -34.34 -32.27 3.94
CA VAL A 97 -34.54 -32.04 5.38
C VAL A 97 -35.58 -32.98 5.98
N GLY A 98 -36.35 -33.68 5.13
CA GLY A 98 -37.45 -34.53 5.57
C GLY A 98 -37.98 -35.48 4.51
N GLN A 99 -38.75 -36.50 4.93
CA GLN A 99 -39.70 -37.20 4.07
C GLN A 99 -40.82 -37.85 4.90
N GLU A 100 -41.99 -38.09 4.31
CA GLU A 100 -43.14 -38.76 4.92
C GLU A 100 -43.83 -39.69 3.88
N PRO A 101 -44.07 -40.98 4.19
CA PRO A 101 -43.66 -41.69 5.40
C PRO A 101 -42.14 -41.95 5.44
N ASN A 102 -41.57 -41.99 6.63
CA ASN A 102 -40.17 -42.32 6.88
C ASN A 102 -40.06 -43.52 7.87
N PRO A 103 -39.68 -44.74 7.43
CA PRO A 103 -39.18 -45.09 6.10
C PRO A 103 -40.30 -45.16 5.04
N PRO A 104 -39.98 -45.01 3.73
CA PRO A 104 -40.96 -45.03 2.66
C PRO A 104 -41.62 -46.41 2.54
N ILE A 105 -42.95 -46.44 2.36
CA ILE A 105 -43.73 -47.68 2.25
C ILE A 105 -43.90 -48.05 0.76
N PRO A 106 -43.49 -49.27 0.33
CA PRO A 106 -43.66 -49.70 -1.07
C PRO A 106 -45.11 -49.61 -1.55
N GLY A 107 -45.34 -48.91 -2.66
CA GLY A 107 -46.67 -48.74 -3.27
C GLY A 107 -47.49 -47.57 -2.74
N GLN A 108 -46.99 -46.81 -1.75
CA GLN A 108 -47.61 -45.56 -1.29
C GLN A 108 -46.85 -44.32 -1.77
N PRO A 109 -47.53 -43.16 -1.91
CA PRO A 109 -46.85 -41.88 -2.17
C PRO A 109 -45.87 -41.51 -1.05
N VAL A 110 -44.72 -40.94 -1.42
CA VAL A 110 -43.70 -40.42 -0.51
C VAL A 110 -43.53 -38.93 -0.79
N THR A 111 -43.78 -38.10 0.22
CA THR A 111 -43.49 -36.66 0.20
C THR A 111 -42.11 -36.41 0.75
N THR A 112 -41.26 -35.71 0.00
CA THR A 112 -39.89 -35.37 0.41
C THR A 112 -39.75 -33.86 0.56
N TYR A 113 -39.15 -33.42 1.68
CA TYR A 113 -38.94 -32.02 2.01
C TYR A 113 -37.50 -31.63 1.74
N TYR A 114 -37.28 -30.58 0.95
CA TYR A 114 -35.97 -30.03 0.64
C TYR A 114 -35.88 -28.56 1.06
N GLU A 115 -34.66 -28.08 1.37
CA GLU A 115 -34.39 -26.68 1.71
C GLU A 115 -33.09 -26.19 1.04
N VAL A 116 -33.11 -24.95 0.56
CA VAL A 116 -31.91 -24.14 0.29
C VAL A 116 -31.81 -23.10 1.41
N SER A 117 -30.70 -23.13 2.16
CA SER A 117 -30.49 -22.24 3.31
C SER A 117 -30.43 -20.77 2.88
N GLU A 118 -30.85 -19.85 3.76
CA GLU A 118 -30.83 -18.41 3.54
C GLU A 118 -29.47 -17.91 3.01
N ALA A 119 -28.36 -18.32 3.62
CA ALA A 119 -27.03 -17.91 3.17
C ALA A 119 -26.74 -18.29 1.70
N LEU A 120 -27.13 -19.49 1.28
CA LEU A 120 -26.97 -19.96 -0.10
C LEU A 120 -27.91 -19.21 -1.04
N VAL A 121 -29.15 -18.92 -0.62
CA VAL A 121 -30.10 -18.11 -1.40
C VAL A 121 -29.55 -16.70 -1.59
N THR A 122 -29.15 -16.02 -0.51
CA THR A 122 -28.54 -14.69 -0.52
C THR A 122 -27.31 -14.65 -1.45
N GLU A 123 -26.38 -15.60 -1.30
CA GLU A 123 -25.17 -15.67 -2.15
C GLU A 123 -25.51 -15.93 -3.62
N GLY A 124 -26.36 -16.92 -3.89
CA GLY A 124 -26.75 -17.33 -5.25
C GLY A 124 -27.47 -16.20 -5.99
N MET A 125 -28.41 -15.54 -5.32
CA MET A 125 -29.13 -14.41 -5.89
C MET A 125 -28.24 -13.17 -6.07
N TRP A 126 -27.33 -12.89 -5.14
CA TRP A 126 -26.36 -11.81 -5.29
C TRP A 126 -25.44 -12.03 -6.50
N LYS A 127 -24.84 -13.22 -6.63
CA LYS A 127 -23.98 -13.59 -7.76
C LYS A 127 -24.72 -13.58 -9.10
N ALA A 128 -26.00 -13.90 -9.09
CA ALA A 128 -26.87 -13.84 -10.26
C ALA A 128 -27.22 -12.41 -10.72
N GLY A 129 -26.76 -11.38 -9.99
CA GLY A 129 -27.11 -9.99 -10.26
C GLY A 129 -28.53 -9.60 -9.82
N MET A 130 -29.16 -10.41 -8.96
CA MET A 130 -30.52 -10.21 -8.44
C MET A 130 -30.52 -9.65 -6.99
N GLY A 131 -29.46 -8.95 -6.60
CA GLY A 131 -29.30 -8.40 -5.23
C GLY A 131 -30.26 -7.25 -4.88
N ASP A 132 -31.00 -6.74 -5.86
CA ASP A 132 -32.01 -5.68 -5.74
C ASP A 132 -33.43 -6.22 -5.42
N ILE A 133 -33.58 -7.53 -5.23
CA ILE A 133 -34.84 -8.16 -4.83
C ILE A 133 -35.41 -7.55 -3.54
N LYS A 134 -36.73 -7.45 -3.41
CA LYS A 134 -37.41 -6.96 -2.19
C LYS A 134 -38.27 -8.05 -1.54
N ASP A 135 -38.60 -7.88 -0.26
CA ASP A 135 -39.65 -8.68 0.37
C ASP A 135 -40.93 -8.60 -0.46
N ASN A 136 -41.50 -9.77 -0.76
CA ASN A 136 -42.69 -10.00 -1.59
C ASN A 136 -42.51 -9.90 -3.11
N ASP A 137 -41.29 -9.71 -3.62
CA ASP A 137 -41.03 -9.82 -5.05
C ASP A 137 -41.30 -11.23 -5.57
N ASP A 138 -41.73 -11.34 -6.83
CA ASP A 138 -42.04 -12.61 -7.46
C ASP A 138 -40.77 -13.39 -7.82
N LEU A 139 -40.77 -14.68 -7.48
CA LEU A 139 -39.80 -15.66 -7.96
C LEU A 139 -40.50 -16.73 -8.78
N TYR A 140 -39.80 -17.20 -9.81
CA TYR A 140 -40.22 -18.30 -10.66
C TYR A 140 -39.16 -19.39 -10.65
N LEU A 141 -39.57 -20.61 -10.33
CA LEU A 141 -38.67 -21.75 -10.17
C LEU A 141 -38.86 -22.79 -11.27
N TYR A 142 -37.73 -23.34 -11.72
CA TYR A 142 -37.62 -24.30 -12.80
C TYR A 142 -36.76 -25.48 -12.34
N ALA A 143 -37.33 -26.67 -12.30
CA ALA A 143 -36.60 -27.85 -11.84
C ALA A 143 -35.44 -28.20 -12.76
N ILE A 144 -34.35 -28.67 -12.16
CA ILE A 144 -33.22 -29.30 -12.85
C ILE A 144 -33.32 -30.80 -12.55
N MET A 145 -33.38 -31.62 -13.60
CA MET A 145 -33.68 -33.04 -13.45
C MET A 145 -32.66 -33.94 -14.14
N VAL A 146 -32.51 -35.14 -13.59
CA VAL A 146 -31.78 -36.25 -14.21
C VAL A 146 -32.71 -37.44 -14.44
N SER A 147 -32.46 -38.23 -15.48
CA SER A 147 -33.03 -39.55 -15.66
C SER A 147 -32.23 -40.55 -14.82
N ILE A 148 -32.92 -41.42 -14.06
CA ILE A 148 -32.33 -42.47 -13.23
C ILE A 148 -32.89 -43.85 -13.59
N ASP A 149 -32.12 -44.91 -13.35
CA ASP A 149 -32.60 -46.29 -13.45
C ASP A 149 -33.34 -46.74 -12.18
N GLY A 150 -33.88 -47.97 -12.19
CA GLY A 150 -34.57 -48.57 -11.04
C GLY A 150 -33.72 -48.74 -9.78
N ASN A 151 -32.38 -48.65 -9.87
CA ASN A 151 -31.44 -48.70 -8.76
C ASN A 151 -31.02 -47.30 -8.28
N GLY A 152 -31.52 -46.22 -8.91
CA GLY A 152 -31.21 -44.84 -8.56
C GLY A 152 -29.96 -44.26 -9.23
N ASN A 153 -29.32 -44.98 -10.15
CA ASN A 153 -28.16 -44.48 -10.88
C ASN A 153 -28.57 -43.50 -11.97
N VAL A 154 -27.85 -42.39 -12.10
CA VAL A 154 -28.08 -41.41 -13.17
C VAL A 154 -27.76 -42.02 -14.53
N ARG A 155 -28.72 -41.96 -15.45
CA ARG A 155 -28.60 -42.40 -16.84
C ARG A 155 -28.28 -41.25 -17.79
N LYS A 156 -29.02 -40.13 -17.67
CA LYS A 156 -28.89 -38.94 -18.54
C LYS A 156 -29.22 -37.67 -17.77
N GLY A 157 -28.66 -36.53 -18.18
CA GLY A 157 -28.82 -35.22 -17.52
C GLY A 157 -27.51 -34.72 -16.89
N PRO A 158 -27.53 -33.64 -16.08
CA PRO A 158 -28.71 -32.85 -15.72
C PRO A 158 -29.27 -32.04 -16.89
N PHE A 159 -30.60 -32.00 -16.97
CA PHE A 159 -31.35 -31.24 -17.96
C PHE A 159 -31.96 -30.01 -17.30
N TYR A 160 -31.93 -28.88 -18.01
CA TYR A 160 -32.28 -27.57 -17.45
C TYR A 160 -33.54 -26.98 -18.08
N THR A 161 -33.98 -27.53 -19.21
CA THR A 161 -35.20 -27.08 -19.90
C THR A 161 -36.27 -28.17 -19.91
N LEU A 162 -37.54 -27.75 -19.90
CA LEU A 162 -38.68 -28.66 -19.97
C LEU A 162 -38.64 -29.55 -21.23
N ASP A 163 -38.25 -28.97 -22.36
CA ASP A 163 -38.12 -29.65 -23.64
C ASP A 163 -37.02 -30.74 -23.65
N GLU A 164 -35.86 -30.46 -23.05
CA GLU A 164 -34.78 -31.44 -22.90
C GLU A 164 -35.25 -32.64 -22.06
N ILE A 165 -35.94 -32.37 -20.94
CA ILE A 165 -36.42 -33.42 -20.04
C ILE A 165 -37.48 -34.26 -20.74
N LYS A 166 -38.50 -33.64 -21.38
CA LYS A 166 -39.57 -34.37 -22.08
C LYS A 166 -39.06 -35.28 -23.20
N ARG A 167 -37.94 -34.91 -23.86
CA ARG A 167 -37.31 -35.71 -24.92
C ARG A 167 -36.23 -36.68 -24.42
N ALA A 168 -35.82 -36.60 -23.15
CA ALA A 168 -34.71 -37.37 -22.61
C ALA A 168 -34.97 -38.89 -22.62
N GLU A 169 -36.21 -39.30 -22.35
CA GLU A 169 -36.67 -40.69 -22.30
C GLU A 169 -38.12 -40.78 -22.81
N PRO A 170 -38.60 -41.96 -23.25
CA PRO A 170 -40.00 -42.15 -23.63
C PRO A 170 -40.91 -42.21 -22.39
N TRP A 171 -41.14 -41.06 -21.75
CA TRP A 171 -41.98 -40.95 -20.55
C TRP A 171 -43.42 -41.39 -20.82
N ALA A 172 -44.04 -42.09 -19.87
CA ALA A 172 -45.45 -42.50 -19.98
C ALA A 172 -46.41 -41.30 -19.94
N HIS A 173 -46.07 -40.28 -19.15
CA HIS A 173 -46.83 -39.05 -18.97
C HIS A 173 -45.90 -37.83 -18.99
N PRO A 174 -45.38 -37.42 -20.17
CA PRO A 174 -44.42 -36.31 -20.26
C PRO A 174 -45.01 -34.97 -19.80
N ASP A 175 -46.32 -34.79 -19.84
CA ASP A 175 -46.98 -33.54 -19.41
C ASP A 175 -47.02 -33.34 -17.89
N ASP A 176 -46.81 -34.40 -17.09
CA ASP A 176 -46.68 -34.27 -15.62
C ASP A 176 -45.43 -33.45 -15.23
N LEU A 177 -44.47 -33.29 -16.15
CA LEU A 177 -43.27 -32.47 -15.95
C LEU A 177 -43.56 -30.96 -16.03
N ASP A 178 -44.71 -30.56 -16.60
CA ASP A 178 -45.10 -29.13 -16.71
C ASP A 178 -45.24 -28.49 -15.33
N ASP A 179 -45.62 -29.27 -14.32
CA ASP A 179 -45.84 -28.82 -12.95
C ASP A 179 -44.56 -28.43 -12.21
N TYR A 180 -43.39 -28.85 -12.71
CA TYR A 180 -42.09 -28.56 -12.11
C TYR A 180 -41.41 -27.31 -12.71
N PHE A 181 -42.06 -26.64 -13.67
CA PHE A 181 -41.51 -25.50 -14.40
C PHE A 181 -42.42 -24.27 -14.31
N GLY A 182 -41.82 -23.12 -13.98
CA GLY A 182 -42.51 -21.84 -13.84
C GLY A 182 -43.32 -21.75 -12.56
N ILE A 183 -42.84 -22.34 -11.47
CA ILE A 183 -43.53 -22.30 -10.17
C ILE A 183 -43.36 -20.89 -9.59
N HIS A 184 -44.47 -20.17 -9.48
CA HIS A 184 -44.52 -18.84 -8.86
C HIS A 184 -44.49 -18.94 -7.33
N VAL A 185 -43.60 -18.19 -6.70
CA VAL A 185 -43.54 -18.03 -5.24
C VAL A 185 -43.13 -16.60 -4.88
N PRO A 186 -43.81 -15.94 -3.94
CA PRO A 186 -43.33 -14.66 -3.42
C PRO A 186 -42.08 -14.88 -2.57
N TYR A 187 -41.06 -14.03 -2.71
CA TYR A 187 -39.88 -14.04 -1.84
C TYR A 187 -40.22 -13.47 -0.46
N ARG A 188 -39.93 -14.22 0.60
CA ARG A 188 -40.08 -13.79 2.00
C ARG A 188 -38.70 -13.64 2.61
N SER A 189 -38.31 -12.39 2.79
CA SER A 189 -36.96 -11.99 3.15
C SER A 189 -36.58 -12.36 4.59
N ALA A 190 -35.29 -12.60 4.81
CA ALA A 190 -34.70 -12.63 6.14
C ALA A 190 -34.48 -11.20 6.67
N GLU A 191 -34.18 -11.07 7.97
CA GLU A 191 -33.75 -9.80 8.54
C GLU A 191 -32.23 -9.65 8.46
N PHE A 192 -31.78 -8.67 7.70
CA PHE A 192 -30.37 -8.40 7.46
C PHE A 192 -29.85 -7.22 8.28
N PRO A 193 -28.59 -7.27 8.75
CA PRO A 193 -28.03 -6.23 9.59
C PRO A 193 -27.78 -4.93 8.81
N VAL A 194 -28.10 -3.81 9.47
CA VAL A 194 -27.73 -2.47 9.04
C VAL A 194 -26.80 -1.85 10.07
N ASP A 195 -25.59 -1.50 9.65
CA ASP A 195 -24.61 -0.84 10.51
C ASP A 195 -24.39 0.61 10.06
N VAL A 196 -24.28 1.51 11.04
CA VAL A 196 -23.89 2.91 10.84
C VAL A 196 -22.40 2.99 11.17
N ILE A 197 -21.61 3.55 10.24
CA ILE A 197 -20.15 3.60 10.37
C ILE A 197 -19.65 5.02 10.12
N ALA A 198 -19.10 5.66 11.15
CA ALA A 198 -18.32 6.88 11.01
C ALA A 198 -16.84 6.54 10.85
N LYS A 199 -16.19 7.09 9.83
CA LYS A 199 -14.74 6.93 9.63
C LYS A 199 -14.12 8.20 9.08
N THR A 200 -12.81 8.33 9.22
CA THR A 200 -12.05 9.41 8.59
C THR A 200 -11.94 9.19 7.08
N VAL A 201 -11.68 10.25 6.30
CA VAL A 201 -11.36 10.15 4.85
C VAL A 201 -10.17 9.21 4.59
N GLY A 202 -9.22 9.11 5.53
CA GLY A 202 -8.09 8.18 5.47
C GLY A 202 -8.45 6.71 5.76
N GLY A 203 -9.74 6.40 6.00
CA GLY A 203 -10.24 5.04 6.20
C GLY A 203 -10.22 4.54 7.65
N LYS A 204 -9.67 5.30 8.61
CA LYS A 204 -9.71 4.95 10.04
C LYS A 204 -11.14 5.05 10.56
N VAL A 205 -11.72 3.94 11.02
CA VAL A 205 -13.03 3.91 11.69
C VAL A 205 -12.96 4.63 13.03
N ILE A 206 -13.94 5.48 13.30
CA ILE A 206 -14.06 6.24 14.55
C ILE A 206 -14.84 5.37 15.53
N GLN A 207 -14.15 4.93 16.58
CA GLN A 207 -14.67 4.00 17.60
C GLN A 207 -15.47 4.75 18.67
N ASN A 208 -16.45 5.55 18.22
CA ASN A 208 -17.41 6.21 19.10
C ASN A 208 -18.77 5.52 18.91
N PRO A 209 -19.32 4.86 19.95
CA PRO A 209 -20.56 4.10 19.85
C PRO A 209 -21.81 4.96 19.56
N GLU A 210 -21.73 6.29 19.66
CA GLU A 210 -22.82 7.20 19.27
C GLU A 210 -22.93 7.39 17.75
N VAL A 211 -21.86 7.12 17.00
CA VAL A 211 -21.77 7.37 15.55
C VAL A 211 -21.30 6.17 14.73
N THR A 212 -20.80 5.12 15.39
CA THR A 212 -20.47 3.83 14.79
C THR A 212 -21.14 2.72 15.61
N PHE A 213 -22.23 2.15 15.11
CA PHE A 213 -23.05 1.16 15.82
C PHE A 213 -23.93 0.33 14.88
N GLN A 214 -24.39 -0.83 15.34
CA GLN A 214 -25.42 -1.60 14.66
C GLN A 214 -26.79 -0.96 14.87
N LYS A 215 -27.41 -0.49 13.79
CA LYS A 215 -28.71 0.19 13.84
C LYS A 215 -29.86 -0.78 14.08
N GLY A 216 -29.77 -1.99 13.52
CA GLY A 216 -30.78 -3.04 13.68
C GLY A 216 -30.69 -4.11 12.59
N LYS A 217 -31.68 -5.00 12.56
CA LYS A 217 -31.89 -5.96 11.47
C LYS A 217 -33.24 -5.69 10.83
N TYR A 218 -33.29 -5.73 9.50
CA TYR A 218 -34.45 -5.30 8.73
C TYR A 218 -34.59 -6.15 7.48
N LYS A 219 -35.80 -6.23 6.92
CA LYS A 219 -36.02 -6.99 5.69
C LYS A 219 -35.45 -6.27 4.47
N VAL A 220 -35.09 -7.04 3.44
CA VAL A 220 -34.63 -6.44 2.17
C VAL A 220 -35.74 -5.59 1.56
N GLY A 221 -35.37 -4.39 1.11
CA GLY A 221 -36.31 -3.41 0.56
C GLY A 221 -37.01 -2.53 1.62
N GLU A 222 -36.82 -2.80 2.92
CA GLU A 222 -37.33 -1.93 3.99
C GLU A 222 -36.59 -0.59 4.01
N THR A 223 -37.33 0.52 4.12
CA THR A 223 -36.76 1.87 4.11
C THR A 223 -36.26 2.27 5.49
N ILE A 224 -34.98 2.56 5.57
CA ILE A 224 -34.26 2.99 6.76
C ILE A 224 -33.91 4.47 6.64
N ASN A 225 -34.27 5.23 7.68
CA ASN A 225 -33.89 6.63 7.81
C ASN A 225 -32.77 6.77 8.84
N HIS A 226 -31.71 7.49 8.50
CA HIS A 226 -30.62 7.82 9.41
C HIS A 226 -30.07 9.21 9.11
N GLU A 227 -29.77 9.96 10.17
CA GLU A 227 -29.10 11.24 10.06
C GLU A 227 -27.71 11.12 10.68
N PHE A 228 -26.68 11.42 9.90
CA PHE A 228 -25.32 11.55 10.41
C PHE A 228 -25.11 12.93 11.05
N PRO A 229 -24.38 13.01 12.18
CA PRO A 229 -24.00 14.28 12.77
C PRO A 229 -23.10 15.07 11.82
N GLU A 230 -23.28 16.39 11.81
CA GLU A 230 -22.49 17.31 10.99
C GLU A 230 -21.02 17.32 11.40
N THR A 231 -20.80 17.37 12.71
CA THR A 231 -19.50 17.38 13.34
C THR A 231 -19.43 16.32 14.42
N ILE A 232 -18.25 15.75 14.60
CA ILE A 232 -17.96 14.78 15.65
C ILE A 232 -16.65 15.15 16.32
N GLU A 233 -16.55 14.89 17.62
CA GLU A 233 -15.31 14.99 18.36
C GLU A 233 -14.77 13.60 18.66
N ASP A 234 -13.50 13.37 18.33
CA ASP A 234 -12.78 12.15 18.68
C ASP A 234 -11.36 12.53 19.11
N ASN A 235 -10.97 12.14 20.33
CA ASN A 235 -9.65 12.41 20.90
C ASN A 235 -9.23 13.91 20.90
N GLY A 236 -10.17 14.82 21.19
CA GLY A 236 -9.91 16.26 21.26
C GLY A 236 -9.73 16.95 19.90
N LYS A 237 -10.03 16.23 18.80
CA LYS A 237 -10.06 16.76 17.44
C LYS A 237 -11.50 16.83 16.94
N THR A 238 -11.82 17.91 16.25
CA THR A 238 -13.12 18.11 15.59
C THR A 238 -13.04 17.68 14.14
N TYR A 239 -13.98 16.84 13.72
CA TYR A 239 -14.12 16.41 12.34
C TYR A 239 -15.49 16.81 11.79
N THR A 240 -15.56 17.19 10.52
CA THR A 240 -16.82 17.50 9.81
C THR A 240 -17.09 16.43 8.76
N ILE A 241 -18.35 16.02 8.62
CA ILE A 241 -18.75 15.08 7.58
C ILE A 241 -18.44 15.67 6.21
N VAL A 242 -17.82 14.89 5.32
CA VAL A 242 -17.52 15.33 3.95
C VAL A 242 -18.36 14.59 2.92
N ARG A 243 -18.70 13.33 3.19
CA ARG A 243 -19.53 12.51 2.31
C ARG A 243 -20.15 11.33 3.05
N SER A 244 -21.20 10.78 2.47
CA SER A 244 -21.78 9.52 2.93
C SER A 244 -22.25 8.65 1.77
N TYR A 245 -22.26 7.34 1.98
CA TYR A 245 -22.70 6.36 0.99
C TYR A 245 -23.23 5.12 1.69
N LEU A 246 -23.84 4.24 0.91
CA LEU A 246 -24.26 2.92 1.35
C LEU A 246 -23.30 1.90 0.75
N SER A 247 -22.98 0.88 1.53
CA SER A 247 -22.20 -0.25 1.05
C SER A 247 -22.94 -1.54 1.34
N PRO A 248 -23.26 -2.36 0.33
CA PRO A 248 -23.77 -3.69 0.57
C PRO A 248 -22.74 -4.51 1.34
N LYS A 249 -23.15 -5.24 2.39
CA LYS A 249 -22.19 -6.05 3.17
C LYS A 249 -21.52 -7.16 2.35
N GLN A 250 -22.13 -7.52 1.22
CA GLN A 250 -21.71 -8.55 0.27
C GLN A 250 -20.65 -8.01 -0.70
N ASP A 251 -20.52 -6.69 -0.80
CA ASP A 251 -19.46 -6.00 -1.50
C ASP A 251 -19.09 -4.67 -0.79
N PRO A 252 -18.28 -4.73 0.28
CA PRO A 252 -17.90 -3.56 1.07
C PRO A 252 -17.09 -2.50 0.28
N THR A 253 -16.66 -2.82 -0.94
CA THR A 253 -15.92 -1.88 -1.79
C THR A 253 -16.85 -0.96 -2.58
N ARG A 254 -18.10 -1.39 -2.77
CA ARG A 254 -19.12 -0.67 -3.51
C ARG A 254 -19.65 0.50 -2.68
N LYS A 255 -19.61 1.70 -3.26
CA LYS A 255 -20.09 2.96 -2.65
C LYS A 255 -21.36 3.42 -3.35
N ASP A 256 -22.48 2.79 -3.04
CA ASP A 256 -23.75 3.13 -3.66
C ASP A 256 -24.33 4.43 -3.10
N TRP A 257 -24.99 5.18 -3.99
CA TRP A 257 -25.61 6.47 -3.70
C TRP A 257 -24.69 7.41 -2.90
N LEU A 258 -23.43 7.54 -3.33
CA LEU A 258 -22.50 8.51 -2.77
C LEU A 258 -23.11 9.91 -2.81
N GLN A 259 -23.12 10.57 -1.67
CA GLN A 259 -23.53 11.95 -1.50
C GLN A 259 -22.33 12.74 -0.99
N GLU A 260 -22.03 13.84 -1.66
CA GLU A 260 -20.93 14.76 -1.34
C GLU A 260 -21.48 16.20 -1.27
N ASN A 261 -20.63 17.15 -0.91
CA ASN A 261 -20.95 18.58 -0.78
C ASN A 261 -21.94 18.88 0.36
N PRO A 262 -21.60 18.57 1.62
CA PRO A 262 -22.49 18.67 2.78
C PRO A 262 -23.09 20.07 2.99
N GLU A 263 -22.40 21.13 2.57
CA GLU A 263 -22.88 22.52 2.69
C GLU A 263 -24.09 22.83 1.80
N THR A 264 -24.23 22.13 0.67
CA THR A 264 -25.29 22.38 -0.33
C THR A 264 -26.22 21.19 -0.53
N ASN A 265 -25.84 20.02 -0.02
CA ASN A 265 -26.57 18.77 -0.17
C ASN A 265 -26.93 18.17 1.18
N PRO A 266 -28.15 18.40 1.69
CA PRO A 266 -28.58 17.86 2.98
C PRO A 266 -28.63 16.31 3.00
N LYS A 267 -28.63 15.63 1.84
CA LYS A 267 -28.61 14.16 1.75
C LYS A 267 -27.27 13.54 2.13
N VAL A 268 -26.22 14.34 2.29
CA VAL A 268 -24.95 13.84 2.87
C VAL A 268 -25.17 13.41 4.31
N ARG A 269 -26.01 14.14 5.06
CA ARG A 269 -26.36 13.78 6.43
C ARG A 269 -27.61 12.94 6.51
N MET A 270 -28.67 13.36 5.82
CA MET A 270 -29.97 12.68 5.86
C MET A 270 -30.04 11.57 4.82
N ARG A 271 -29.94 10.32 5.27
CA ARG A 271 -30.05 9.12 4.46
C ARG A 271 -31.42 8.47 4.63
N SER A 272 -32.09 8.27 3.52
CA SER A 272 -33.25 7.38 3.41
C SER A 272 -32.91 6.33 2.37
N PHE A 273 -32.91 5.05 2.74
CA PHE A 273 -32.42 3.99 1.88
C PHE A 273 -33.04 2.62 2.17
N THR A 274 -33.00 1.74 1.18
CA THR A 274 -33.46 0.35 1.36
C THR A 274 -32.31 -0.58 1.71
N VAL A 275 -32.59 -1.58 2.56
CA VAL A 275 -31.60 -2.61 2.91
C VAL A 275 -31.34 -3.52 1.72
N HIS A 276 -30.06 -3.77 1.44
CA HIS A 276 -29.60 -4.73 0.42
C HIS A 276 -29.76 -6.17 0.87
N LEU A 277 -29.87 -7.08 -0.10
CA LEU A 277 -29.78 -8.52 0.14
C LEU A 277 -28.46 -8.86 0.83
N GLY A 278 -28.53 -9.35 2.08
CA GLY A 278 -27.36 -9.67 2.88
C GLY A 278 -26.88 -8.60 3.87
N GLY A 279 -27.45 -7.40 3.82
CA GLY A 279 -27.23 -6.30 4.78
C GLY A 279 -26.55 -5.07 4.20
N THR A 280 -26.50 -3.98 4.97
CA THR A 280 -26.04 -2.66 4.47
C THR A 280 -25.26 -1.89 5.50
N ASP A 281 -24.13 -1.34 5.10
CA ASP A 281 -23.38 -0.35 5.87
C ASP A 281 -23.75 1.05 5.38
N ALA A 282 -24.34 1.87 6.26
CA ALA A 282 -24.48 3.30 6.06
C ALA A 282 -23.21 3.99 6.56
N VAL A 283 -22.38 4.48 5.64
CA VAL A 283 -21.05 4.98 5.95
C VAL A 283 -20.99 6.49 5.78
N ALA A 284 -20.48 7.19 6.79
CA ALA A 284 -20.10 8.60 6.72
C ALA A 284 -18.58 8.74 6.85
N GLU A 285 -18.00 9.50 5.93
CA GLU A 285 -16.58 9.89 5.97
C GLU A 285 -16.45 11.32 6.49
N TYR A 286 -15.56 11.50 7.47
CA TYR A 286 -15.28 12.75 8.17
C TYR A 286 -13.85 13.21 7.90
N ALA A 287 -13.66 14.52 7.74
CA ALA A 287 -12.34 15.14 7.60
C ALA A 287 -12.05 16.03 8.81
N GLU A 288 -10.78 16.10 9.22
CA GLU A 288 -10.35 16.98 10.31
C GLU A 288 -10.61 18.45 9.91
N ASN A 289 -11.22 19.25 10.79
CA ASN A 289 -11.67 20.59 10.47
C ASN A 289 -10.91 21.66 11.28
N ASN A 290 -9.65 21.96 10.92
CA ASN A 290 -8.88 23.08 11.49
C ASN A 290 -8.72 24.22 10.46
N PRO A 291 -9.65 25.20 10.44
CA PRO A 291 -9.61 26.28 9.47
C PRO A 291 -8.48 27.27 9.77
N VAL A 292 -7.78 27.70 8.73
CA VAL A 292 -6.74 28.72 8.80
C VAL A 292 -7.15 29.91 7.95
N LYS A 293 -7.06 31.11 8.52
CA LYS A 293 -7.36 32.36 7.79
C LYS A 293 -6.21 33.34 7.85
N ALA A 294 -6.11 34.19 6.85
CA ALA A 294 -5.30 35.40 6.89
C ALA A 294 -6.21 36.63 7.00
N ILE A 295 -6.11 37.34 8.11
CA ILE A 295 -6.94 38.48 8.46
C ILE A 295 -6.12 39.76 8.32
N TYR A 296 -6.65 40.72 7.58
CA TYR A 296 -6.08 42.04 7.37
C TYR A 296 -6.97 43.01 8.12
N GLN A 297 -6.43 43.76 9.07
CA GLN A 297 -7.26 44.65 9.90
C GLN A 297 -6.51 45.92 10.30
N LYS A 298 -7.23 46.93 10.76
CA LYS A 298 -6.68 48.16 11.34
C LYS A 298 -6.24 47.93 12.80
N GLU A 299 -5.55 48.92 13.39
CA GLU A 299 -5.15 48.87 14.81
C GLU A 299 -6.34 48.76 15.77
N ASP A 300 -7.51 49.28 15.39
CA ASP A 300 -8.76 49.20 16.16
C ASP A 300 -9.51 47.85 16.03
N GLY A 301 -8.96 46.90 15.25
CA GLY A 301 -9.58 45.60 14.99
C GLY A 301 -10.54 45.56 13.80
N THR A 302 -10.79 46.69 13.13
CA THR A 302 -11.65 46.74 11.94
C THR A 302 -11.04 45.93 10.80
N LYS A 303 -11.74 44.89 10.35
CA LYS A 303 -11.31 44.00 9.26
C LYS A 303 -11.39 44.70 7.90
N LEU A 304 -10.29 44.67 7.15
CA LEU A 304 -10.11 45.26 5.83
C LEU A 304 -10.24 44.23 4.69
N LYS A 305 -9.76 43.02 4.94
CA LYS A 305 -9.76 41.86 4.02
C LYS A 305 -9.60 40.58 4.84
N GLU A 306 -10.19 39.49 4.37
CA GLU A 306 -9.98 38.13 4.89
C GLU A 306 -9.72 37.19 3.73
N VAL A 307 -8.76 36.29 3.91
CA VAL A 307 -8.44 35.25 2.94
C VAL A 307 -8.52 33.92 3.66
N ASP A 308 -9.36 33.03 3.14
CA ASP A 308 -9.39 31.64 3.59
C ASP A 308 -8.15 30.92 3.07
N LYS A 309 -7.39 30.28 3.97
CA LYS A 309 -6.21 29.49 3.62
C LYS A 309 -6.56 28.00 3.49
N GLY A 310 -7.78 27.62 3.82
CA GLY A 310 -8.25 26.25 3.82
C GLY A 310 -8.21 25.60 5.19
N VAL A 311 -8.51 24.31 5.17
CA VAL A 311 -8.56 23.45 6.34
C VAL A 311 -7.31 22.57 6.34
N PHE A 312 -6.59 22.54 7.45
CA PHE A 312 -5.33 21.82 7.61
C PHE A 312 -5.46 20.72 8.67
N ALA A 313 -4.61 19.69 8.61
CA ALA A 313 -4.51 18.77 9.74
C ALA A 313 -3.72 19.42 10.88
N THR A 314 -3.99 19.01 12.12
CA THR A 314 -3.18 19.46 13.27
C THR A 314 -1.72 19.09 13.05
N GLY A 315 -0.82 20.08 13.08
CA GLY A 315 0.61 19.90 12.87
C GLY A 315 1.08 20.13 11.42
N ASP A 316 0.19 20.32 10.46
CA ASP A 316 0.58 20.72 9.10
C ASP A 316 1.15 22.14 9.10
N GLU A 317 2.14 22.40 8.24
CA GLU A 317 2.65 23.74 8.05
C GLU A 317 1.71 24.54 7.15
N ALA A 318 1.17 25.64 7.69
CA ALA A 318 0.48 26.66 6.93
C ALA A 318 1.37 27.90 6.83
N ASN A 319 1.30 28.58 5.69
CA ASN A 319 2.10 29.75 5.39
C ASN A 319 1.29 30.81 4.63
N HIS A 320 1.62 32.07 4.93
CA HIS A 320 0.98 33.22 4.32
C HIS A 320 1.95 34.39 4.19
N THR A 321 1.87 35.08 3.06
CA THR A 321 2.63 36.30 2.81
C THR A 321 1.68 37.48 2.69
N PHE A 322 1.76 38.41 3.64
CA PHE A 322 0.98 39.64 3.60
C PHE A 322 1.44 40.56 2.47
N GLU A 323 0.51 41.17 1.74
CA GLU A 323 0.78 42.25 0.79
C GLU A 323 1.34 43.46 1.55
N GLY A 324 2.39 44.11 1.01
CA GLY A 324 2.99 45.27 1.65
C GLY A 324 2.03 46.46 1.78
N GLN A 325 1.09 46.57 0.83
CA GLN A 325 -0.01 47.53 0.84
C GLN A 325 -1.29 46.88 0.35
N ILE A 326 -2.44 47.35 0.85
CA ILE A 326 -3.77 46.95 0.40
C ILE A 326 -4.66 48.18 0.20
N THR A 327 -5.57 48.12 -0.77
CA THR A 327 -6.58 49.15 -0.99
C THR A 327 -7.94 48.59 -0.60
N SER A 328 -8.63 49.24 0.35
CA SER A 328 -9.97 48.83 0.80
C SER A 328 -10.84 50.07 1.04
N GLY A 329 -12.05 50.09 0.47
CA GLY A 329 -12.93 51.26 0.51
C GLY A 329 -12.35 52.52 -0.15
N GLY A 330 -11.50 52.36 -1.17
CA GLY A 330 -10.86 53.49 -1.88
C GLY A 330 -9.64 54.10 -1.19
N GLN A 331 -9.25 53.60 -0.01
CA GLN A 331 -8.09 54.06 0.74
C GLN A 331 -6.99 53.00 0.75
N THR A 332 -5.73 53.42 0.58
CA THR A 332 -4.55 52.54 0.61
C THR A 332 -3.96 52.50 2.02
N TYR A 333 -3.69 51.30 2.51
CA TYR A 333 -3.11 51.02 3.81
C TYR A 333 -1.82 50.20 3.62
N GLU A 334 -0.82 50.42 4.46
CA GLU A 334 0.45 49.69 4.51
C GLU A 334 0.51 48.83 5.77
N ILE A 335 1.10 47.63 5.67
CA ILE A 335 1.28 46.75 6.84
C ILE A 335 2.31 47.33 7.81
N ILE A 336 1.98 47.31 9.10
CA ILE A 336 2.86 47.81 10.18
C ILE A 336 3.17 46.74 11.23
N ARG A 337 2.37 45.68 11.34
CA ARG A 337 2.56 44.57 12.28
C ARG A 337 1.94 43.29 11.74
N SER A 338 2.46 42.13 12.12
CA SER A 338 1.77 40.84 11.94
C SER A 338 1.97 39.91 13.13
N TYR A 339 1.05 38.97 13.34
CA TYR A 339 1.10 37.94 14.39
C TYR A 339 0.22 36.74 14.04
N ILE A 340 0.23 35.72 14.89
CA ILE A 340 -0.54 34.47 14.73
C ILE A 340 -1.43 34.26 15.94
N THR A 341 -2.66 33.77 15.75
CA THR A 341 -3.57 33.39 16.85
C THR A 341 -4.03 31.95 16.69
N ASN A 342 -4.32 31.27 17.80
CA ASN A 342 -5.02 29.99 17.78
C ASN A 342 -6.53 30.26 17.87
N ASN A 343 -7.35 29.58 17.06
CA ASN A 343 -8.80 29.82 17.02
C ASN A 343 -9.50 29.55 18.37
N ASN A 344 -8.97 28.61 19.16
CA ASN A 344 -9.48 28.29 20.50
C ASN A 344 -9.01 29.30 21.57
N LYS A 345 -8.01 30.13 21.26
CA LYS A 345 -7.46 31.17 22.13
C LYS A 345 -7.19 32.46 21.33
N PRO A 346 -8.23 33.13 20.82
CA PRO A 346 -8.08 34.24 19.89
C PRO A 346 -7.38 35.46 20.51
N ASP A 347 -7.39 35.58 21.84
CA ASP A 347 -6.73 36.67 22.57
C ASP A 347 -5.21 36.49 22.71
N GLU A 348 -4.69 35.27 22.47
CA GLU A 348 -3.27 34.96 22.58
C GLU A 348 -2.55 35.24 21.25
N LYS A 349 -1.77 36.34 21.22
CA LYS A 349 -1.00 36.77 20.03
C LYS A 349 0.40 36.18 20.08
N LEU A 350 0.68 35.26 19.16
CA LEU A 350 1.95 34.56 19.04
C LEU A 350 2.81 35.16 17.92
N PHE A 351 4.13 35.13 18.12
CA PHE A 351 5.15 35.47 17.11
C PHE A 351 4.99 36.87 16.48
N ILE A 352 4.69 37.90 17.26
CA ILE A 352 4.48 39.26 16.77
C ILE A 352 5.73 39.78 16.01
N GLN A 353 5.53 40.45 14.89
CA GLN A 353 6.55 41.17 14.11
C GLN A 353 6.07 42.58 13.79
N GLU A 354 6.97 43.55 13.76
CA GLU A 354 6.70 44.97 13.55
C GLU A 354 7.36 45.50 12.26
N LYS A 355 6.99 46.71 11.85
CA LYS A 355 7.55 47.40 10.67
C LYS A 355 9.08 47.52 10.80
N GLY A 356 9.80 46.85 9.90
CA GLY A 356 11.28 46.77 9.90
C GLY A 356 11.82 45.35 10.09
N ASP A 357 11.01 44.43 10.61
CA ASP A 357 11.40 43.03 10.77
C ASP A 357 11.43 42.30 9.42
N ALA A 358 12.49 41.52 9.17
CA ALA A 358 12.67 40.77 7.93
C ALA A 358 11.53 39.76 7.65
N LYS A 359 10.81 39.31 8.69
CA LYS A 359 9.69 38.35 8.62
C LYS A 359 8.32 38.98 8.91
N LEU A 360 8.19 40.30 8.77
CA LEU A 360 6.91 41.00 8.95
C LEU A 360 5.83 40.48 8.00
N ARG A 361 6.19 40.18 6.75
CA ARG A 361 5.23 39.80 5.71
C ARG A 361 5.07 38.29 5.59
N GLU A 362 6.17 37.55 5.66
CA GLU A 362 6.20 36.09 5.50
C GLU A 362 5.99 35.39 6.84
N ARG A 363 4.88 34.67 6.97
CA ARG A 363 4.47 33.98 8.19
C ARG A 363 4.28 32.50 7.90
N SER A 364 4.76 31.64 8.81
CA SER A 364 4.43 30.22 8.82
C SER A 364 4.15 29.73 10.24
N ILE A 365 3.36 28.65 10.35
CA ILE A 365 2.99 28.02 11.62
C ILE A 365 2.63 26.55 11.40
N LEU A 366 2.87 25.71 12.40
CA LEU A 366 2.24 24.39 12.49
C LEU A 366 0.83 24.55 13.06
N VAL A 367 -0.19 24.15 12.31
CA VAL A 367 -1.59 24.43 12.64
C VAL A 367 -1.98 23.73 13.94
N GLY A 368 -2.45 24.51 14.92
CA GLY A 368 -2.94 23.99 16.20
C GLY A 368 -4.32 23.34 16.07
N SER A 369 -4.67 22.47 17.02
CA SER A 369 -6.01 21.87 17.13
C SER A 369 -7.08 22.97 17.21
N GLY A 370 -8.09 22.94 16.34
CA GLY A 370 -9.13 23.97 16.19
C GLY A 370 -8.83 25.06 15.14
N GLY A 371 -7.62 25.07 14.58
CA GLY A 371 -7.18 26.01 13.55
C GLY A 371 -6.36 27.19 14.09
N SER A 372 -5.80 27.98 13.18
CA SER A 372 -4.91 29.10 13.52
C SER A 372 -5.04 30.20 12.48
N ASN A 373 -4.90 31.48 12.86
CA ASN A 373 -5.01 32.60 11.92
C ASN A 373 -3.73 33.42 11.86
N PHE A 374 -3.36 33.87 10.66
CA PHE A 374 -2.40 34.94 10.46
C PHE A 374 -3.14 36.27 10.54
N VAL A 375 -2.62 37.23 11.30
CA VAL A 375 -3.23 38.56 11.41
C VAL A 375 -2.21 39.63 11.05
N GLY A 376 -2.54 40.47 10.06
CA GLY A 376 -1.76 41.62 9.61
C GLY A 376 -2.48 42.91 9.98
N ILE A 377 -1.76 43.84 10.62
CA ILE A 377 -2.25 45.16 11.01
C ILE A 377 -1.79 46.20 10.00
N TYR A 378 -2.73 46.95 9.45
CA TYR A 378 -2.53 47.90 8.36
C TYR A 378 -2.92 49.31 8.78
N LYS A 379 -2.15 50.31 8.34
CA LYS A 379 -2.33 51.73 8.64
C LYS A 379 -2.17 52.57 7.37
N ILE A 380 -2.89 53.69 7.31
CA ILE A 380 -2.79 54.63 6.17
C ILE A 380 -1.40 55.30 6.20
N PRO A 381 -0.60 55.25 5.11
CA PRO A 381 0.62 56.03 4.98
C PRO A 381 0.33 57.54 5.04
N SER A 382 1.23 58.36 5.58
CA SER A 382 1.02 59.82 5.78
C SER A 382 0.42 60.50 4.53
N PRO A 383 -0.67 61.28 4.64
CA PRO A 383 -1.47 61.75 3.50
C PRO A 383 -0.92 63.00 2.78
N VAL A 384 0.19 63.59 3.23
CA VAL A 384 0.81 64.79 2.62
C VAL A 384 2.03 64.36 1.81
N THR A 385 1.96 64.46 0.49
CA THR A 385 3.08 64.20 -0.43
C THR A 385 3.67 65.51 -0.89
N VAL A 386 4.99 65.67 -0.79
CA VAL A 386 5.71 66.86 -1.24
C VAL A 386 6.80 66.43 -2.22
N THR A 387 6.91 67.15 -3.33
CA THR A 387 8.00 67.02 -4.29
C THR A 387 8.58 68.40 -4.54
N SER A 388 9.89 68.50 -4.70
CA SER A 388 10.56 69.78 -4.96
C SER A 388 11.61 69.65 -6.05
N ARG A 389 12.00 70.78 -6.62
CA ARG A 389 13.13 70.92 -7.56
C ARG A 389 13.70 72.33 -7.47
N ILE A 390 14.92 72.52 -7.92
CA ILE A 390 15.53 73.84 -8.10
C ILE A 390 15.67 74.08 -9.60
N GLU A 391 15.12 75.19 -10.08
CA GLU A 391 15.23 75.65 -11.46
C GLU A 391 16.26 76.78 -11.53
N ALA A 392 17.48 76.45 -11.94
CA ALA A 392 18.54 77.40 -12.24
C ALA A 392 19.31 76.93 -13.50
N PRO A 393 20.08 77.81 -14.17
CA PRO A 393 20.89 77.40 -15.32
C PRO A 393 21.99 76.41 -14.91
N ASP A 394 22.13 75.28 -15.61
CA ASP A 394 23.22 74.32 -15.36
C ASP A 394 24.61 74.91 -15.64
N ASN A 395 24.69 75.89 -16.56
CA ASN A 395 25.92 76.56 -16.96
C ASN A 395 25.71 78.08 -17.04
N VAL A 396 26.67 78.85 -16.51
CA VAL A 396 26.70 80.32 -16.63
C VAL A 396 28.06 80.78 -17.15
N ALA A 397 28.09 81.98 -17.76
CA ALA A 397 29.34 82.57 -18.25
C ALA A 397 30.33 82.79 -17.10
N SER A 398 31.63 82.71 -17.39
CA SER A 398 32.70 82.77 -16.38
C SER A 398 32.72 84.07 -15.54
N SER A 399 32.12 85.15 -16.05
CA SER A 399 32.00 86.47 -15.42
C SER A 399 30.86 86.60 -14.41
N VAL A 400 29.96 85.61 -14.30
CA VAL A 400 28.78 85.68 -13.41
C VAL A 400 29.18 85.38 -11.97
N THR A 401 28.84 86.27 -11.03
CA THR A 401 29.16 86.16 -9.59
C THR A 401 27.96 85.80 -8.71
N THR A 402 26.74 85.89 -9.25
CA THR A 402 25.49 85.52 -8.58
C THR A 402 24.55 84.96 -9.65
N VAL A 403 23.89 83.84 -9.37
CA VAL A 403 22.93 83.22 -10.28
C VAL A 403 21.55 83.29 -9.64
N ASP A 404 20.60 83.88 -10.34
CA ASP A 404 19.19 83.85 -9.94
C ASP A 404 18.57 82.51 -10.37
N GLY A 405 17.77 81.91 -9.48
CA GLY A 405 17.03 80.69 -9.75
C GLY A 405 15.78 80.62 -8.90
N ASP A 406 14.99 79.57 -9.06
CA ASP A 406 13.73 79.36 -8.34
C ASP A 406 13.73 78.00 -7.61
N PHE A 407 13.37 77.99 -6.34
CA PHE A 407 13.03 76.76 -5.62
C PHE A 407 11.54 76.49 -5.76
N VAL A 408 11.19 75.42 -6.47
CA VAL A 408 9.80 75.06 -6.73
C VAL A 408 9.45 73.81 -5.94
N PHE A 409 8.35 73.86 -5.19
CA PHE A 409 7.78 72.67 -4.57
C PHE A 409 6.29 72.56 -4.85
N GLU A 410 5.85 71.31 -4.94
CA GLU A 410 4.47 70.91 -5.13
C GLU A 410 4.08 69.97 -4.00
N ALA A 411 3.02 70.33 -3.30
CA ALA A 411 2.46 69.56 -2.21
C ALA A 411 1.03 69.14 -2.55
N LYS A 412 0.69 67.91 -2.19
CA LYS A 412 -0.64 67.35 -2.32
C LYS A 412 -1.06 66.72 -0.99
N SER A 413 -2.25 67.05 -0.53
CA SER A 413 -2.87 66.44 0.64
C SER A 413 -4.34 66.13 0.37
N GLN A 414 -4.86 65.11 1.04
CA GLN A 414 -6.30 64.82 1.04
C GLN A 414 -7.11 65.84 1.86
N LYS A 415 -6.44 66.68 2.65
CA LYS A 415 -7.01 67.78 3.43
C LYS A 415 -6.42 69.10 2.97
N SER A 416 -7.09 70.21 3.28
CA SER A 416 -6.59 71.52 2.88
C SER A 416 -5.20 71.73 3.47
N LEU A 417 -4.23 72.08 2.62
CA LEU A 417 -2.90 72.46 3.06
C LEU A 417 -3.00 73.71 3.93
N LYS A 418 -2.14 73.83 4.93
CA LYS A 418 -2.16 74.92 5.91
C LYS A 418 -0.94 75.82 5.78
N SER A 419 0.26 75.24 5.75
CA SER A 419 1.49 76.01 5.71
C SER A 419 2.66 75.22 5.14
N TYR A 420 3.69 75.93 4.70
CA TYR A 420 5.01 75.38 4.42
C TYR A 420 6.09 76.11 5.23
N GLU A 421 7.21 75.43 5.45
CA GLU A 421 8.42 75.98 6.04
C GLU A 421 9.65 75.40 5.35
N ILE A 422 10.57 76.27 4.93
CA ILE A 422 11.90 75.90 4.46
C ILE A 422 12.79 75.72 5.68
N THR A 423 13.12 74.47 5.98
CA THR A 423 13.84 74.09 7.20
C THR A 423 15.36 74.09 7.00
N SER A 424 15.84 73.95 5.77
CA SER A 424 17.26 74.02 5.42
C SER A 424 17.50 74.68 4.06
N ILE A 425 18.54 75.51 3.97
CA ILE A 425 19.06 76.11 2.72
C ILE A 425 20.59 76.09 2.80
N GLU A 426 21.24 75.43 1.84
CA GLU A 426 22.69 75.37 1.70
C GLU A 426 23.13 76.04 0.38
N ASN A 427 24.15 76.90 0.45
CA ASN A 427 24.79 77.58 -0.69
C ASN A 427 23.86 78.43 -1.58
N ALA A 428 22.69 78.81 -1.07
CA ALA A 428 21.81 79.82 -1.66
C ALA A 428 21.15 80.66 -0.55
N THR A 429 20.50 81.73 -0.95
CA THR A 429 19.67 82.57 -0.08
C THR A 429 18.33 82.83 -0.75
N LEU A 430 17.22 82.89 -0.01
CA LEU A 430 15.95 83.36 -0.56
C LEU A 430 16.10 84.83 -0.97
N ALA A 431 15.62 85.20 -2.15
CA ALA A 431 15.65 86.58 -2.62
C ALA A 431 14.82 87.50 -1.71
N VAL A 432 13.78 86.94 -1.07
CA VAL A 432 12.98 87.61 -0.04
C VAL A 432 13.02 86.76 1.25
N PRO A 433 13.67 87.23 2.34
CA PRO A 433 13.82 86.44 3.56
C PRO A 433 12.51 86.00 4.23
N SER A 434 11.40 86.71 4.03
CA SER A 434 10.08 86.35 4.56
C SER A 434 9.46 85.11 3.92
N ASP A 435 9.97 84.65 2.78
CA ASP A 435 9.47 83.47 2.06
C ASP A 435 9.94 82.14 2.67
N LYS A 436 10.69 82.18 3.78
CA LYS A 436 11.11 80.98 4.52
C LYS A 436 9.93 80.16 5.02
N SER A 437 8.75 80.77 5.18
CA SER A 437 7.52 80.06 5.53
C SER A 437 6.32 80.81 5.00
N GLY A 438 5.21 80.12 4.74
CA GLY A 438 3.99 80.79 4.29
C GLY A 438 2.75 79.92 4.40
N ALA A 439 1.59 80.56 4.26
CA ALA A 439 0.31 79.87 4.22
C ALA A 439 0.11 79.17 2.89
N LEU A 440 -0.46 77.96 2.95
CA LEU A 440 -0.98 77.23 1.80
C LEU A 440 -2.48 77.05 1.98
N SER A 441 -3.18 76.74 0.90
CA SER A 441 -4.61 76.46 0.90
C SER A 441 -4.96 75.51 -0.24
N GLY A 442 -6.08 74.80 -0.10
CA GLY A 442 -6.51 73.81 -1.08
C GLY A 442 -5.82 72.45 -0.92
N LEU A 443 -6.24 71.47 -1.71
CA LEU A 443 -5.75 70.08 -1.64
C LEU A 443 -4.40 69.89 -2.35
N THR A 444 -4.02 70.85 -3.19
CA THR A 444 -2.75 70.89 -3.92
C THR A 444 -2.25 72.33 -3.93
N ALA A 445 -0.97 72.53 -3.66
CA ALA A 445 -0.34 73.83 -3.77
C ALA A 445 1.03 73.70 -4.41
N SER A 446 1.32 74.60 -5.35
CA SER A 446 2.64 74.79 -5.93
C SER A 446 3.15 76.17 -5.54
N LYS A 447 4.41 76.27 -5.16
CA LYS A 447 5.09 77.53 -4.85
C LYS A 447 6.45 77.54 -5.52
N SER A 448 6.71 78.61 -6.25
CA SER A 448 8.05 78.98 -6.73
C SER A 448 8.57 80.11 -5.84
N LEU A 449 9.73 79.89 -5.22
CA LEU A 449 10.39 80.84 -4.33
C LEU A 449 11.70 81.29 -4.98
N PRO A 450 11.85 82.57 -5.33
CA PRO A 450 13.08 83.05 -5.93
C PRO A 450 14.26 82.93 -4.96
N ILE A 451 15.36 82.36 -5.44
CA ILE A 451 16.61 82.16 -4.71
C ILE A 451 17.76 82.84 -5.45
N LYS A 452 18.75 83.27 -4.66
CA LYS A 452 20.03 83.79 -5.14
C LYS A 452 21.14 82.84 -4.74
N ILE A 453 21.87 82.37 -5.73
CA ILE A 453 22.99 81.44 -5.57
C ILE A 453 24.28 82.25 -5.68
N PRO A 454 24.99 82.54 -4.57
CA PRO A 454 26.26 83.23 -4.63
C PRO A 454 27.30 82.35 -5.34
N PHE A 455 27.89 82.89 -6.40
CA PHE A 455 28.81 82.19 -7.31
C PHE A 455 30.14 82.94 -7.47
N ALA A 456 30.67 83.45 -6.34
CA ALA A 456 31.82 84.36 -6.31
C ALA A 456 33.19 83.66 -6.45
N SER A 457 33.33 82.41 -5.99
CA SER A 457 34.58 81.64 -6.10
C SER A 457 34.31 80.13 -6.14
N GLY A 458 34.59 79.50 -7.29
CA GLY A 458 34.38 78.07 -7.54
C GLY A 458 34.05 77.80 -9.02
N SER A 459 34.42 76.62 -9.55
CA SER A 459 34.03 76.16 -10.89
C SER A 459 32.59 75.62 -10.94
N SER A 460 32.02 75.29 -9.77
CA SER A 460 30.63 74.89 -9.59
C SER A 460 30.12 75.20 -8.18
N VAL A 461 28.82 75.47 -8.02
CA VAL A 461 28.15 75.58 -6.73
C VAL A 461 26.92 74.69 -6.74
N THR A 462 26.84 73.79 -5.76
CA THR A 462 25.67 72.92 -5.52
C THR A 462 24.82 73.51 -4.41
N VAL A 463 23.57 73.80 -4.73
CA VAL A 463 22.55 74.30 -3.82
C VAL A 463 21.70 73.14 -3.33
N LYS A 464 21.33 73.13 -2.04
CA LYS A 464 20.36 72.19 -1.47
C LYS A 464 19.31 72.93 -0.65
N ILE A 465 18.03 72.61 -0.85
CA ILE A 465 16.91 73.22 -0.11
C ILE A 465 15.92 72.14 0.33
N THR A 466 15.51 72.19 1.61
CA THR A 466 14.51 71.30 2.20
C THR A 466 13.27 72.07 2.61
N VAL A 467 12.10 71.57 2.21
CA VAL A 467 10.79 72.11 2.58
C VAL A 467 9.96 71.08 3.33
N ILE A 468 9.25 71.52 4.37
CA ILE A 468 8.22 70.76 5.07
C ILE A 468 6.88 71.45 4.84
N VAL A 469 5.86 70.66 4.50
CA VAL A 469 4.49 71.13 4.30
C VAL A 469 3.56 70.44 5.29
N LYS A 470 2.62 71.21 5.84
CA LYS A 470 1.65 70.77 6.84
C LYS A 470 0.22 71.02 6.36
N ASP A 471 -0.68 70.07 6.60
CA ASP A 471 -2.11 70.25 6.35
C ASP A 471 -2.88 70.80 7.57
N THR A 472 -4.18 71.05 7.41
CA THR A 472 -5.04 71.59 8.49
C THR A 472 -5.17 70.67 9.70
N ASP A 473 -4.98 69.36 9.52
CA ASP A 473 -5.13 68.34 10.56
C ASP A 473 -3.77 68.07 11.26
N GLY A 474 -2.70 68.65 10.74
CA GLY A 474 -1.37 68.66 11.32
C GLY A 474 -0.43 67.58 10.78
N ASN A 475 -0.84 66.84 9.75
CA ASN A 475 0.03 65.89 9.06
C ASN A 475 1.09 66.63 8.26
N THR A 476 2.28 66.03 8.13
CA THR A 476 3.42 66.63 7.45
C THR A 476 3.95 65.76 6.32
N GLY A 477 4.45 66.41 5.28
CA GLY A 477 5.30 65.80 4.25
C GLY A 477 6.47 66.72 3.95
N ASP A 478 7.60 66.17 3.56
CA ASP A 478 8.83 66.91 3.31
C ASP A 478 9.45 66.52 1.96
N SER A 479 10.29 67.41 1.42
CA SER A 479 11.06 67.16 0.22
C SER A 479 12.34 67.98 0.23
N THR A 480 13.42 67.38 -0.28
CA THR A 480 14.72 68.04 -0.43
C THR A 480 15.15 67.96 -1.88
N SER A 481 15.66 69.06 -2.42
CA SER A 481 16.19 69.11 -3.79
C SER A 481 17.54 69.78 -3.83
N ASP A 482 18.37 69.30 -4.74
CA ASP A 482 19.65 69.87 -5.05
C ASP A 482 19.82 70.18 -6.54
N HIS A 483 20.65 71.19 -6.84
CA HIS A 483 20.98 71.59 -8.20
C HIS A 483 22.36 72.24 -8.24
N THR A 484 23.11 71.98 -9.31
CA THR A 484 24.51 72.43 -9.42
C THR A 484 24.70 73.33 -10.63
N VAL A 485 25.13 74.58 -10.40
CA VAL A 485 25.47 75.53 -11.46
C VAL A 485 26.97 75.52 -11.72
N ARG A 486 27.40 75.44 -12.99
CA ARG A 486 28.81 75.36 -13.42
C ARG A 486 29.23 76.54 -14.30
N LYS A 487 30.53 76.90 -14.34
CA LYS A 487 31.05 77.87 -15.33
C LYS A 487 31.30 77.16 -16.66
N GLY A 488 30.77 77.70 -17.76
CA GLY A 488 30.91 77.10 -19.10
C GLY A 488 32.21 77.48 -19.78
N ASP A 489 33.05 76.49 -20.12
CA ASP A 489 34.26 76.65 -20.94
C ASP A 489 33.95 76.31 -22.41
N GLY A 490 33.88 77.32 -23.27
CA GLY A 490 33.57 77.18 -24.70
C GLY A 490 34.62 76.38 -25.50
N GLY A 491 34.42 75.08 -25.65
CA GLY A 491 35.15 74.19 -26.56
C GLY A 491 34.20 73.43 -27.50
N GLY A 492 34.65 73.12 -28.72
CA GLY A 492 33.86 72.45 -29.76
C GLY A 492 33.39 71.04 -29.37
N GLU A 493 32.30 70.58 -30.01
CA GLU A 493 31.63 69.33 -29.67
C GLU A 493 32.55 68.09 -29.79
N PRO A 494 32.61 67.22 -28.77
CA PRO A 494 33.35 65.96 -28.84
C PRO A 494 32.77 65.02 -29.90
N GLN A 495 33.64 64.34 -30.66
CA GLN A 495 33.25 63.35 -31.67
C GLN A 495 33.53 61.91 -31.20
N PRO A 496 32.61 60.95 -31.42
CA PRO A 496 32.84 59.55 -31.10
C PRO A 496 33.93 58.95 -32.00
N GLY A 497 34.92 58.29 -31.38
CA GLY A 497 36.01 57.56 -32.01
C GLY A 497 35.74 56.04 -32.11
N ALA A 498 36.76 55.22 -31.88
CA ALA A 498 36.63 53.76 -31.92
C ALA A 498 35.74 53.20 -30.78
N SER A 499 35.10 52.05 -31.00
CA SER A 499 34.34 51.33 -29.97
C SER A 499 34.86 49.90 -29.81
N GLN A 500 34.99 49.44 -28.57
CA GLN A 500 35.37 48.07 -28.20
C GLN A 500 34.19 47.40 -27.50
N GLN A 501 33.68 46.33 -28.11
CA GLN A 501 32.60 45.53 -27.57
C GLN A 501 33.08 44.11 -27.31
N ALA A 502 32.70 43.55 -26.16
CA ALA A 502 32.94 42.15 -25.85
C ALA A 502 31.82 41.60 -24.98
N GLU A 503 31.46 40.33 -25.18
CA GLU A 503 30.48 39.65 -24.34
C GLU A 503 30.75 38.15 -24.22
N VAL A 504 30.42 37.61 -23.05
CA VAL A 504 30.26 36.17 -22.80
C VAL A 504 29.01 36.01 -21.95
N MET A 505 27.87 35.89 -22.63
CA MET A 505 26.54 35.80 -22.00
C MET A 505 25.95 34.39 -22.01
N GLU A 506 26.63 33.42 -22.63
CA GLU A 506 26.23 32.01 -22.64
C GLU A 506 26.95 31.24 -21.51
N PRO A 507 26.23 30.69 -20.52
CA PRO A 507 26.83 30.08 -19.32
C PRO A 507 27.44 28.70 -19.54
N SER A 508 27.23 28.07 -20.70
CA SER A 508 27.71 26.71 -21.03
C SER A 508 27.36 25.69 -19.95
N VAL A 509 26.11 25.70 -19.50
CA VAL A 509 25.67 24.96 -18.31
C VAL A 509 25.37 23.48 -18.62
N SER A 510 25.73 22.60 -17.69
CA SER A 510 25.34 21.18 -17.69
C SER A 510 25.03 20.71 -16.27
N ALA A 511 24.20 19.68 -16.11
CA ALA A 511 23.96 19.08 -14.81
C ALA A 511 23.64 17.58 -14.90
N VAL A 512 23.91 16.85 -13.82
CA VAL A 512 23.61 15.42 -13.66
C VAL A 512 22.92 15.16 -12.32
N ILE A 513 22.04 14.16 -12.32
CA ILE A 513 21.44 13.57 -11.11
C ILE A 513 21.89 12.12 -11.07
N GLN A 514 22.53 11.67 -9.99
CA GLN A 514 23.08 10.31 -9.87
C GLN A 514 22.93 9.80 -8.43
N ALA A 515 23.11 8.50 -8.22
CA ALA A 515 22.99 7.88 -6.90
C ALA A 515 24.18 8.26 -6.01
N ASP A 516 23.98 8.43 -4.71
CA ASP A 516 25.11 8.59 -3.81
C ASP A 516 25.93 7.27 -3.68
N SER A 517 27.24 7.35 -3.44
CA SER A 517 28.09 8.55 -3.36
C SER A 517 28.76 8.84 -4.71
N ARG A 518 28.95 10.12 -5.08
CA ARG A 518 29.58 10.55 -6.34
C ARG A 518 30.92 9.84 -6.61
N GLY A 519 31.06 9.23 -7.77
CA GLY A 519 32.20 8.42 -8.21
C GLY A 519 32.20 6.96 -7.73
N ALA A 520 31.27 6.58 -6.87
CA ALA A 520 31.09 5.24 -6.32
C ALA A 520 29.59 4.90 -6.20
N GLU A 521 28.81 5.29 -7.21
CA GLU A 521 27.36 5.19 -7.22
C GLU A 521 26.94 3.72 -7.06
N LYS A 522 26.11 3.40 -6.06
CA LYS A 522 25.66 2.01 -5.85
C LYS A 522 24.63 1.54 -6.86
N PHE A 523 23.94 2.49 -7.49
CA PHE A 523 22.85 2.27 -8.43
C PHE A 523 23.10 3.04 -9.71
N ASP A 524 22.68 2.48 -10.84
CA ASP A 524 22.56 3.23 -12.09
C ASP A 524 21.15 3.82 -12.14
N VAL A 525 21.05 5.13 -11.92
CA VAL A 525 19.77 5.85 -11.88
C VAL A 525 18.99 5.81 -13.19
N LEU A 526 19.64 5.50 -14.33
CA LEU A 526 18.97 5.32 -15.60
C LEU A 526 18.18 4.01 -15.62
N GLN A 527 18.73 2.96 -15.00
CA GLN A 527 18.16 1.61 -14.96
C GLN A 527 17.22 1.40 -13.77
N GLY A 528 17.56 1.94 -12.60
CA GLY A 528 16.77 1.80 -11.38
C GLY A 528 17.51 2.23 -10.13
N ILE A 529 16.86 3.04 -9.32
CA ILE A 529 17.26 3.31 -7.93
C ILE A 529 16.03 3.12 -7.01
N PRO A 530 16.17 2.40 -5.88
CA PRO A 530 15.09 2.27 -4.92
C PRO A 530 14.73 3.59 -4.24
N THR A 531 13.51 3.70 -3.74
CA THR A 531 13.19 4.67 -2.67
C THR A 531 14.07 4.43 -1.44
N SER A 532 14.17 5.42 -0.54
CA SER A 532 15.03 5.35 0.65
C SER A 532 16.55 5.22 0.36
N GLU A 533 16.95 5.37 -0.90
CA GLU A 533 18.32 5.71 -1.32
C GLU A 533 18.43 7.20 -1.61
N SER A 534 19.64 7.75 -1.60
CA SER A 534 19.87 9.17 -1.85
C SER A 534 20.53 9.44 -3.20
N LEU A 535 20.24 10.63 -3.71
CA LEU A 535 20.80 11.19 -4.93
C LEU A 535 21.72 12.36 -4.61
N TYR A 536 22.67 12.62 -5.50
CA TYR A 536 23.33 13.91 -5.60
C TYR A 536 22.98 14.61 -6.91
N VAL A 537 23.07 15.94 -6.89
CA VAL A 537 22.95 16.79 -8.07
C VAL A 537 24.22 17.61 -8.21
N ASN A 538 24.78 17.62 -9.41
CA ASN A 538 25.97 18.41 -9.74
C ASN A 538 25.70 19.22 -11.00
N ALA A 539 25.89 20.53 -10.94
CA ALA A 539 25.88 21.41 -12.11
C ALA A 539 27.26 22.03 -12.35
N LEU A 540 27.54 22.36 -13.61
CA LEU A 540 28.74 23.09 -14.04
C LEU A 540 28.32 24.26 -14.91
N ALA A 541 28.91 25.42 -14.68
CA ALA A 541 28.69 26.63 -15.48
C ALA A 541 29.90 27.56 -15.42
N LYS A 542 29.94 28.57 -16.29
CA LYS A 542 30.96 29.62 -16.24
C LYS A 542 30.90 30.42 -14.93
N SER A 543 32.04 30.75 -14.35
CA SER A 543 32.12 31.46 -13.06
C SER A 543 31.52 32.86 -13.09
N TYR A 544 31.46 33.50 -14.26
CA TYR A 544 30.83 34.80 -14.46
C TYR A 544 30.41 34.99 -15.91
N LEU A 545 29.52 35.96 -16.14
CA LEU A 545 29.14 36.44 -17.46
C LEU A 545 29.44 37.93 -17.54
N TYR A 546 29.67 38.43 -18.75
CA TYR A 546 29.86 39.86 -18.93
C TYR A 546 29.42 40.33 -20.31
N ARG A 547 29.11 41.62 -20.40
CA ARG A 547 28.95 42.37 -21.63
C ARG A 547 29.48 43.78 -21.39
N ASN A 548 30.25 44.31 -22.34
CA ASN A 548 30.77 45.67 -22.23
C ASN A 548 30.85 46.36 -23.59
N THR A 549 30.72 47.68 -23.56
CA THR A 549 30.94 48.61 -24.66
C THR A 549 31.78 49.78 -24.15
N PHE A 550 33.02 49.87 -24.59
CA PHE A 550 33.90 51.02 -24.34
C PHE A 550 33.98 51.87 -25.61
N THR A 551 33.91 53.19 -25.46
CA THR A 551 33.92 54.11 -26.61
C THR A 551 34.95 55.19 -26.42
N GLU A 552 35.82 55.35 -27.41
CA GLU A 552 36.77 56.43 -27.52
C GLU A 552 36.01 57.73 -27.83
N THR A 553 36.38 58.81 -27.17
CA THR A 553 35.93 60.16 -27.44
C THR A 553 37.14 60.95 -27.87
N THR A 554 37.05 61.57 -29.05
CA THR A 554 38.14 62.37 -29.62
C THR A 554 37.68 63.78 -29.91
N GLY A 555 38.59 64.74 -29.84
CA GLY A 555 38.26 66.11 -30.19
C GLY A 555 39.49 67.02 -30.25
N THR A 556 39.24 68.28 -30.59
CA THR A 556 40.25 69.34 -30.62
C THR A 556 39.77 70.54 -29.81
N LYS A 557 40.68 71.22 -29.13
CA LYS A 557 40.43 72.49 -28.46
C LYS A 557 41.46 73.53 -28.90
N GLN A 558 40.99 74.75 -29.11
CA GLN A 558 41.80 75.87 -29.58
C GLN A 558 42.19 76.76 -28.41
N TYR A 559 43.47 77.12 -28.30
CA TYR A 559 43.98 77.99 -27.25
C TYR A 559 44.56 79.28 -27.84
N PRO A 560 43.93 80.45 -27.57
CA PRO A 560 44.46 81.72 -28.02
C PRO A 560 45.66 82.15 -27.17
N ILE A 561 46.78 82.50 -27.79
CA ILE A 561 47.98 83.04 -27.12
C ILE A 561 48.50 84.27 -27.86
N GLN A 562 48.95 85.27 -27.09
CA GLN A 562 49.60 86.46 -27.65
C GLN A 562 51.11 86.34 -27.51
N VAL A 563 51.82 86.62 -28.61
CA VAL A 563 53.28 86.76 -28.59
C VAL A 563 53.60 88.21 -28.91
N SER A 564 54.34 88.88 -28.03
CA SER A 564 54.73 90.29 -28.19
C SER A 564 56.24 90.45 -28.25
N LYS A 565 56.71 91.38 -29.09
CA LYS A 565 58.11 91.78 -29.17
C LYS A 565 58.18 93.29 -29.31
N THR A 566 58.98 93.92 -28.45
CA THR A 566 59.21 95.37 -28.50
C THR A 566 60.42 95.66 -29.35
N TYR A 567 60.23 96.46 -30.40
CA TYR A 567 61.30 96.97 -31.24
C TYR A 567 61.63 98.40 -30.85
N THR A 568 62.90 98.66 -30.56
CA THR A 568 63.40 100.03 -30.34
C THR A 568 63.94 100.55 -31.67
N LEU A 569 63.29 101.56 -32.23
CA LEU A 569 63.60 102.13 -33.54
C LEU A 569 64.33 103.45 -33.35
N THR A 570 65.52 103.60 -33.94
CA THR A 570 66.33 104.82 -33.80
C THR A 570 66.68 105.42 -35.16
N TRP A 571 66.50 106.73 -35.35
CA TRP A 571 66.88 107.47 -36.56
C TRP A 571 67.28 108.93 -36.25
N THR A 572 67.82 109.66 -37.23
CA THR A 572 68.23 111.08 -37.08
C THR A 572 67.47 111.98 -38.04
N GLU A 573 66.97 113.13 -37.56
CA GLU A 573 66.29 114.16 -38.37
C GLU A 573 67.15 115.43 -38.47
N THR A 574 67.21 116.04 -39.66
CA THR A 574 67.94 117.29 -39.92
C THR A 574 67.02 118.50 -39.84
N HIS A 575 67.36 119.47 -38.98
CA HIS A 575 66.67 120.75 -38.83
C HIS A 575 67.55 121.93 -39.27
N PRO A 576 66.98 123.06 -39.73
CA PRO A 576 67.73 124.29 -39.97
C PRO A 576 68.32 124.82 -38.65
N GLY A 577 69.63 125.01 -38.62
CA GLY A 577 70.38 125.64 -37.54
C GLY A 577 70.58 127.15 -37.78
N PRO A 578 71.05 127.90 -36.77
CA PRO A 578 71.31 129.33 -36.91
C PRO A 578 72.30 129.60 -38.06
N PRO A 579 72.11 130.69 -38.85
CA PRO A 579 73.04 131.02 -39.91
C PRO A 579 74.46 131.15 -39.37
N ASP A 580 75.45 130.68 -40.14
CA ASP A 580 76.85 130.87 -39.77
C ASP A 580 77.25 132.36 -39.82
N ALA A 581 78.49 132.67 -39.41
CA ALA A 581 78.97 134.04 -39.30
C ALA A 581 78.91 134.84 -40.62
N ASP A 582 78.72 134.17 -41.77
CA ASP A 582 78.62 134.74 -43.11
C ASP A 582 77.17 134.75 -43.66
N GLY A 583 76.18 134.31 -42.87
CA GLY A 583 74.76 134.33 -43.21
C GLY A 583 74.25 133.11 -43.98
N ASN A 584 75.02 132.01 -44.07
CA ASN A 584 74.58 130.78 -44.73
C ASN A 584 73.80 129.86 -43.77
N PRO A 585 72.72 129.18 -44.22
CA PRO A 585 71.95 128.27 -43.37
C PRO A 585 72.79 127.06 -42.93
N THR A 586 72.85 126.77 -41.63
CA THR A 586 73.45 125.52 -41.11
C THR A 586 72.35 124.46 -40.89
N THR A 587 72.72 123.19 -40.72
CA THR A 587 71.78 122.13 -40.30
C THR A 587 72.29 121.41 -39.06
N ILE A 588 71.38 121.12 -38.13
CA ILE A 588 71.65 120.33 -36.91
C ILE A 588 70.91 118.99 -37.00
N THR A 589 71.59 117.91 -36.62
CA THR A 589 71.01 116.55 -36.57
C THR A 589 70.49 116.26 -35.16
N VAL A 590 69.21 115.88 -35.07
CA VAL A 590 68.54 115.53 -33.82
C VAL A 590 68.27 114.02 -33.81
N PRO A 591 68.77 113.26 -32.81
CA PRO A 591 68.43 111.85 -32.67
C PRO A 591 66.96 111.70 -32.26
N ARG A 592 66.27 110.78 -32.91
CA ARG A 592 64.91 110.34 -32.61
C ARG A 592 64.94 108.87 -32.22
N SER A 593 64.16 108.53 -31.20
CA SER A 593 63.91 107.16 -30.78
C SER A 593 62.41 106.97 -30.63
N ASP A 594 61.93 105.81 -31.05
CA ASP A 594 60.56 105.38 -30.86
C ASP A 594 60.56 103.90 -30.49
N THR A 595 59.54 103.44 -29.79
CA THR A 595 59.38 102.03 -29.43
C THR A 595 58.07 101.53 -30.00
N GLN A 596 58.14 100.48 -30.80
CA GLN A 596 56.97 99.85 -31.37
C GLN A 596 56.88 98.40 -30.92
N THR A 597 55.87 98.10 -30.11
CA THR A 597 55.53 96.72 -29.74
C THR A 597 54.63 96.11 -30.79
N VAL A 598 55.07 95.01 -31.38
CA VAL A 598 54.23 94.18 -32.26
C VAL A 598 53.70 93.03 -31.43
N THR A 599 52.37 92.91 -31.38
CA THR A 599 51.67 91.79 -30.75
C THR A 599 50.98 90.99 -31.85
N LYS A 600 51.24 89.68 -31.90
CA LYS A 600 50.57 88.74 -32.79
C LYS A 600 49.76 87.74 -31.98
N ASN A 601 48.53 87.49 -32.43
CA ASN A 601 47.64 86.51 -31.84
C ASN A 601 47.75 85.20 -32.61
N TYR A 602 48.01 84.11 -31.90
CA TYR A 602 48.03 82.76 -32.44
C TYR A 602 46.92 81.94 -31.77
N SER A 603 46.25 81.07 -32.54
CA SER A 603 45.35 80.05 -32.02
C SER A 603 46.02 78.70 -32.19
N ILE A 604 46.30 78.02 -31.08
CA ILE A 604 47.02 76.76 -31.08
C ILE A 604 46.04 75.62 -30.80
N GLU A 605 45.95 74.68 -31.75
CA GLU A 605 45.10 73.50 -31.63
C GLU A 605 45.79 72.44 -30.77
N ARG A 606 45.03 71.81 -29.87
CA ARG A 606 45.42 70.58 -29.18
C ARG A 606 44.35 69.53 -29.32
N LYS A 607 44.80 68.31 -29.61
CA LYS A 607 43.97 67.12 -29.72
C LYS A 607 43.82 66.46 -28.36
N TYR A 608 42.71 65.77 -28.15
CA TYR A 608 42.48 64.90 -27.01
C TYR A 608 41.78 63.61 -27.45
N SER A 609 42.12 62.50 -26.80
CA SER A 609 41.45 61.19 -26.94
C SER A 609 41.40 60.47 -25.59
N PHE A 610 40.22 59.98 -25.19
CA PHE A 610 40.02 59.18 -24.00
C PHE A 610 38.86 58.19 -24.19
N TRP A 611 38.77 57.17 -23.34
CA TRP A 611 37.75 56.12 -23.39
C TRP A 611 36.75 56.24 -22.24
N THR A 612 35.49 56.02 -22.56
CA THR A 612 34.36 55.99 -21.61
C THR A 612 33.66 54.64 -21.65
N ILE A 613 33.03 54.27 -20.53
CA ILE A 613 32.21 53.07 -20.39
C ILE A 613 30.77 53.42 -20.80
N GLN A 614 30.35 52.97 -21.99
CA GLN A 614 28.96 53.15 -22.44
C GLN A 614 28.03 52.07 -21.88
N ASN A 615 28.52 50.83 -21.80
CA ASN A 615 27.82 49.73 -21.14
C ASN A 615 28.83 48.82 -20.44
N LEU A 616 28.51 48.39 -19.22
CA LEU A 616 29.24 47.37 -18.49
C LEU A 616 28.26 46.58 -17.64
N GLU A 617 28.10 45.31 -17.96
CA GLU A 617 27.32 44.33 -17.22
C GLU A 617 28.26 43.20 -16.80
N VAL A 618 28.40 42.96 -15.50
CA VAL A 618 29.15 41.82 -14.96
C VAL A 618 28.25 41.03 -14.03
N TYR A 619 28.26 39.72 -14.18
CA TYR A 619 27.36 38.80 -13.51
C TYR A 619 28.11 37.72 -12.74
N GLY A 620 27.64 37.38 -11.55
CA GLY A 620 28.11 36.24 -10.77
C GLY A 620 27.03 35.18 -10.61
N ILE A 621 27.41 33.92 -10.45
CA ILE A 621 26.46 32.83 -10.16
C ILE A 621 25.73 33.14 -8.84
N GLN A 622 24.40 33.05 -8.87
CA GLN A 622 23.55 33.14 -7.69
C GLN A 622 23.24 31.75 -7.16
N LYS A 623 22.66 30.87 -7.98
CA LYS A 623 22.22 29.51 -7.63
C LYS A 623 21.85 28.71 -8.87
N ALA A 624 21.64 27.40 -8.70
CA ALA A 624 20.98 26.56 -9.72
C ALA A 624 19.84 25.76 -9.10
N THR A 625 18.75 25.57 -9.84
CA THR A 625 17.62 24.72 -9.43
C THR A 625 17.50 23.53 -10.39
N VAL A 626 17.28 22.33 -9.85
CA VAL A 626 17.08 21.11 -10.65
C VAL A 626 15.84 20.38 -10.16
N SER A 627 14.98 19.97 -11.08
CA SER A 627 13.71 19.29 -10.82
C SER A 627 13.72 17.90 -11.44
N ASN A 628 13.20 16.92 -10.70
CA ASN A 628 12.99 15.55 -11.15
C ASN A 628 12.01 14.86 -10.18
N TYR A 629 11.21 13.92 -10.68
CA TYR A 629 10.28 13.12 -9.88
C TYR A 629 10.94 12.50 -8.64
N ALA A 630 12.18 12.02 -8.72
CA ALA A 630 12.88 11.32 -7.64
C ALA A 630 13.40 12.26 -6.53
N LEU A 631 13.65 13.54 -6.82
CA LEU A 631 14.20 14.50 -5.86
C LEU A 631 13.20 14.87 -4.73
N PRO A 632 13.65 15.13 -3.50
CA PRO A 632 12.80 15.63 -2.42
C PRO A 632 11.97 16.83 -2.87
N SER A 633 10.67 16.83 -2.59
CA SER A 633 9.73 17.87 -3.05
C SER A 633 9.70 18.15 -4.57
N GLY A 634 10.29 17.25 -5.38
CA GLY A 634 10.37 17.34 -6.84
C GLY A 634 11.39 18.33 -7.38
N THR A 635 12.02 19.17 -6.53
CA THR A 635 13.00 20.18 -6.94
C THR A 635 14.00 20.45 -5.82
N VAL A 636 15.27 20.64 -6.18
CA VAL A 636 16.34 21.05 -5.26
C VAL A 636 17.01 22.32 -5.74
N THR A 637 17.58 23.07 -4.81
CA THR A 637 18.38 24.27 -5.08
C THR A 637 19.82 24.01 -4.66
N LEU A 638 20.75 24.30 -5.57
CA LEU A 638 22.20 24.27 -5.38
C LEU A 638 22.67 25.71 -5.15
N GLU A 639 23.10 25.99 -3.92
CA GLU A 639 23.76 27.24 -3.58
C GLU A 639 25.28 27.10 -3.85
N PRO A 640 25.94 28.10 -4.45
CA PRO A 640 27.37 28.02 -4.76
C PRO A 640 28.22 27.87 -3.48
N ASN A 641 28.95 26.77 -3.36
CA ASN A 641 29.88 26.52 -2.25
C ASN A 641 31.31 26.90 -2.66
N GLY A 642 32.03 27.61 -1.78
CA GLY A 642 33.42 28.02 -2.03
C GLY A 642 33.59 28.95 -3.25
N TYR A 643 32.52 29.57 -3.73
CA TYR A 643 32.52 30.48 -4.87
C TYR A 643 32.48 31.93 -4.42
N ALA A 644 33.38 32.74 -4.97
CA ALA A 644 33.37 34.19 -4.82
C ALA A 644 32.96 34.83 -6.15
N PRO A 645 31.96 35.74 -6.16
CA PRO A 645 31.62 36.48 -7.36
C PRO A 645 32.77 37.39 -7.80
N PRO A 646 32.82 37.79 -9.09
CA PRO A 646 33.83 38.73 -9.57
C PRO A 646 33.87 40.00 -8.73
N THR A 647 35.07 40.50 -8.45
CA THR A 647 35.25 41.80 -7.83
C THR A 647 35.37 42.86 -8.92
N VAL A 648 34.46 43.82 -8.90
CA VAL A 648 34.36 44.86 -9.93
C VAL A 648 34.39 46.22 -9.28
N SER A 649 35.35 47.05 -9.69
CA SER A 649 35.37 48.48 -9.39
C SER A 649 35.37 49.23 -10.71
N ALA A 650 34.32 50.01 -10.96
CA ALA A 650 34.22 50.83 -12.16
C ALA A 650 33.58 52.17 -11.82
N ALA A 651 34.15 53.24 -12.37
CA ALA A 651 33.64 54.60 -12.29
C ALA A 651 33.53 55.17 -13.71
N HIS A 652 32.35 55.74 -13.97
CA HIS A 652 31.99 56.37 -15.22
C HIS A 652 31.60 57.83 -14.97
N ASP A 653 32.11 58.76 -15.77
CA ASP A 653 31.63 60.13 -15.82
C ASP A 653 31.30 60.51 -17.28
N ALA A 654 30.12 61.05 -17.53
CA ALA A 654 29.72 61.45 -18.89
C ALA A 654 30.29 62.83 -19.28
N SER A 655 30.81 63.60 -18.33
CA SER A 655 31.24 64.98 -18.54
C SER A 655 32.60 65.06 -19.22
N LEU A 656 32.69 65.78 -20.33
CA LEU A 656 33.96 66.07 -21.00
C LEU A 656 35.00 66.69 -20.04
N SER A 657 34.56 67.60 -19.17
CA SER A 657 35.40 68.25 -18.16
C SER A 657 35.96 67.30 -17.10
N ALA A 658 35.33 66.15 -16.90
CA ALA A 658 35.86 65.11 -16.02
C ALA A 658 37.03 64.38 -16.67
N HIS A 659 37.18 64.41 -17.99
CA HIS A 659 38.19 63.63 -18.72
C HIS A 659 39.34 64.44 -19.28
N ILE A 660 39.18 65.76 -19.42
CA ILE A 660 40.22 66.65 -19.96
C ILE A 660 40.66 67.68 -18.93
N THR A 661 41.95 68.00 -18.94
CA THR A 661 42.55 69.09 -18.16
C THR A 661 43.35 69.97 -19.11
N ASP A 662 42.94 71.24 -19.19
CA ASP A 662 43.54 72.21 -20.10
C ASP A 662 44.99 72.56 -19.69
N PRO A 663 45.89 72.83 -20.66
CA PRO A 663 47.22 73.32 -20.39
C PRO A 663 47.15 74.75 -19.82
N VAL A 664 47.95 75.02 -18.78
CA VAL A 664 48.15 76.39 -18.27
C VAL A 664 49.24 77.05 -19.10
N TYR A 665 48.95 78.21 -19.67
CA TYR A 665 49.90 78.98 -20.48
C TYR A 665 49.73 80.49 -20.25
N THR A 666 50.77 81.25 -20.55
CA THR A 666 50.77 82.72 -20.48
C THR A 666 51.28 83.31 -21.79
N ASN A 667 50.90 84.55 -22.08
CA ASN A 667 51.43 85.28 -23.23
C ASN A 667 52.97 85.34 -23.17
N VAL A 668 53.61 85.22 -24.33
CA VAL A 668 55.07 85.17 -24.43
C VAL A 668 55.57 86.54 -24.86
N THR A 669 56.49 87.11 -24.08
CA THR A 669 57.24 88.30 -24.50
C THR A 669 58.61 87.86 -24.98
N LEU A 670 58.86 88.04 -26.27
CA LEU A 670 60.16 87.79 -26.88
C LEU A 670 61.14 88.90 -26.47
N PRO A 671 62.45 88.59 -26.37
CA PRO A 671 63.47 89.60 -26.09
C PRO A 671 63.42 90.72 -27.12
N GLY A 672 63.49 91.97 -26.64
CA GLY A 672 63.41 93.17 -27.49
C GLY A 672 64.57 93.27 -28.47
N GLN A 673 64.33 93.95 -29.60
CA GLN A 673 65.32 94.09 -30.67
C GLN A 673 65.45 95.56 -31.10
N THR A 674 66.68 96.06 -31.18
CA THR A 674 66.95 97.43 -31.65
C THR A 674 67.20 97.42 -33.15
N ILE A 675 66.56 98.35 -33.88
CA ILE A 675 66.69 98.51 -35.33
C ILE A 675 67.02 99.98 -35.61
N SER A 676 68.14 100.23 -36.29
CA SER A 676 68.58 101.58 -36.68
C SER A 676 68.18 101.90 -38.11
N GLY A 677 67.51 103.03 -38.33
CA GLY A 677 67.03 103.48 -39.66
C GLY A 677 67.87 104.58 -40.30
N GLY A 678 68.99 104.97 -39.68
CA GLY A 678 69.85 106.04 -40.21
C GLY A 678 69.11 107.38 -40.25
N SER A 679 68.78 107.89 -41.43
CA SER A 679 68.15 109.20 -41.63
C SER A 679 66.61 109.18 -41.71
N SER A 680 65.96 108.03 -41.50
CA SER A 680 64.49 107.93 -41.45
C SER A 680 64.02 106.78 -40.54
N ARG A 681 62.78 106.85 -40.05
CA ARG A 681 62.21 105.84 -39.15
C ARG A 681 62.19 104.46 -39.85
N PRO A 682 62.88 103.43 -39.32
CA PRO A 682 62.93 102.12 -39.95
C PRO A 682 61.59 101.37 -39.84
N PRO A 683 61.23 100.52 -40.82
CA PRO A 683 60.04 99.67 -40.74
C PRO A 683 60.27 98.49 -39.79
N VAL A 684 59.20 98.00 -39.14
CA VAL A 684 59.26 96.85 -38.23
C VAL A 684 59.21 95.53 -39.01
N PRO A 685 60.08 94.53 -38.72
CA PRO A 685 60.07 93.21 -39.37
C PRO A 685 58.76 92.44 -39.18
N ASN A 686 58.32 91.73 -40.23
CA ASN A 686 57.14 90.87 -40.19
C ASN A 686 57.54 89.39 -39.92
N GLU A 687 57.93 89.10 -38.68
CA GLU A 687 58.33 87.75 -38.24
C GLU A 687 57.13 86.86 -37.88
N ASP A 688 57.16 85.56 -38.20
CA ASP A 688 56.17 84.60 -37.69
C ASP A 688 56.68 83.87 -36.44
N TRP A 689 56.00 84.07 -35.32
CA TRP A 689 56.29 83.48 -34.02
C TRP A 689 55.43 82.26 -33.68
N ARG A 690 54.78 81.64 -34.67
CA ARG A 690 53.91 80.47 -34.44
C ARG A 690 54.60 79.31 -33.72
N SER A 691 55.87 79.02 -34.02
CA SER A 691 56.63 77.95 -33.33
C SER A 691 56.87 78.27 -31.84
N THR A 692 57.03 79.56 -31.51
CA THR A 692 57.16 80.03 -30.12
C THR A 692 55.82 79.93 -29.41
N ALA A 693 54.73 80.33 -30.07
CA ALA A 693 53.37 80.16 -29.56
C ALA A 693 53.02 78.68 -29.31
N GLU A 694 53.42 77.77 -30.21
CA GLU A 694 53.20 76.33 -30.04
C GLU A 694 54.00 75.72 -28.90
N SER A 695 55.24 76.18 -28.67
CA SER A 695 56.07 75.67 -27.57
C SER A 695 55.60 76.16 -26.19
N ALA A 696 54.88 77.29 -26.15
CA ALA A 696 54.39 77.89 -24.90
C ALA A 696 53.10 77.28 -24.37
N ILE A 697 52.36 76.54 -25.20
CA ILE A 697 51.12 75.85 -24.80
C ILE A 697 51.40 74.36 -24.69
N GLY A 698 51.26 73.79 -23.49
CA GLY A 698 51.37 72.36 -23.27
C GLY A 698 50.31 71.54 -24.02
N LYS A 699 50.40 70.21 -23.94
CA LYS A 699 49.33 69.33 -24.45
C LYS A 699 48.16 69.27 -23.47
N ILE A 700 46.96 68.98 -23.96
CA ILE A 700 45.81 68.65 -23.09
C ILE A 700 46.15 67.37 -22.34
N LYS A 701 45.86 67.34 -21.04
CA LYS A 701 45.94 66.11 -20.26
C LYS A 701 44.58 65.43 -20.27
N VAL A 702 44.55 64.13 -20.49
CA VAL A 702 43.35 63.30 -20.61
C VAL A 702 43.38 62.15 -19.62
N LYS A 703 42.21 61.66 -19.19
CA LYS A 703 42.06 60.40 -18.47
C LYS A 703 40.83 59.63 -18.94
N ASN A 704 40.91 58.31 -18.97
CA ASN A 704 39.75 57.46 -19.20
C ASN A 704 38.81 57.43 -17.98
N ASP A 705 37.64 56.82 -18.17
CA ASP A 705 36.96 56.14 -17.07
C ASP A 705 37.86 55.10 -16.40
N SER A 706 37.44 54.60 -15.23
CA SER A 706 38.18 53.56 -14.51
C SER A 706 37.42 52.24 -14.50
N PHE A 707 38.12 51.14 -14.77
CA PHE A 707 37.57 49.80 -14.63
C PHE A 707 38.67 48.82 -14.20
N VAL A 708 38.47 48.22 -13.03
CA VAL A 708 39.28 47.15 -12.47
C VAL A 708 38.41 45.91 -12.28
N PHE A 709 38.85 44.79 -12.85
CA PHE A 709 38.16 43.49 -12.80
C PHE A 709 39.07 42.45 -12.16
N ASN A 710 38.65 41.87 -11.04
CA ASN A 710 39.44 40.89 -10.26
C ASN A 710 40.87 41.36 -9.99
N GLY A 711 41.03 42.64 -9.63
CA GLY A 711 42.33 43.27 -9.38
C GLY A 711 43.13 43.69 -10.62
N ASN A 712 42.71 43.30 -11.83
CA ASN A 712 43.35 43.70 -13.08
C ASN A 712 42.74 44.99 -13.61
N THR A 713 43.56 46.00 -13.89
CA THR A 713 43.12 47.24 -14.53
C THR A 713 42.78 46.98 -16.00
N ILE A 714 41.48 47.05 -16.33
CA ILE A 714 40.97 46.91 -17.69
C ILE A 714 40.91 48.29 -18.37
N MET A 715 40.50 49.32 -17.63
CA MET A 715 40.53 50.71 -18.10
C MET A 715 41.26 51.58 -17.07
N ASP A 716 42.40 52.11 -17.50
CA ASP A 716 43.32 52.88 -16.68
C ASP A 716 42.98 54.38 -16.74
N ASN A 717 42.69 54.97 -15.57
CA ASN A 717 42.29 56.37 -15.43
C ASN A 717 43.47 57.32 -15.09
N ARG A 718 44.72 56.87 -15.26
CA ARG A 718 45.87 57.77 -15.10
C ARG A 718 45.79 58.95 -16.08
N THR A 719 46.18 60.12 -15.60
CA THR A 719 46.24 61.33 -16.41
C THR A 719 47.49 61.33 -17.29
N VAL A 720 47.32 61.41 -18.61
CA VAL A 720 48.41 61.46 -19.60
C VAL A 720 48.19 62.57 -20.62
N GLU A 721 49.20 62.95 -21.38
CA GLU A 721 49.05 63.97 -22.42
C GLU A 721 48.41 63.39 -23.69
N GLU A 722 47.48 64.14 -24.27
CA GLU A 722 46.86 63.99 -25.60
C GLU A 722 46.00 62.73 -25.80
N LYS A 723 46.50 61.53 -25.47
CA LYS A 723 45.80 60.27 -25.72
C LYS A 723 45.92 59.32 -24.54
N ALA A 724 44.78 58.98 -23.94
CA ALA A 724 44.71 58.03 -22.84
C ALA A 724 44.95 56.58 -23.32
N PRO A 725 45.39 55.67 -22.42
CA PRO A 725 45.62 54.27 -22.78
C PRO A 725 44.37 53.60 -23.36
N THR A 726 44.53 52.75 -24.36
CA THR A 726 43.42 51.92 -24.87
C THR A 726 42.99 50.88 -23.82
N PRO A 727 41.69 50.64 -23.61
CA PRO A 727 41.21 49.63 -22.66
C PRO A 727 41.68 48.21 -23.05
N GLY A 728 41.87 47.37 -22.04
CA GLY A 728 42.10 45.94 -22.17
C GLY A 728 40.78 45.15 -22.29
N ALA A 729 40.90 43.82 -22.34
CA ALA A 729 39.75 42.91 -22.38
C ALA A 729 39.48 42.29 -21.00
N ILE A 730 38.20 42.10 -20.67
CA ILE A 730 37.80 41.27 -19.52
C ILE A 730 38.27 39.82 -19.80
N PRO A 731 38.96 39.15 -18.85
CA PRO A 731 39.38 37.77 -19.04
C PRO A 731 38.20 36.84 -19.34
N ALA A 732 38.42 35.79 -20.14
CA ALA A 732 37.39 34.80 -20.42
C ALA A 732 37.01 34.03 -19.14
N PRO A 733 35.71 33.84 -18.84
CA PRO A 733 35.28 33.16 -17.63
C PRO A 733 35.62 31.65 -17.67
N PRO A 734 36.34 31.11 -16.67
CA PRO A 734 36.50 29.67 -16.53
C PRO A 734 35.19 28.98 -16.12
N MET A 735 35.10 27.67 -16.28
CA MET A 735 34.06 26.86 -15.63
C MET A 735 34.32 26.79 -14.14
N VAL A 736 33.27 26.79 -13.32
CA VAL A 736 33.40 26.55 -11.88
C VAL A 736 33.89 25.13 -11.58
N GLY A 737 34.52 24.96 -10.42
CA GLY A 737 34.90 23.64 -9.93
C GLY A 737 33.68 22.74 -9.70
N GLN A 738 33.88 21.42 -9.75
CA GLN A 738 32.82 20.42 -9.62
C GLN A 738 32.05 20.51 -8.29
N ASP A 739 32.66 21.08 -7.25
CA ASP A 739 32.08 21.21 -5.91
C ASP A 739 31.31 22.52 -5.68
N VAL A 740 31.38 23.45 -6.64
CA VAL A 740 30.74 24.77 -6.48
C VAL A 740 29.22 24.64 -6.53
N LEU A 741 28.67 24.00 -7.55
CA LEU A 741 27.23 23.72 -7.64
C LEU A 741 27.00 22.22 -7.46
N TYR A 742 27.21 21.74 -6.23
CA TYR A 742 27.08 20.35 -5.85
C TYR A 742 26.37 20.21 -4.52
N SER A 743 25.47 19.23 -4.43
CA SER A 743 24.83 18.83 -3.17
C SER A 743 24.37 17.38 -3.26
N SER A 744 24.38 16.69 -2.12
CA SER A 744 24.14 15.25 -1.98
C SER A 744 23.20 14.95 -0.81
N GLY A 745 22.80 13.68 -0.65
CA GLY A 745 21.91 13.29 0.46
C GLY A 745 20.44 13.56 0.17
N TYR A 746 20.07 13.75 -1.09
CA TYR A 746 18.67 13.93 -1.50
C TYR A 746 17.96 12.58 -1.50
N VAL A 747 17.40 12.19 -0.36
CA VAL A 747 16.69 10.90 -0.18
C VAL A 747 15.43 10.86 -1.02
N ILE A 748 15.26 9.78 -1.80
CA ILE A 748 14.04 9.54 -2.55
C ILE A 748 12.95 9.10 -1.57
N ASP A 749 11.87 9.89 -1.52
CA ASP A 749 10.71 9.65 -0.65
C ASP A 749 10.12 8.24 -0.85
N ALA A 750 9.90 7.52 0.26
CA ALA A 750 9.34 6.17 0.29
C ALA A 750 7.91 6.07 -0.29
N SER A 751 7.18 7.18 -0.39
CA SER A 751 5.85 7.22 -1.02
C SER A 751 5.89 7.24 -2.56
N LYS A 752 7.06 7.47 -3.17
CA LYS A 752 7.19 7.55 -4.62
C LYS A 752 7.11 6.19 -5.27
N THR A 753 6.01 5.94 -5.97
CA THR A 753 5.82 4.72 -6.74
C THR A 753 6.89 4.54 -7.80
N ASN A 754 7.17 3.28 -8.11
CA ASN A 754 8.02 2.90 -9.23
C ASN A 754 7.61 3.63 -10.52
N LYS A 755 8.54 4.40 -11.11
CA LYS A 755 8.36 5.06 -12.41
C LYS A 755 9.66 5.07 -13.21
N ALA A 756 9.58 4.64 -14.46
CA ALA A 756 10.71 4.65 -15.38
C ALA A 756 10.96 6.04 -15.97
N ASN A 757 12.23 6.34 -16.25
CA ASN A 757 12.68 7.44 -17.10
C ASN A 757 12.03 8.80 -16.79
N GLN A 758 11.92 9.14 -15.51
CA GLN A 758 11.30 10.41 -15.14
C GLN A 758 12.19 11.58 -15.58
N PRO A 759 11.63 12.55 -16.33
CA PRO A 759 12.41 13.62 -16.94
C PRO A 759 12.94 14.59 -15.89
N SER A 760 14.05 15.23 -16.23
CA SER A 760 14.73 16.22 -15.40
C SER A 760 14.76 17.57 -16.10
N THR A 761 14.60 18.65 -15.34
CA THR A 761 14.74 20.03 -15.83
C THR A 761 15.58 20.85 -14.85
N GLY A 762 16.12 21.98 -15.28
CA GLY A 762 16.84 22.86 -14.38
C GLY A 762 17.03 24.26 -14.93
N THR A 763 17.41 25.18 -14.05
CA THR A 763 17.65 26.60 -14.36
C THR A 763 18.83 27.08 -13.52
N ILE A 764 19.78 27.78 -14.14
CA ILE A 764 20.85 28.49 -13.43
C ILE A 764 20.56 30.00 -13.40
N PHE A 765 20.88 30.64 -12.29
CA PHE A 765 20.63 32.04 -12.03
C PHE A 765 21.95 32.79 -11.82
N TYR A 766 22.07 33.94 -12.46
CA TYR A 766 23.18 34.88 -12.31
C TYR A 766 22.66 36.23 -11.82
N THR A 767 23.33 36.77 -10.80
CA THR A 767 23.04 38.10 -10.25
C THR A 767 23.98 39.14 -10.85
N LEU A 768 23.44 40.32 -11.15
CA LEU A 768 24.22 41.47 -11.61
C LEU A 768 25.13 41.97 -10.47
N VAL A 769 26.44 41.93 -10.69
CA VAL A 769 27.48 42.43 -9.77
C VAL A 769 27.74 43.92 -9.99
N LYS A 770 27.81 44.35 -11.25
CA LYS A 770 27.97 45.76 -11.63
C LYS A 770 27.26 46.02 -12.95
N GLY A 771 26.45 47.08 -12.98
CA GLY A 771 25.78 47.62 -14.16
C GLY A 771 26.12 49.09 -14.36
N ILE A 772 26.60 49.46 -15.55
CA ILE A 772 26.72 50.84 -16.02
C ILE A 772 26.06 50.87 -17.40
N GLY A 773 25.13 51.80 -17.62
CA GLY A 773 24.39 51.88 -18.88
C GLY A 773 23.37 50.74 -19.11
N GLY A 774 23.03 49.96 -18.08
CA GLY A 774 22.05 48.86 -18.16
C GLY A 774 22.36 47.69 -17.21
N GLY A 775 21.56 46.63 -17.33
CA GLY A 775 21.75 45.34 -16.64
C GLY A 775 20.60 44.94 -15.69
N GLU A 776 20.26 43.65 -15.72
CA GLU A 776 19.34 42.98 -14.78
C GLU A 776 19.80 41.53 -14.56
N ASN A 777 19.36 40.88 -13.48
CA ASN A 777 19.66 39.46 -13.21
C ASN A 777 19.26 38.56 -14.39
N LYS A 778 20.04 37.50 -14.64
CA LYS A 778 19.83 36.57 -15.76
C LYS A 778 19.55 35.17 -15.28
N SER A 779 18.71 34.44 -16.02
CA SER A 779 18.46 33.01 -15.81
C SER A 779 18.53 32.26 -17.12
N TYR A 780 19.04 31.03 -17.07
CA TYR A 780 19.23 30.19 -18.24
C TYR A 780 18.78 28.76 -17.95
N PRO A 781 18.07 28.09 -18.89
CA PRO A 781 17.71 26.69 -18.73
C PRO A 781 18.95 25.80 -18.77
N ILE A 782 18.93 24.71 -18.01
CA ILE A 782 19.95 23.66 -18.03
C ILE A 782 19.46 22.53 -18.92
N GLY A 783 20.08 22.37 -20.10
CA GLY A 783 19.76 21.30 -21.04
C GLY A 783 20.44 19.97 -20.69
N GLY A 784 19.86 18.86 -21.17
CA GLY A 784 20.53 17.55 -21.19
C GLY A 784 20.69 16.85 -19.83
N ILE A 785 19.93 17.23 -18.81
CA ILE A 785 19.96 16.54 -17.52
C ILE A 785 19.38 15.13 -17.68
N ASN A 786 20.11 14.12 -17.19
CA ASN A 786 19.70 12.73 -17.32
C ASN A 786 18.37 12.44 -16.57
N PRO A 787 17.53 11.52 -17.07
CA PRO A 787 16.34 11.09 -16.35
C PRO A 787 16.71 10.18 -15.16
N VAL A 788 15.72 9.90 -14.30
CA VAL A 788 15.84 8.96 -13.16
C VAL A 788 14.71 7.93 -13.19
N THR A 789 15.06 6.66 -13.06
CA THR A 789 14.14 5.53 -12.92
C THR A 789 14.04 5.13 -11.46
N VAL A 790 12.87 5.33 -10.83
CA VAL A 790 12.60 4.86 -9.46
C VAL A 790 12.10 3.42 -9.53
N HIS A 791 12.79 2.50 -8.85
CA HIS A 791 12.42 1.09 -8.82
C HIS A 791 12.77 0.44 -7.47
N THR A 792 11.82 0.36 -6.57
CA THR A 792 11.99 -0.26 -5.25
C THR A 792 11.80 -1.78 -5.35
N PRO A 793 12.85 -2.58 -5.11
CA PRO A 793 12.82 -4.03 -5.34
C PRO A 793 12.20 -4.79 -4.16
N VAL A 794 11.41 -5.81 -4.47
CA VAL A 794 10.96 -6.83 -3.54
C VAL A 794 11.01 -8.22 -4.16
N VAL A 795 11.22 -9.21 -3.30
CA VAL A 795 11.27 -10.63 -3.63
C VAL A 795 10.38 -11.43 -2.68
N ASN A 796 9.98 -12.63 -3.11
CA ASN A 796 9.21 -13.58 -2.35
C ASN A 796 9.59 -14.99 -2.82
N TRP A 797 10.39 -15.68 -2.00
CA TRP A 797 10.82 -17.06 -2.21
C TRP A 797 10.35 -17.93 -1.03
N ALA A 798 9.08 -17.77 -0.69
CA ALA A 798 8.46 -18.43 0.44
C ALA A 798 8.47 -19.96 0.31
N SER A 799 8.46 -20.65 1.44
CA SER A 799 8.34 -22.11 1.50
C SER A 799 7.56 -22.52 2.73
N VAL A 800 7.05 -23.75 2.71
CA VAL A 800 6.35 -24.39 3.82
C VAL A 800 7.10 -25.67 4.17
N SER A 801 7.30 -25.94 5.47
CA SER A 801 7.96 -27.15 5.94
C SER A 801 7.20 -28.41 5.52
N ASP A 802 7.93 -29.46 5.16
CA ASP A 802 7.38 -30.73 4.71
C ASP A 802 7.54 -31.81 5.79
N ASP A 803 6.43 -32.28 6.37
CA ASP A 803 6.42 -33.25 7.46
C ASP A 803 6.27 -34.70 6.96
N GLN A 804 7.21 -35.11 6.09
CA GLN A 804 7.23 -36.43 5.48
C GLN A 804 7.27 -37.58 6.50
N ALA A 805 7.95 -37.37 7.63
CA ALA A 805 8.17 -38.40 8.65
C ALA A 805 6.88 -38.86 9.35
N HIS A 806 5.77 -38.15 9.17
CA HIS A 806 4.45 -38.51 9.71
C HIS A 806 3.41 -38.71 8.60
N ASN A 807 3.85 -38.79 7.33
CA ASN A 807 2.97 -38.99 6.19
C ASN A 807 2.63 -40.48 6.03
N GLN A 808 1.41 -40.83 6.43
CA GLN A 808 0.90 -42.20 6.44
C GLN A 808 0.20 -42.62 5.14
N LYS A 809 0.20 -41.78 4.09
CA LYS A 809 -0.52 -42.10 2.85
C LYS A 809 0.04 -43.34 2.16
N THR A 810 -0.84 -44.14 1.59
CA THR A 810 -0.47 -45.25 0.69
C THR A 810 0.34 -44.76 -0.50
N GLN A 811 -0.04 -43.59 -1.06
CA GLN A 811 0.66 -42.93 -2.16
C GLN A 811 0.92 -41.46 -1.81
N PRO A 812 2.11 -41.11 -1.30
CA PRO A 812 2.50 -39.71 -1.05
C PRO A 812 2.48 -38.88 -2.33
N THR A 813 2.02 -37.62 -2.23
CA THR A 813 1.90 -36.73 -3.38
C THR A 813 3.23 -36.01 -3.66
N ALA A 814 3.81 -36.21 -4.83
CA ALA A 814 5.06 -35.55 -5.21
C ALA A 814 4.87 -34.03 -5.39
N GLY A 815 5.90 -33.25 -5.02
CA GLY A 815 5.94 -31.79 -5.25
C GLY A 815 5.06 -30.96 -4.32
N ARG A 816 4.48 -31.55 -3.26
CA ARG A 816 3.69 -30.85 -2.24
C ARG A 816 4.26 -31.12 -0.86
N ALA A 817 4.34 -30.08 -0.02
CA ALA A 817 4.71 -30.26 1.38
C ALA A 817 3.57 -30.94 2.15
N ALA A 818 3.88 -31.99 2.90
CA ALA A 818 2.93 -32.68 3.77
C ALA A 818 2.68 -31.86 5.04
N LEU A 819 1.43 -31.46 5.24
CA LEU A 819 0.93 -30.85 6.46
C LEU A 819 0.03 -31.84 7.19
N ILE A 820 0.38 -32.15 8.42
CA ILE A 820 -0.26 -33.23 9.16
C ILE A 820 -1.21 -32.65 10.20
N LEU A 821 -2.46 -33.15 10.25
CA LEU A 821 -3.45 -32.67 11.22
C LEU A 821 -2.95 -32.81 12.67
N ASP A 822 -3.26 -31.80 13.49
CA ASP A 822 -2.83 -31.69 14.90
C ASP A 822 -1.31 -31.58 15.09
N ARG A 823 -0.61 -30.98 14.13
CA ARG A 823 0.84 -30.78 14.20
C ARG A 823 1.24 -29.36 13.79
N PRO A 824 2.38 -28.87 14.30
CA PRO A 824 2.93 -27.60 13.87
C PRO A 824 3.56 -27.73 12.48
N PHE A 825 3.53 -26.63 11.72
CA PHE A 825 4.29 -26.47 10.49
C PHE A 825 4.88 -25.06 10.44
N THR A 826 5.97 -24.89 9.70
CA THR A 826 6.69 -23.61 9.62
C THR A 826 6.62 -23.06 8.20
N VAL A 827 6.27 -21.80 8.07
CA VAL A 827 6.42 -21.05 6.83
C VAL A 827 7.70 -20.22 6.88
N THR A 828 8.45 -20.18 5.79
CA THR A 828 9.64 -19.33 5.65
C THR A 828 9.35 -18.29 4.58
N ILE A 829 9.53 -17.00 4.86
CA ILE A 829 9.39 -15.90 3.90
C ILE A 829 10.72 -15.11 3.88
N PRO A 830 11.67 -15.50 3.03
CA PRO A 830 12.97 -14.83 2.91
C PRO A 830 12.83 -13.39 2.44
N THR A 831 13.76 -12.53 2.88
CA THR A 831 13.94 -11.17 2.34
C THR A 831 14.99 -11.10 1.24
N SER A 832 15.73 -12.21 1.04
CA SER A 832 16.77 -12.35 0.03
C SER A 832 16.33 -13.20 -1.16
N GLY A 833 16.83 -12.88 -2.34
CA GLY A 833 16.63 -13.67 -3.55
C GLY A 833 17.10 -12.94 -4.81
N PRO A 834 17.02 -13.59 -5.98
CA PRO A 834 17.36 -12.97 -7.26
C PRO A 834 16.34 -11.90 -7.66
N HIS A 835 16.85 -10.83 -8.25
CA HIS A 835 16.11 -9.76 -8.93
C HIS A 835 16.79 -9.44 -10.28
N LYS A 836 16.48 -8.30 -10.91
CA LYS A 836 17.13 -7.79 -12.13
C LYS A 836 18.65 -7.74 -11.97
N ASP A 837 19.34 -8.11 -13.05
CA ASP A 837 20.79 -7.99 -13.16
C ASP A 837 21.20 -6.57 -13.60
N ILE A 838 20.98 -5.60 -12.71
CA ILE A 838 21.37 -4.19 -12.88
C ILE A 838 22.19 -3.72 -11.67
N LYS A 839 22.96 -2.63 -11.82
CA LYS A 839 23.87 -2.14 -10.77
C LYS A 839 23.11 -1.87 -9.46
N GLY A 840 23.54 -2.51 -8.39
CA GLY A 840 22.89 -2.41 -7.08
C GLY A 840 21.70 -3.36 -6.88
N TYR A 841 21.40 -4.26 -7.81
CA TYR A 841 20.37 -5.31 -7.66
C TYR A 841 21.03 -6.70 -7.72
N GLY A 842 20.42 -7.70 -8.36
CA GLY A 842 20.92 -9.08 -8.43
C GLY A 842 20.37 -10.01 -7.34
N ASN A 843 21.17 -10.98 -6.90
CA ASN A 843 20.80 -11.92 -5.83
C ASN A 843 21.33 -11.44 -4.49
N ARG A 844 20.47 -10.83 -3.66
CA ARG A 844 20.86 -10.24 -2.37
C ARG A 844 19.67 -10.11 -1.42
N ASP A 845 19.91 -9.56 -0.23
CA ASP A 845 18.87 -9.18 0.71
C ASP A 845 18.22 -7.83 0.35
N TYR A 846 16.89 -7.83 0.34
CA TYR A 846 16.05 -6.66 0.03
C TYR A 846 15.19 -6.21 1.21
N ALA A 847 15.44 -6.71 2.44
CA ALA A 847 14.69 -6.36 3.64
C ALA A 847 14.50 -4.84 3.83
N LYS A 848 15.54 -4.04 3.52
CA LYS A 848 15.51 -2.56 3.59
C LYS A 848 14.32 -1.95 2.86
N TYR A 849 13.88 -2.55 1.75
CA TYR A 849 12.88 -1.99 0.84
C TYR A 849 11.51 -2.64 1.00
N MET A 850 11.31 -3.49 2.01
CA MET A 850 10.06 -4.21 2.25
C MET A 850 9.21 -3.49 3.30
N ARG A 851 7.94 -3.24 2.97
CA ARG A 851 6.94 -2.71 3.92
C ARG A 851 6.39 -3.79 4.84
N ASP A 852 5.97 -4.89 4.24
CA ASP A 852 5.20 -5.95 4.89
C ASP A 852 5.35 -7.27 4.13
N LYS A 853 5.27 -8.37 4.86
CA LYS A 853 5.25 -9.74 4.33
C LYS A 853 3.99 -10.41 4.84
N GLN A 854 3.25 -11.09 3.98
CA GLN A 854 1.99 -11.69 4.37
C GLN A 854 1.84 -13.11 3.85
N VAL A 855 1.12 -13.92 4.63
CA VAL A 855 0.70 -15.28 4.27
C VAL A 855 -0.81 -15.40 4.40
N ARG A 856 -1.44 -16.16 3.50
CA ARG A 856 -2.87 -16.52 3.55
C ARG A 856 -3.00 -18.02 3.33
N PHE A 857 -3.62 -18.68 4.29
CA PHE A 857 -3.93 -20.10 4.24
C PHE A 857 -5.34 -20.30 3.70
N PRO A 858 -5.58 -21.23 2.75
CA PRO A 858 -6.93 -21.61 2.32
C PRO A 858 -7.64 -22.55 3.33
N PHE A 859 -7.07 -22.72 4.52
CA PHE A 859 -7.57 -23.50 5.64
C PHE A 859 -7.27 -22.78 6.95
N ASP A 860 -7.98 -23.18 8.01
CA ASP A 860 -7.83 -22.61 9.35
C ASP A 860 -6.48 -22.98 9.96
N VAL A 861 -5.89 -22.05 10.72
CA VAL A 861 -4.66 -22.30 11.47
C VAL A 861 -4.71 -21.63 12.85
N TYR A 862 -3.91 -22.11 13.78
CA TYR A 862 -3.52 -21.34 14.96
C TYR A 862 -2.10 -20.80 14.80
N LYS A 863 -1.79 -19.70 15.49
CA LYS A 863 -0.39 -19.33 15.72
C LYS A 863 0.29 -20.35 16.65
N ALA A 864 1.60 -20.25 16.81
CA ALA A 864 2.41 -21.16 17.63
C ALA A 864 1.91 -21.33 19.09
N ASP A 865 1.20 -20.34 19.64
CA ASP A 865 0.61 -20.37 20.98
C ASP A 865 -0.59 -21.34 21.12
N ARG A 866 -1.15 -21.81 20.01
CA ARG A 866 -2.38 -22.62 19.92
C ARG A 866 -3.64 -21.95 20.50
N THR A 867 -3.58 -20.64 20.76
CA THR A 867 -4.70 -19.85 21.30
C THR A 867 -5.17 -18.78 20.32
N THR A 868 -4.26 -18.24 19.51
CA THR A 868 -4.59 -17.22 18.52
C THR A 868 -5.08 -17.89 17.23
N PHE A 869 -6.40 -17.91 17.05
CA PHE A 869 -7.05 -18.47 15.86
C PHE A 869 -6.93 -17.55 14.65
N VAL A 870 -6.58 -18.12 13.49
CA VAL A 870 -6.56 -17.45 12.18
C VAL A 870 -7.52 -18.23 11.28
N PRO A 871 -8.70 -17.66 10.94
CA PRO A 871 -9.62 -18.27 10.00
C PRO A 871 -8.98 -18.42 8.62
N LYS A 872 -9.40 -19.45 7.88
CA LYS A 872 -9.04 -19.60 6.47
C LYS A 872 -9.31 -18.32 5.69
N ASP A 873 -8.56 -18.14 4.62
CA ASP A 873 -8.65 -17.00 3.70
C ASP A 873 -8.30 -15.63 4.29
N THR A 874 -7.65 -15.61 5.45
CA THR A 874 -7.20 -14.39 6.12
C THR A 874 -5.73 -14.10 5.81
N TRP A 875 -5.41 -12.86 5.42
CA TRP A 875 -4.01 -12.41 5.30
C TRP A 875 -3.43 -12.11 6.69
N VAL A 876 -2.29 -12.72 6.99
CA VAL A 876 -1.55 -12.52 8.25
C VAL A 876 -0.23 -11.84 7.93
N SER A 877 0.01 -10.65 8.51
CA SER A 877 1.31 -9.97 8.43
C SER A 877 2.36 -10.66 9.30
N ILE A 878 3.54 -10.83 8.72
CA ILE A 878 4.75 -11.36 9.33
C ILE A 878 5.79 -10.23 9.33
N PRO A 879 6.39 -9.89 10.47
CA PRO A 879 7.43 -8.86 10.54
C PRO A 879 8.54 -9.09 9.51
N VAL A 880 9.03 -8.03 8.86
CA VAL A 880 10.02 -8.12 7.77
C VAL A 880 11.27 -8.88 8.21
N GLY A 881 11.80 -8.60 9.41
CA GLY A 881 12.96 -9.30 9.97
C GLY A 881 12.70 -10.75 10.42
N GLN A 882 11.45 -11.17 10.53
CA GLN A 882 11.10 -12.55 10.91
C GLN A 882 11.01 -13.43 9.66
N LEU A 883 12.04 -14.25 9.43
CA LEU A 883 12.11 -15.11 8.25
C LEU A 883 11.27 -16.38 8.37
N GLN A 884 11.08 -16.91 9.59
CA GLN A 884 10.34 -18.14 9.85
C GLN A 884 9.21 -17.90 10.85
N THR A 885 8.07 -18.53 10.61
CA THR A 885 6.90 -18.46 11.48
C THR A 885 6.24 -19.83 11.59
N THR A 886 6.05 -20.31 12.82
CA THR A 886 5.35 -21.57 13.10
C THR A 886 3.86 -21.34 13.30
N PHE A 887 3.06 -22.17 12.65
CA PHE A 887 1.61 -22.27 12.80
C PHE A 887 1.24 -23.69 13.24
N TYR A 888 0.02 -23.88 13.70
CA TYR A 888 -0.51 -25.18 14.13
C TYR A 888 -1.78 -25.52 13.37
N LEU A 889 -1.84 -26.74 12.83
CA LEU A 889 -2.95 -27.19 11.98
C LEU A 889 -4.06 -27.85 12.82
N PRO A 890 -5.27 -27.27 12.89
CA PRO A 890 -6.39 -27.85 13.63
C PRO A 890 -6.94 -29.13 12.99
N VAL A 891 -7.48 -30.03 13.81
CA VAL A 891 -8.03 -31.33 13.35
C VAL A 891 -9.29 -31.24 12.48
N TRP A 892 -10.01 -30.11 12.48
CA TRP A 892 -11.23 -29.92 11.67
C TRP A 892 -10.99 -29.37 10.28
N VAL A 893 -9.73 -29.08 9.94
CA VAL A 893 -9.37 -28.78 8.56
C VAL A 893 -9.60 -30.02 7.72
N ASP A 894 -10.24 -29.83 6.57
CA ASP A 894 -10.46 -30.92 5.61
C ASP A 894 -9.13 -31.38 5.03
N GLU A 895 -8.98 -32.70 4.85
CA GLU A 895 -7.85 -33.26 4.12
C GLU A 895 -7.96 -32.92 2.64
N GLY A 896 -6.84 -32.61 2.00
CA GLY A 896 -6.85 -32.25 0.58
C GLY A 896 -5.62 -31.49 0.12
N HIS A 897 -5.65 -31.10 -1.16
CA HIS A 897 -4.61 -30.30 -1.80
C HIS A 897 -4.94 -28.82 -1.70
N TYR A 898 -3.95 -28.02 -1.32
CA TYR A 898 -4.11 -26.59 -1.09
C TYR A 898 -2.91 -25.82 -1.63
N ASP A 899 -3.11 -24.54 -1.91
CA ASP A 899 -2.03 -23.62 -2.26
C ASP A 899 -2.00 -22.48 -1.23
N VAL A 900 -0.91 -22.40 -0.48
CA VAL A 900 -0.69 -21.32 0.50
C VAL A 900 -0.16 -20.10 -0.24
N LEU A 901 -0.81 -18.96 -0.07
CA LEU A 901 -0.49 -17.73 -0.79
C LEU A 901 0.39 -16.82 0.05
N PHE A 902 1.41 -16.25 -0.58
CA PHE A 902 2.35 -15.32 0.04
C PHE A 902 2.42 -14.04 -0.79
N ARG A 903 2.62 -12.91 -0.12
CA ARG A 903 2.94 -11.65 -0.79
C ARG A 903 3.85 -10.76 0.05
N THR A 904 4.78 -10.08 -0.63
CA THR A 904 5.74 -9.15 -0.04
C THR A 904 5.59 -7.81 -0.73
N PHE A 905 5.38 -6.75 0.05
CA PHE A 905 5.14 -5.39 -0.45
C PHE A 905 6.41 -4.56 -0.42
N ALA A 906 6.70 -3.84 -1.50
CA ALA A 906 7.68 -2.76 -1.48
C ALA A 906 7.23 -1.64 -0.53
N GLU A 907 8.18 -0.96 0.10
CA GLU A 907 7.92 0.22 0.95
C GLU A 907 7.09 1.29 0.23
N ASN A 908 7.30 1.43 -1.08
CA ASN A 908 6.59 2.37 -1.94
C ASN A 908 5.36 1.79 -2.66
N SER A 909 4.85 0.64 -2.19
CA SER A 909 3.66 0.04 -2.78
C SER A 909 2.44 0.95 -2.60
N PRO A 910 1.76 1.36 -3.69
CA PRO A 910 0.51 2.11 -3.60
C PRO A 910 -0.62 1.27 -2.96
N ALA A 911 -1.71 1.93 -2.59
CA ALA A 911 -2.88 1.28 -2.00
C ALA A 911 -3.55 0.29 -2.97
N THR A 912 -3.69 0.69 -4.23
CA THR A 912 -3.98 -0.21 -5.35
C THR A 912 -2.65 -0.69 -5.93
N PHE A 913 -2.47 -2.01 -6.04
CA PHE A 913 -1.19 -2.59 -6.46
C PHE A 913 -1.40 -3.75 -7.41
N THR A 914 -0.39 -4.01 -8.23
CA THR A 914 -0.25 -5.24 -8.99
C THR A 914 0.90 -6.08 -8.41
N SER A 915 0.85 -7.38 -8.68
CA SER A 915 1.83 -8.33 -8.17
C SER A 915 2.45 -9.16 -9.27
N GLN A 916 3.70 -9.57 -9.06
CA GLN A 916 4.41 -10.49 -9.93
C GLN A 916 4.94 -11.68 -9.14
N MET A 917 4.98 -12.85 -9.77
CA MET A 917 5.53 -14.05 -9.17
C MET A 917 7.02 -13.86 -8.81
N ASN A 918 7.40 -14.25 -7.60
CA ASN A 918 8.74 -14.27 -7.01
C ASN A 918 9.47 -12.94 -6.83
N ALA A 919 9.34 -11.97 -7.74
CA ALA A 919 9.98 -10.66 -7.64
C ALA A 919 9.27 -9.64 -8.53
N ASN A 920 9.27 -8.37 -8.15
CA ASN A 920 8.75 -7.30 -9.01
C ASN A 920 9.76 -6.90 -10.10
N LEU A 921 10.05 -7.81 -11.03
CA LEU A 921 10.93 -7.54 -12.17
C LEU A 921 10.31 -6.52 -13.14
N ASP A 922 9.01 -6.57 -13.37
CA ASP A 922 8.32 -5.49 -14.08
C ASP A 922 8.05 -4.34 -13.10
N LEU A 923 8.47 -3.14 -13.52
CA LEU A 923 8.43 -1.90 -12.75
C LEU A 923 6.99 -1.47 -12.42
N SER A 924 6.00 -1.94 -13.20
CA SER A 924 4.58 -1.76 -12.90
C SER A 924 4.13 -2.41 -11.59
N ASN A 925 4.85 -3.43 -11.11
CA ASN A 925 4.51 -4.19 -9.91
C ASN A 925 5.24 -3.67 -8.67
N HIS A 926 4.54 -3.69 -7.53
CA HIS A 926 5.08 -3.30 -6.22
C HIS A 926 5.01 -4.44 -5.20
N VAL A 927 4.52 -5.61 -5.63
CA VAL A 927 4.32 -6.77 -4.79
C VAL A 927 4.93 -8.00 -5.46
N ALA A 928 5.73 -8.74 -4.70
CA ALA A 928 6.20 -10.06 -5.08
C ALA A 928 5.27 -11.11 -4.45
N ALA A 929 4.64 -11.96 -5.25
CA ALA A 929 3.71 -12.98 -4.81
C ALA A 929 4.28 -14.39 -5.03
N GLN A 930 3.79 -15.36 -4.25
CA GLN A 930 4.10 -16.77 -4.44
C GLN A 930 2.93 -17.64 -3.97
N ALA A 931 2.74 -18.79 -4.63
CA ALA A 931 1.88 -19.86 -4.17
C ALA A 931 2.73 -21.10 -3.88
N VAL A 932 2.59 -21.69 -2.69
CA VAL A 932 3.29 -22.92 -2.30
C VAL A 932 2.27 -24.05 -2.18
N PRO A 933 2.39 -25.11 -2.99
CA PRO A 933 1.45 -26.22 -2.95
C PRO A 933 1.73 -27.13 -1.73
N VAL A 934 0.68 -27.43 -0.99
CA VAL A 934 0.71 -28.29 0.20
C VAL A 934 -0.39 -29.35 0.12
N GLU A 935 -0.28 -30.38 0.95
CA GLU A 935 -1.31 -31.39 1.16
C GLU A 935 -1.59 -31.54 2.65
N VAL A 936 -2.85 -31.40 3.05
CA VAL A 936 -3.30 -31.70 4.42
C VAL A 936 -3.69 -33.16 4.53
N ILE A 937 -3.09 -33.86 5.50
CA ILE A 937 -3.20 -35.32 5.66
C ILE A 937 -3.64 -35.65 7.09
N GLY A 938 -4.57 -36.60 7.20
CA GLY A 938 -5.08 -37.16 8.46
C GLY A 938 -4.08 -38.09 9.17
N ARG A 939 -4.58 -38.84 10.15
CA ARG A 939 -3.79 -39.79 10.94
C ARG A 939 -4.53 -41.08 11.21
N LEU A 940 -3.79 -42.17 11.33
CA LEU A 940 -4.18 -43.49 11.82
C LEU A 940 -3.19 -43.91 12.91
N TYR A 941 -3.65 -44.13 14.15
CA TYR A 941 -2.77 -44.22 15.32
C TYR A 941 -3.43 -44.86 16.54
N ASP A 942 -2.68 -45.01 17.63
CA ASP A 942 -3.15 -45.43 18.96
C ASP A 942 -3.87 -46.78 18.98
N PHE A 943 -3.42 -47.75 18.17
CA PHE A 943 -3.91 -49.12 18.28
C PHE A 943 -3.63 -49.69 19.68
N ARG A 944 -4.66 -50.28 20.31
CA ARG A 944 -4.51 -50.90 21.63
C ARG A 944 -5.52 -52.01 21.90
N ILE A 945 -5.12 -53.00 22.69
CA ILE A 945 -6.02 -54.00 23.25
C ILE A 945 -6.60 -53.47 24.56
N THR A 946 -7.93 -53.44 24.65
CA THR A 946 -8.69 -52.85 25.76
C THR A 946 -9.38 -53.88 26.65
N ASP A 947 -9.50 -55.13 26.21
CA ASP A 947 -10.01 -56.24 27.01
C ASP A 947 -9.67 -57.61 26.39
N ILE A 948 -9.68 -58.68 27.19
CA ILE A 948 -9.52 -60.07 26.75
C ILE A 948 -10.55 -60.93 27.49
N ALA A 949 -11.34 -61.71 26.75
CA ALA A 949 -12.44 -62.49 27.32
C ALA A 949 -12.05 -63.78 28.04
N ASP A 950 -10.79 -64.20 27.89
CA ASP A 950 -10.20 -65.28 28.67
C ASP A 950 -10.25 -64.91 30.17
N PHE A 951 -10.86 -65.77 30.98
CA PHE A 951 -11.09 -65.52 32.41
C PHE A 951 -9.80 -65.26 33.18
N ALA A 952 -8.66 -65.76 32.71
CA ALA A 952 -7.38 -65.51 33.35
C ALA A 952 -7.00 -64.01 33.35
N TRP A 953 -7.52 -63.25 32.38
CA TRP A 953 -7.24 -61.82 32.16
C TRP A 953 -8.30 -60.87 32.72
N GLU A 954 -9.42 -61.39 33.22
CA GLU A 954 -10.56 -60.57 33.65
C GLU A 954 -10.17 -59.54 34.73
N SER A 955 -9.33 -59.92 35.71
CA SER A 955 -8.86 -59.02 36.77
C SER A 955 -7.94 -57.90 36.28
N VAL A 956 -7.36 -58.02 35.08
CA VAL A 956 -6.53 -56.97 34.49
C VAL A 956 -7.40 -55.83 34.01
N PHE A 957 -8.53 -56.15 33.38
CA PHE A 957 -9.38 -55.18 32.69
C PHE A 957 -10.63 -54.81 33.47
N ARG A 958 -11.05 -55.60 34.47
CA ARG A 958 -12.28 -55.38 35.25
C ARG A 958 -12.00 -55.15 36.73
N THR A 959 -12.74 -54.22 37.32
CA THR A 959 -12.61 -53.87 38.75
C THR A 959 -13.00 -55.02 39.69
N GLN A 960 -13.86 -55.92 39.22
CA GLN A 960 -14.26 -57.14 39.90
C GLN A 960 -14.79 -58.16 38.88
N LYS A 961 -14.77 -59.45 39.23
CA LYS A 961 -15.26 -60.55 38.40
C LYS A 961 -16.71 -60.30 37.95
N GLY A 962 -16.99 -60.48 36.66
CA GLY A 962 -18.30 -60.30 36.05
C GLY A 962 -18.68 -58.84 35.72
N SER A 963 -17.93 -57.85 36.22
CA SER A 963 -18.25 -56.42 36.09
C SER A 963 -18.16 -55.91 34.65
N ALA A 964 -18.98 -54.92 34.30
CA ALA A 964 -18.83 -54.12 33.08
C ALA A 964 -17.83 -52.97 33.27
N THR A 965 -17.53 -52.56 34.50
CA THR A 965 -16.67 -51.40 34.79
C THR A 965 -15.20 -51.73 34.51
N PRO A 966 -14.52 -51.00 33.61
CA PRO A 966 -13.12 -51.24 33.30
C PRO A 966 -12.17 -50.69 34.38
N THR A 967 -10.98 -51.28 34.52
CA THR A 967 -9.88 -50.75 35.35
C THR A 967 -9.19 -49.53 34.73
N GLY A 968 -9.35 -49.34 33.42
CA GLY A 968 -8.62 -48.36 32.62
C GLY A 968 -7.31 -48.90 32.02
N ASN A 969 -6.91 -50.13 32.35
CA ASN A 969 -5.73 -50.77 31.77
C ASN A 969 -5.95 -51.08 30.28
N ALA A 970 -4.92 -50.87 29.47
CA ALA A 970 -4.89 -51.24 28.06
C ALA A 970 -3.45 -51.58 27.65
N TYR A 971 -3.31 -52.46 26.64
CA TYR A 971 -2.00 -52.80 26.07
C TYR A 971 -1.81 -52.02 24.77
N TRP A 972 -0.88 -51.08 24.79
CA TRP A 972 -0.57 -50.17 23.69
C TRP A 972 0.52 -50.72 22.78
N VAL A 973 0.58 -50.27 21.52
CA VAL A 973 1.69 -50.58 20.59
C VAL A 973 3.07 -50.50 21.27
N GLY A 974 3.33 -49.44 22.01
CA GLY A 974 4.56 -49.28 22.79
C GLY A 974 4.41 -48.24 23.88
N THR A 975 5.54 -47.68 24.33
CA THR A 975 5.58 -46.67 25.41
C THR A 975 5.51 -45.23 24.90
N LYS A 976 5.36 -45.03 23.59
CA LYS A 976 5.30 -43.71 22.95
C LYS A 976 3.90 -43.41 22.40
N GLY A 977 3.63 -42.13 22.29
CA GLY A 977 2.45 -41.50 21.71
C GLY A 977 2.51 -41.49 20.18
N ILE A 978 1.46 -40.92 19.59
CA ILE A 978 1.28 -40.78 18.14
C ILE A 978 2.50 -40.16 17.41
N ASP A 979 3.20 -39.21 18.05
CA ASP A 979 4.36 -38.50 17.50
C ASP A 979 5.69 -38.90 18.16
N GLY A 980 5.73 -40.05 18.85
CA GLY A 980 6.96 -40.58 19.44
C GLY A 980 7.33 -40.05 20.83
N ALA A 981 6.58 -39.10 21.38
CA ALA A 981 6.74 -38.63 22.76
C ALA A 981 6.30 -39.70 23.79
N PRO A 982 6.84 -39.77 25.01
CA PRO A 982 6.40 -40.75 26.01
C PRO A 982 4.90 -40.68 26.32
N ARG A 983 4.20 -41.83 26.28
CA ARG A 983 2.75 -41.93 26.56
C ARG A 983 2.44 -42.08 28.06
N GLY A 984 3.41 -42.57 28.83
CA GLY A 984 3.28 -42.78 30.28
C GLY A 984 2.89 -44.19 30.71
N ASN A 985 2.57 -45.10 29.79
CA ASN A 985 2.44 -46.53 30.10
C ASN A 985 3.81 -47.20 30.23
N THR A 986 3.86 -48.29 30.99
CA THR A 986 5.07 -49.09 31.22
C THR A 986 4.78 -50.58 31.05
N PRO A 987 5.80 -51.43 30.78
CA PRO A 987 5.63 -52.87 30.80
C PRO A 987 5.00 -53.33 32.13
N PRO A 988 4.05 -54.28 32.12
CA PRO A 988 3.72 -55.15 30.99
C PRO A 988 2.65 -54.61 30.02
N TYR A 989 2.15 -53.39 30.17
CA TYR A 989 1.04 -52.79 29.38
C TYR A 989 1.45 -52.32 27.98
N VAL A 990 2.11 -53.21 27.23
CA VAL A 990 2.57 -53.01 25.84
C VAL A 990 2.26 -54.26 24.99
N LEU A 991 2.13 -54.08 23.68
CA LEU A 991 1.90 -55.15 22.72
C LEU A 991 3.22 -55.86 22.33
N PRO A 992 3.13 -57.14 21.92
CA PRO A 992 1.94 -58.00 21.93
C PRO A 992 1.54 -58.43 23.35
N VAL A 993 0.26 -58.77 23.54
CA VAL A 993 -0.16 -59.48 24.75
C VAL A 993 0.32 -60.93 24.67
N ARG A 994 1.16 -61.35 25.61
CA ARG A 994 1.85 -62.65 25.59
C ARG A 994 2.08 -63.19 27.00
N GLN A 995 2.71 -64.35 27.11
CA GLN A 995 3.13 -64.91 28.40
C GLN A 995 4.04 -63.93 29.15
N GLY A 996 3.65 -63.55 30.36
CA GLY A 996 4.34 -62.54 31.17
C GLY A 996 3.87 -61.10 30.94
N SER A 997 2.86 -60.90 30.09
CA SER A 997 2.14 -59.62 30.00
C SER A 997 1.10 -59.47 31.12
N HIS A 998 0.76 -60.54 31.84
CA HIS A 998 -0.16 -60.46 32.98
C HIS A 998 0.54 -59.78 34.19
N PRO A 999 -0.04 -58.73 34.81
CA PRO A 999 0.61 -57.97 35.90
C PRO A 999 0.70 -58.73 37.23
N GLU A 1000 -0.23 -59.65 37.51
CA GLU A 1000 -0.15 -60.51 38.71
C GLU A 1000 1.05 -61.48 38.64
N SER A 1001 1.89 -61.47 39.68
CA SER A 1001 3.15 -62.23 39.74
C SER A 1001 2.99 -63.76 39.60
N GLY A 1002 1.84 -64.30 40.01
CA GLY A 1002 1.50 -65.73 39.91
C GLY A 1002 1.00 -66.20 38.54
N LYS A 1003 0.83 -65.30 37.56
CA LYS A 1003 0.27 -65.60 36.23
C LYS A 1003 1.24 -65.34 35.07
N LYS A 1004 2.55 -65.40 35.34
CA LYS A 1004 3.59 -65.10 34.36
C LYS A 1004 3.66 -66.08 33.17
N ASN A 1005 3.15 -67.31 33.28
CA ASN A 1005 3.01 -68.26 32.17
C ASN A 1005 1.79 -68.02 31.28
N VAL A 1006 0.82 -67.20 31.71
CA VAL A 1006 -0.48 -67.10 31.03
C VAL A 1006 -0.33 -66.35 29.70
N ALA A 1007 -0.65 -67.03 28.60
CA ALA A 1007 -1.01 -66.41 27.32
C ALA A 1007 -2.52 -66.64 27.07
N VAL A 1008 -3.08 -66.09 25.99
CA VAL A 1008 -4.51 -66.21 25.70
C VAL A 1008 -4.81 -67.62 25.15
N LYS A 1009 -5.89 -68.28 25.56
CA LYS A 1009 -6.30 -69.55 24.91
C LYS A 1009 -7.06 -69.33 23.61
N THR A 1010 -6.92 -70.22 22.63
CA THR A 1010 -7.65 -70.12 21.35
C THR A 1010 -9.17 -70.15 21.57
N GLY A 1011 -9.94 -69.46 20.74
CA GLY A 1011 -11.40 -69.32 20.91
C GLY A 1011 -11.85 -68.15 21.77
N TYR A 1012 -11.01 -67.63 22.67
CA TYR A 1012 -11.31 -66.36 23.33
C TYR A 1012 -11.01 -65.18 22.41
N HIS A 1013 -11.86 -64.15 22.47
CA HIS A 1013 -11.64 -62.90 21.73
C HIS A 1013 -10.95 -61.85 22.60
N PHE A 1014 -10.12 -61.01 21.98
CA PHE A 1014 -9.69 -59.74 22.56
C PHE A 1014 -10.47 -58.58 21.94
N LYS A 1015 -10.67 -57.52 22.72
CA LYS A 1015 -11.27 -56.25 22.29
C LYS A 1015 -10.14 -55.26 22.03
N PHE A 1016 -10.28 -54.48 20.96
CA PHE A 1016 -9.28 -53.48 20.61
C PHE A 1016 -9.94 -52.21 20.08
N GLU A 1017 -9.15 -51.14 20.05
CA GLU A 1017 -9.52 -49.90 19.38
C GLU A 1017 -8.34 -49.30 18.62
N VAL A 1018 -8.64 -48.47 17.62
CA VAL A 1018 -7.69 -47.67 16.86
C VAL A 1018 -8.30 -46.30 16.59
N MET A 1019 -7.45 -45.27 16.53
CA MET A 1019 -7.87 -43.89 16.38
C MET A 1019 -7.56 -43.37 14.97
N THR A 1020 -8.40 -42.47 14.48
CA THR A 1020 -8.14 -41.68 13.29
C THR A 1020 -8.32 -40.18 13.54
N LYS A 1021 -7.62 -39.35 12.75
CA LYS A 1021 -7.85 -37.90 12.63
C LYS A 1021 -8.10 -37.56 11.16
N GLY A 1022 -9.02 -36.65 10.90
CA GLY A 1022 -9.33 -36.14 9.56
C GLY A 1022 -10.68 -36.60 9.03
N ASN A 1023 -10.79 -36.78 7.72
CA ASN A 1023 -12.01 -37.02 6.98
C ASN A 1023 -12.38 -38.51 6.94
N MET A 1024 -12.47 -39.12 8.13
CA MET A 1024 -12.81 -40.53 8.36
C MET A 1024 -14.19 -40.67 9.04
N PHE A 1025 -15.10 -39.72 8.77
CA PHE A 1025 -16.43 -39.63 9.38
C PHE A 1025 -17.61 -39.83 8.40
N GLY A 1026 -17.34 -40.10 7.13
CA GLY A 1026 -18.32 -40.48 6.11
C GLY A 1026 -18.97 -41.84 6.36
N SER A 1027 -20.03 -42.15 5.61
CA SER A 1027 -20.79 -43.40 5.68
C SER A 1027 -20.13 -44.56 4.92
N GLY A 1028 -19.20 -44.26 4.00
CA GLY A 1028 -18.38 -45.23 3.29
C GLY A 1028 -17.02 -45.49 3.91
N ASP A 1029 -16.68 -44.80 5.00
CA ASP A 1029 -15.36 -44.88 5.63
C ASP A 1029 -15.26 -46.10 6.55
N GLY A 1030 -14.06 -46.66 6.68
CA GLY A 1030 -13.83 -47.82 7.53
C GLY A 1030 -12.36 -48.08 7.84
N ILE A 1031 -12.12 -49.08 8.68
CA ILE A 1031 -10.78 -49.61 8.92
C ILE A 1031 -10.72 -51.05 8.41
N LEU A 1032 -9.84 -51.31 7.44
CA LEU A 1032 -9.53 -52.64 6.96
C LEU A 1032 -8.38 -53.21 7.79
N ILE A 1033 -8.59 -54.42 8.31
CA ILE A 1033 -7.60 -55.18 9.05
C ILE A 1033 -7.43 -56.54 8.37
N THR A 1034 -6.19 -56.85 7.99
CA THR A 1034 -5.84 -58.16 7.41
C THR A 1034 -4.93 -58.91 8.38
N PRO A 1035 -5.45 -59.93 9.08
CA PRO A 1035 -4.66 -60.80 9.93
C PRO A 1035 -3.73 -61.71 9.13
N THR A 1036 -2.54 -61.95 9.66
CA THR A 1036 -1.65 -63.04 9.27
C THR A 1036 -1.23 -63.81 10.51
N PHE A 1037 -0.90 -65.09 10.35
CA PHE A 1037 -0.66 -66.00 11.48
C PHE A 1037 0.76 -66.55 11.44
N TYR A 1038 1.39 -66.59 12.61
CA TYR A 1038 2.70 -67.19 12.79
C TYR A 1038 2.66 -68.21 13.92
N PHE A 1039 3.49 -69.23 13.84
CA PHE A 1039 3.78 -70.13 14.95
C PHE A 1039 5.20 -69.89 15.44
N VAL A 1040 5.40 -69.93 16.75
CA VAL A 1040 6.72 -69.93 17.40
C VAL A 1040 6.73 -71.00 18.48
N ASP A 1041 7.81 -71.76 18.60
CA ASP A 1041 7.89 -72.79 19.64
C ASP A 1041 8.00 -72.19 21.05
N SER A 1042 7.78 -73.02 22.07
CA SER A 1042 7.82 -72.62 23.48
C SER A 1042 9.18 -72.08 23.95
N LYS A 1043 10.26 -72.29 23.18
CA LYS A 1043 11.61 -71.77 23.45
C LYS A 1043 11.89 -70.44 22.74
N GLY A 1044 10.89 -69.88 22.05
CA GLY A 1044 11.04 -68.67 21.25
C GLY A 1044 11.83 -68.86 19.96
N LYS A 1045 11.98 -70.11 19.50
CA LYS A 1045 12.67 -70.47 18.26
C LYS A 1045 11.66 -70.86 17.18
N ASN A 1046 12.17 -71.06 15.96
CA ASN A 1046 11.39 -71.58 14.82
C ASN A 1046 10.13 -70.76 14.47
N ARG A 1047 10.17 -69.44 14.63
CA ARG A 1047 9.10 -68.54 14.18
C ARG A 1047 8.90 -68.70 12.68
N GLN A 1048 7.69 -69.07 12.26
CA GLN A 1048 7.33 -69.27 10.85
C GLN A 1048 5.88 -68.84 10.59
N GLU A 1049 5.59 -68.41 9.36
CA GLU A 1049 4.21 -68.13 8.94
C GLU A 1049 3.45 -69.45 8.78
N VAL A 1050 2.18 -69.48 9.17
CA VAL A 1050 1.36 -70.70 9.23
C VAL A 1050 -0.02 -70.53 8.61
N ASP A 1051 -0.54 -71.64 8.07
CA ASP A 1051 -1.96 -71.75 7.72
C ASP A 1051 -2.72 -72.35 8.90
N LEU A 1052 -3.88 -71.79 9.20
CA LEU A 1052 -4.77 -72.27 10.25
C LEU A 1052 -6.00 -72.95 9.64
N TYR A 1053 -6.37 -74.09 10.21
CA TYR A 1053 -7.54 -74.86 9.79
C TYR A 1053 -8.50 -75.07 10.95
N TYR A 1054 -9.80 -75.16 10.68
CA TYR A 1054 -10.82 -75.42 11.71
C TYR A 1054 -11.89 -76.40 11.21
N HIS A 1055 -12.73 -76.87 12.13
CA HIS A 1055 -13.89 -77.70 11.82
C HIS A 1055 -15.18 -76.88 11.94
N SER A 1056 -16.14 -77.11 11.04
CA SER A 1056 -17.48 -76.49 11.12
C SER A 1056 -18.56 -77.49 10.70
N GLY A 1057 -19.43 -77.86 11.64
CA GLY A 1057 -20.45 -78.90 11.42
C GLY A 1057 -19.84 -80.23 10.95
N SER A 1058 -20.24 -80.70 9.78
CA SER A 1058 -19.69 -81.91 9.15
C SER A 1058 -18.42 -81.66 8.31
N ARG A 1059 -18.07 -80.41 8.02
CA ARG A 1059 -16.86 -80.04 7.26
C ARG A 1059 -15.65 -80.03 8.18
N ARG A 1060 -14.59 -80.70 7.75
CA ARG A 1060 -13.34 -80.87 8.51
C ARG A 1060 -12.19 -80.16 7.82
N PHE A 1061 -11.27 -79.61 8.61
CA PHE A 1061 -10.05 -78.95 8.15
C PHE A 1061 -10.33 -77.91 7.05
N ILE A 1062 -11.17 -76.93 7.36
CA ILE A 1062 -11.40 -75.74 6.52
C ILE A 1062 -10.23 -74.78 6.76
N ARG A 1063 -9.49 -74.42 5.70
CA ARG A 1063 -8.41 -73.43 5.83
C ARG A 1063 -8.98 -72.02 5.96
N ILE A 1064 -8.51 -71.25 6.93
CA ILE A 1064 -8.86 -69.83 7.05
C ILE A 1064 -8.50 -69.09 5.76
N GLY A 1065 -9.42 -68.29 5.23
CA GLY A 1065 -9.26 -67.53 3.99
C GLY A 1065 -9.30 -68.35 2.69
N SER A 1066 -9.68 -69.63 2.77
CA SER A 1066 -10.02 -70.41 1.56
C SER A 1066 -11.44 -70.14 1.10
N SER A 1067 -11.79 -70.55 -0.12
CA SER A 1067 -13.17 -70.47 -0.61
C SER A 1067 -14.18 -71.27 0.22
N ASP A 1068 -13.70 -72.24 1.01
CA ASP A 1068 -14.54 -73.04 1.91
C ASP A 1068 -14.75 -72.37 3.28
N ASP A 1069 -14.00 -71.31 3.58
CA ASP A 1069 -14.15 -70.51 4.81
C ASP A 1069 -15.35 -69.58 4.69
N ALA A 1070 -16.47 -70.00 5.28
CA ALA A 1070 -17.73 -69.28 5.25
C ALA A 1070 -18.12 -68.69 6.63
N GLU A 1071 -17.22 -68.74 7.60
CA GLU A 1071 -17.49 -68.25 8.96
C GLU A 1071 -17.68 -66.73 8.96
N LYS A 1072 -18.73 -66.25 9.63
CA LYS A 1072 -19.04 -64.82 9.73
C LYS A 1072 -18.84 -64.34 11.15
N ARG A 1073 -18.09 -63.26 11.29
CA ARG A 1073 -17.80 -62.61 12.57
C ARG A 1073 -18.58 -61.32 12.71
N TYR A 1074 -19.02 -61.07 13.94
CA TYR A 1074 -19.85 -59.93 14.29
C TYR A 1074 -19.29 -59.22 15.52
N VAL A 1075 -19.41 -57.90 15.53
CA VAL A 1075 -18.97 -57.02 16.60
C VAL A 1075 -20.14 -56.16 17.05
N THR A 1076 -20.37 -56.05 18.37
CA THR A 1076 -21.35 -55.12 18.95
C THR A 1076 -20.66 -53.90 19.55
N LEU A 1077 -20.98 -52.68 19.12
CA LEU A 1077 -20.31 -51.47 19.60
C LEU A 1077 -20.41 -51.31 21.13
N ASP A 1078 -21.63 -51.37 21.67
CA ASP A 1078 -21.90 -51.31 23.11
C ASP A 1078 -22.16 -52.72 23.68
N ALA A 1079 -21.08 -53.39 24.08
CA ALA A 1079 -21.12 -54.69 24.75
C ALA A 1079 -20.46 -54.58 26.13
N ARG A 1080 -20.80 -55.48 27.06
CA ARG A 1080 -20.24 -55.51 28.44
C ARG A 1080 -18.73 -55.30 28.49
N LEU A 1081 -18.00 -55.98 27.61
CA LEU A 1081 -16.54 -55.94 27.58
C LEU A 1081 -15.94 -54.72 26.84
N ARG A 1082 -16.75 -53.89 26.19
CA ARG A 1082 -16.31 -52.57 25.70
C ARG A 1082 -16.74 -51.46 26.65
N ASN A 1083 -17.95 -51.57 27.21
CA ASN A 1083 -18.56 -50.60 28.12
C ASN A 1083 -18.36 -49.16 27.61
N VAL A 1084 -18.80 -48.89 26.38
CA VAL A 1084 -18.62 -47.58 25.74
C VAL A 1084 -19.37 -46.55 26.58
N PRO A 1085 -18.75 -45.42 26.98
CA PRO A 1085 -19.43 -44.42 27.78
C PRO A 1085 -20.71 -43.94 27.10
N LYS A 1086 -21.82 -43.91 27.83
CA LYS A 1086 -23.11 -43.44 27.29
C LYS A 1086 -23.00 -42.04 26.69
N GLN A 1087 -22.22 -41.15 27.33
CA GLN A 1087 -21.98 -39.80 26.83
C GLN A 1087 -21.27 -39.80 25.47
N GLU A 1088 -20.28 -40.69 25.25
CA GLU A 1088 -19.58 -40.83 23.97
C GLU A 1088 -20.54 -41.26 22.85
N LEU A 1089 -21.46 -42.19 23.14
CA LEU A 1089 -22.51 -42.61 22.18
C LEU A 1089 -23.49 -41.46 21.89
N THR A 1090 -23.93 -40.73 22.93
CA THR A 1090 -24.84 -39.59 22.78
C THR A 1090 -24.20 -38.45 22.00
N ASP A 1091 -22.94 -38.10 22.26
CA ASP A 1091 -22.21 -37.05 21.56
C ASP A 1091 -21.93 -37.43 20.11
N THR A 1092 -21.60 -38.71 19.85
CA THR A 1092 -21.45 -39.24 18.49
C THR A 1092 -22.76 -39.13 17.72
N ALA A 1093 -23.88 -39.59 18.30
CA ALA A 1093 -25.19 -39.52 17.66
C ALA A 1093 -25.63 -38.07 17.39
N ALA A 1094 -25.45 -37.18 18.37
CA ALA A 1094 -25.71 -35.76 18.23
C ALA A 1094 -24.91 -35.14 17.07
N THR A 1095 -23.64 -35.50 16.96
CA THR A 1095 -22.74 -35.03 15.91
C THR A 1095 -23.14 -35.54 14.54
N LEU A 1096 -23.46 -36.84 14.42
CA LEU A 1096 -23.99 -37.44 13.18
C LEU A 1096 -25.29 -36.75 12.74
N TRP A 1097 -26.19 -36.47 13.68
CA TRP A 1097 -27.44 -35.75 13.40
C TRP A 1097 -27.16 -34.34 12.86
N SER A 1098 -26.26 -33.59 13.50
CA SER A 1098 -25.87 -32.24 13.07
C SER A 1098 -25.20 -32.21 11.69
N LEU A 1099 -24.31 -33.17 11.40
CA LEU A 1099 -23.59 -33.24 10.12
C LEU A 1099 -24.49 -33.71 8.98
N ASN A 1100 -25.27 -34.76 9.20
CA ASN A 1100 -26.01 -35.43 8.12
C ASN A 1100 -27.41 -34.85 7.91
N GLY A 1101 -27.95 -34.08 8.87
CA GLY A 1101 -29.29 -33.47 8.75
C GLY A 1101 -30.41 -34.47 8.71
N SER A 1102 -30.46 -35.34 9.71
CA SER A 1102 -31.53 -36.35 9.74
C SER A 1102 -32.88 -35.67 9.96
N PRO A 1103 -33.92 -36.03 9.17
CA PRO A 1103 -35.30 -35.70 9.48
C PRO A 1103 -35.69 -36.21 10.87
N GLY A 1104 -36.48 -35.43 11.61
CA GLY A 1104 -37.06 -35.84 12.88
C GLY A 1104 -36.35 -35.29 14.12
N ASP A 1105 -36.90 -35.67 15.27
CA ASP A 1105 -36.44 -35.17 16.56
C ASP A 1105 -35.03 -35.70 16.91
N ARG A 1106 -34.15 -34.78 17.31
CA ARG A 1106 -32.75 -35.08 17.66
C ARG A 1106 -32.64 -36.10 18.79
N GLN A 1107 -33.52 -36.03 19.80
CA GLN A 1107 -33.48 -36.95 20.93
C GLN A 1107 -33.88 -38.37 20.49
N THR A 1108 -34.86 -38.49 19.60
CA THR A 1108 -35.28 -39.77 19.01
C THR A 1108 -34.15 -40.42 18.20
N PHE A 1109 -33.40 -39.64 17.40
CA PHE A 1109 -32.21 -40.14 16.69
C PHE A 1109 -31.14 -40.64 17.66
N ILE A 1110 -30.86 -39.88 18.73
CA ILE A 1110 -29.90 -40.27 19.77
C ILE A 1110 -30.32 -41.57 20.45
N ASP A 1111 -31.58 -41.67 20.87
CA ASP A 1111 -32.11 -42.86 21.54
C ASP A 1111 -32.06 -44.10 20.63
N GLN A 1112 -32.36 -43.92 19.34
CA GLN A 1112 -32.27 -44.99 18.36
C GLN A 1112 -30.82 -45.42 18.11
N TYR A 1113 -29.88 -44.48 17.97
CA TYR A 1113 -28.46 -44.79 17.82
C TYR A 1113 -27.92 -45.56 19.02
N VAL A 1114 -28.26 -45.15 20.25
CA VAL A 1114 -27.83 -45.85 21.48
C VAL A 1114 -28.39 -47.28 21.52
N LYS A 1115 -29.62 -47.52 21.07
CA LYS A 1115 -30.18 -48.88 20.93
C LYS A 1115 -29.46 -49.68 19.84
N ASP A 1116 -29.17 -49.05 18.71
CA ASP A 1116 -28.51 -49.71 17.57
C ASP A 1116 -27.05 -50.06 17.87
N ALA A 1117 -26.38 -49.30 18.74
CA ALA A 1117 -25.04 -49.63 19.23
C ALA A 1117 -24.97 -51.00 19.94
N GLN A 1118 -26.09 -51.51 20.45
CA GLN A 1118 -26.18 -52.83 21.10
C GLN A 1118 -26.45 -53.98 20.12
N LYS A 1119 -26.63 -53.69 18.82
CA LYS A 1119 -26.84 -54.71 17.79
C LYS A 1119 -25.51 -55.25 17.24
N PRO A 1120 -25.45 -56.55 16.89
CA PRO A 1120 -24.28 -57.11 16.20
C PRO A 1120 -24.10 -56.51 14.80
N THR A 1121 -22.87 -56.13 14.48
CA THR A 1121 -22.43 -55.59 13.17
C THR A 1121 -21.51 -56.61 12.51
N TYR A 1122 -21.79 -56.98 11.26
CA TYR A 1122 -20.92 -57.89 10.49
C TYR A 1122 -19.59 -57.22 10.16
N VAL A 1123 -18.48 -57.93 10.36
CA VAL A 1123 -17.12 -57.38 10.12
C VAL A 1123 -16.24 -58.23 9.23
N GLY A 1124 -16.69 -59.38 8.73
CA GLY A 1124 -15.86 -60.29 7.91
C GLY A 1124 -15.64 -61.65 8.56
N GLY A 1125 -14.57 -62.35 8.14
CA GLY A 1125 -14.21 -63.70 8.58
C GLY A 1125 -12.98 -63.71 9.50
N TYR A 1126 -12.26 -64.84 9.54
CA TYR A 1126 -10.99 -64.93 10.27
C TYR A 1126 -9.82 -64.31 9.49
N ASP A 1127 -9.88 -64.28 8.16
CA ASP A 1127 -8.85 -63.81 7.24
C ASP A 1127 -8.92 -62.31 6.93
N ILE A 1128 -10.05 -61.66 7.23
CA ILE A 1128 -10.27 -60.24 6.95
C ILE A 1128 -11.27 -59.62 7.94
N MET A 1129 -11.03 -58.36 8.31
CA MET A 1129 -11.93 -57.58 9.13
C MET A 1129 -12.10 -56.15 8.59
N LEU A 1130 -13.32 -55.77 8.25
CA LEU A 1130 -13.69 -54.40 7.92
C LEU A 1130 -14.52 -53.83 9.07
N LEU A 1131 -14.00 -52.81 9.76
CA LEU A 1131 -14.74 -52.06 10.77
C LEU A 1131 -15.53 -50.95 10.08
N PRO A 1132 -16.87 -51.04 10.01
CA PRO A 1132 -17.69 -50.04 9.33
C PRO A 1132 -18.09 -48.91 10.31
N PRO A 1133 -18.74 -47.82 9.83
CA PRO A 1133 -19.09 -46.67 10.66
C PRO A 1133 -19.94 -46.97 11.90
N GLN A 1134 -20.67 -48.08 11.93
CA GLN A 1134 -21.43 -48.55 13.09
C GLN A 1134 -20.54 -48.89 14.29
N LEU A 1135 -19.24 -49.11 14.06
CA LEU A 1135 -18.24 -49.41 15.09
C LEU A 1135 -17.34 -48.21 15.43
N ARG A 1136 -17.76 -47.01 15.00
CA ARG A 1136 -17.03 -45.74 15.16
C ARG A 1136 -17.76 -44.82 16.14
N THR A 1137 -17.00 -44.20 17.02
CA THR A 1137 -17.44 -43.06 17.83
C THR A 1137 -16.62 -41.81 17.55
N PHE A 1138 -17.18 -40.64 17.84
CA PHE A 1138 -16.53 -39.35 17.72
C PHE A 1138 -16.08 -38.86 19.10
N VAL A 1139 -14.82 -38.45 19.18
CA VAL A 1139 -14.13 -38.12 20.44
C VAL A 1139 -13.29 -36.84 20.33
N GLY A 1140 -13.56 -36.01 19.31
CA GLY A 1140 -12.91 -34.73 19.13
C GLY A 1140 -13.45 -33.67 20.11
N SER A 1141 -12.71 -32.57 20.26
CA SER A 1141 -13.16 -31.46 21.09
C SER A 1141 -14.36 -30.74 20.46
N THR A 1142 -15.39 -30.50 21.25
CA THR A 1142 -16.50 -29.60 20.91
C THR A 1142 -16.23 -28.15 21.32
N GLN A 1143 -15.15 -27.90 22.07
CA GLN A 1143 -14.67 -26.56 22.41
C GLN A 1143 -13.86 -26.02 21.23
N VAL A 1144 -14.50 -25.19 20.41
CA VAL A 1144 -13.91 -24.59 19.20
C VAL A 1144 -14.13 -23.08 19.18
N PRO A 1145 -13.30 -22.31 18.44
CA PRO A 1145 -13.53 -20.88 18.23
C PRO A 1145 -14.90 -20.58 17.63
N SER A 1146 -15.41 -19.37 17.87
CA SER A 1146 -16.66 -18.90 17.26
C SER A 1146 -16.58 -18.97 15.72
N GLY A 1147 -17.65 -19.43 15.09
CA GLY A 1147 -17.71 -19.66 13.64
C GLY A 1147 -17.27 -21.05 13.18
N ILE A 1148 -16.65 -21.86 14.05
CA ILE A 1148 -16.28 -23.25 13.74
C ILE A 1148 -17.38 -24.22 14.17
N GLY A 1149 -17.69 -25.17 13.29
CA GLY A 1149 -18.69 -26.20 13.56
C GLY A 1149 -18.21 -27.19 14.62
N ALA A 1150 -18.76 -27.12 15.84
CA ALA A 1150 -18.43 -28.04 16.92
C ALA A 1150 -18.67 -29.52 16.55
N ALA A 1151 -19.71 -29.81 15.76
CA ALA A 1151 -19.96 -31.15 15.24
C ALA A 1151 -18.86 -31.62 14.28
N ARG A 1152 -18.37 -30.73 13.39
CA ARG A 1152 -17.27 -31.04 12.46
C ARG A 1152 -15.97 -31.34 13.22
N ALA A 1153 -15.67 -30.56 14.26
CA ALA A 1153 -14.48 -30.75 15.08
C ALA A 1153 -14.55 -31.99 15.97
N ASN A 1154 -15.71 -32.31 16.53
CA ASN A 1154 -15.90 -33.58 17.24
C ASN A 1154 -15.71 -34.77 16.28
N ALA A 1155 -16.34 -34.70 15.10
CA ALA A 1155 -16.25 -35.75 14.09
C ALA A 1155 -14.85 -35.91 13.50
N SER A 1156 -13.93 -34.94 13.64
CA SER A 1156 -12.56 -35.03 13.14
C SER A 1156 -11.69 -36.07 13.81
N VAL A 1157 -12.04 -36.49 15.03
CA VAL A 1157 -11.25 -37.48 15.77
C VAL A 1157 -12.16 -38.65 16.05
N GLN A 1158 -11.82 -39.79 15.46
CA GLN A 1158 -12.68 -40.97 15.51
C GLN A 1158 -11.98 -42.10 16.24
N ARG A 1159 -12.77 -42.89 16.96
CA ARG A 1159 -12.33 -44.11 17.61
C ARG A 1159 -13.09 -45.29 17.01
N TRP A 1160 -12.35 -46.26 16.49
CA TRP A 1160 -12.87 -47.46 15.87
C TRP A 1160 -12.69 -48.64 16.81
N ARG A 1161 -13.71 -49.48 16.97
CA ARG A 1161 -13.70 -50.59 17.93
C ARG A 1161 -13.91 -51.94 17.25
N GLY A 1162 -13.05 -52.91 17.53
CA GLY A 1162 -13.15 -54.25 16.97
C GLY A 1162 -13.03 -55.34 18.03
N ASP A 1163 -13.22 -56.60 17.62
CA ASP A 1163 -12.77 -57.76 18.38
C ASP A 1163 -12.25 -58.86 17.48
N TYR A 1164 -11.24 -59.59 17.94
CA TYR A 1164 -10.63 -60.65 17.17
C TYR A 1164 -10.38 -61.89 18.02
N SER A 1165 -10.63 -63.07 17.45
CA SER A 1165 -10.33 -64.38 18.03
C SER A 1165 -9.85 -65.32 16.94
N LEU A 1166 -9.05 -66.31 17.34
CA LEU A 1166 -8.86 -67.52 16.54
C LEU A 1166 -10.04 -68.49 16.76
N PRO A 1167 -10.28 -69.46 15.86
CA PRO A 1167 -11.15 -70.60 16.14
C PRO A 1167 -10.80 -71.26 17.48
N ALA A 1168 -11.76 -71.91 18.15
CA ALA A 1168 -11.53 -72.49 19.48
C ALA A 1168 -10.46 -73.58 19.49
N ALA A 1169 -10.41 -74.42 18.45
CA ALA A 1169 -9.41 -75.47 18.30
C ALA A 1169 -8.85 -75.45 16.86
N PRO A 1170 -7.92 -74.52 16.56
CA PRO A 1170 -7.33 -74.42 15.24
C PRO A 1170 -6.22 -75.46 15.06
N TYR A 1171 -6.10 -76.01 13.86
CA TYR A 1171 -5.00 -76.86 13.44
C TYR A 1171 -3.95 -76.03 12.71
N VAL A 1172 -2.72 -76.07 13.20
CA VAL A 1172 -1.64 -75.20 12.74
C VAL A 1172 -0.67 -76.00 11.88
N VAL A 1173 -0.42 -75.56 10.65
CA VAL A 1173 0.59 -76.15 9.76
C VAL A 1173 1.45 -75.06 9.12
N PRO A 1174 2.69 -75.34 8.68
CA PRO A 1174 3.48 -74.37 7.92
C PRO A 1174 2.70 -73.80 6.74
N LYS A 1175 2.87 -72.51 6.45
CA LYS A 1175 2.12 -71.85 5.35
C LYS A 1175 2.36 -72.56 4.01
N GLY A 1176 1.28 -72.78 3.26
CA GLY A 1176 1.31 -73.47 1.97
C GLY A 1176 1.47 -74.99 2.07
N PHE A 1177 1.50 -75.55 3.28
CA PHE A 1177 1.55 -77.00 3.47
C PHE A 1177 0.30 -77.67 2.90
N ASN A 1178 0.48 -78.64 2.00
CA ASN A 1178 -0.64 -79.34 1.37
C ASN A 1178 -1.21 -80.41 2.30
N LEU A 1179 -2.12 -79.99 3.19
CA LEU A 1179 -2.76 -80.88 4.17
C LEU A 1179 -3.61 -81.98 3.51
N ALA A 1180 -4.19 -81.70 2.33
CA ALA A 1180 -4.97 -82.68 1.59
C ALA A 1180 -4.10 -83.83 1.07
N GLU A 1181 -2.94 -83.55 0.47
CA GLU A 1181 -2.00 -84.60 0.04
C GLU A 1181 -1.39 -85.36 1.23
N TYR A 1182 -1.14 -84.67 2.35
CA TYR A 1182 -0.71 -85.32 3.58
C TYR A 1182 -1.76 -86.33 4.08
N GLY A 1183 -3.05 -85.95 4.11
CA GLY A 1183 -4.13 -86.86 4.49
C GLY A 1183 -4.39 -88.00 3.49
N ARG A 1184 -3.89 -87.88 2.25
CA ARG A 1184 -3.95 -88.94 1.24
C ARG A 1184 -2.86 -90.00 1.44
N THR A 1185 -1.73 -89.61 2.05
CA THR A 1185 -0.53 -90.46 2.23
C THR A 1185 -0.32 -90.91 3.68
N HIS A 1186 -0.92 -90.21 4.64
CA HIS A 1186 -0.84 -90.46 6.07
C HIS A 1186 -2.23 -90.41 6.71
N ARG A 1187 -2.40 -91.00 7.89
CA ARG A 1187 -3.63 -90.84 8.68
C ARG A 1187 -3.74 -89.40 9.17
N LEU A 1188 -4.74 -88.66 8.68
CA LEU A 1188 -5.08 -87.31 9.12
C LEU A 1188 -6.27 -87.37 10.08
N ASP A 1189 -5.98 -87.30 11.38
CA ASP A 1189 -6.94 -87.07 12.45
C ASP A 1189 -6.49 -85.90 13.34
N ASP A 1190 -7.28 -85.52 14.34
CA ASP A 1190 -7.01 -84.35 15.19
C ASP A 1190 -5.67 -84.44 15.97
N HIS A 1191 -5.04 -85.63 15.98
CA HIS A 1191 -3.78 -85.93 16.67
C HIS A 1191 -2.59 -86.09 15.70
N ALA A 1192 -2.78 -85.83 14.40
CA ALA A 1192 -1.72 -85.99 13.40
C ALA A 1192 -0.45 -85.18 13.77
N PRO A 1193 0.75 -85.77 13.64
CA PRO A 1193 2.01 -85.15 14.06
C PRO A 1193 2.43 -83.94 13.21
N VAL A 1194 1.73 -83.70 12.09
CA VAL A 1194 1.93 -82.54 11.23
C VAL A 1194 1.52 -81.22 11.88
N PHE A 1195 0.64 -81.28 12.89
CA PHE A 1195 0.13 -80.08 13.55
C PHE A 1195 1.10 -79.54 14.59
N LEU A 1196 1.41 -78.25 14.50
CA LEU A 1196 2.30 -77.54 15.42
C LEU A 1196 1.54 -77.21 16.72
N LYS A 1197 1.91 -77.86 17.83
CA LYS A 1197 1.18 -77.76 19.12
C LYS A 1197 2.02 -77.20 20.28
N ASP A 1198 3.34 -77.43 20.33
CA ASP A 1198 4.22 -76.98 21.42
C ASP A 1198 4.74 -75.55 21.19
N GLY A 1199 3.92 -74.57 21.52
CA GLY A 1199 4.28 -73.17 21.35
C GLY A 1199 3.09 -72.22 21.34
N TYR A 1200 3.23 -71.15 20.56
CA TYR A 1200 2.27 -70.07 20.47
C TYR A 1200 1.90 -69.74 19.02
N ILE A 1201 0.62 -69.42 18.80
CA ILE A 1201 0.13 -68.82 17.57
C ILE A 1201 0.12 -67.30 17.76
N ILE A 1202 0.85 -66.57 16.94
CA ILE A 1202 0.92 -65.11 16.95
C ILE A 1202 -0.06 -64.58 15.89
N VAL A 1203 -0.93 -63.66 16.30
CA VAL A 1203 -1.77 -62.88 15.37
C VAL A 1203 -1.04 -61.59 15.03
N ASN A 1204 -0.82 -61.34 13.73
CA ASN A 1204 -0.20 -60.12 13.20
C ASN A 1204 -1.22 -59.34 12.36
N PHE A 1205 -1.38 -58.04 12.60
CA PHE A 1205 -2.33 -57.18 11.89
C PHE A 1205 -1.65 -56.22 10.91
N ASN A 1206 -2.15 -56.19 9.67
CA ASN A 1206 -2.07 -55.02 8.81
C ASN A 1206 -3.31 -54.15 9.03
N ILE A 1207 -3.15 -52.84 9.23
CA ILE A 1207 -4.26 -51.92 9.54
C ILE A 1207 -4.22 -50.74 8.56
N GLU A 1208 -5.33 -50.51 7.87
CA GLU A 1208 -5.44 -49.53 6.80
C GLU A 1208 -6.79 -48.79 6.89
N THR A 1209 -6.81 -47.51 6.53
CA THR A 1209 -8.07 -46.75 6.44
C THR A 1209 -8.66 -46.84 5.05
N ILE A 1210 -9.98 -46.98 4.97
CA ILE A 1210 -10.76 -47.01 3.74
C ILE A 1210 -11.64 -45.76 3.71
N ARG A 1211 -11.71 -45.11 2.55
CA ARG A 1211 -12.66 -44.02 2.28
C ARG A 1211 -13.58 -44.39 1.14
N ASP A 1212 -14.83 -43.95 1.20
CA ASP A 1212 -15.83 -44.15 0.14
C ASP A 1212 -15.96 -45.62 -0.33
N GLN A 1213 -15.75 -46.58 0.57
CA GLN A 1213 -15.76 -48.02 0.31
C GLN A 1213 -14.69 -48.53 -0.67
N ASP A 1214 -13.64 -47.74 -0.98
CA ASP A 1214 -12.56 -48.17 -1.86
C ASP A 1214 -11.53 -49.06 -1.13
N LEU A 1215 -11.72 -50.37 -1.26
CA LEU A 1215 -10.83 -51.38 -0.69
C LEU A 1215 -9.53 -51.58 -1.48
N ASN A 1216 -9.45 -51.09 -2.73
CA ASN A 1216 -8.29 -51.29 -3.59
C ASN A 1216 -7.23 -50.20 -3.42
N HIS A 1217 -7.64 -49.01 -2.95
CA HIS A 1217 -6.74 -47.88 -2.69
C HIS A 1217 -6.91 -47.38 -1.26
N PRO A 1218 -6.33 -48.07 -0.26
CA PRO A 1218 -6.38 -47.60 1.12
C PRO A 1218 -5.81 -46.19 1.24
N HIS A 1219 -6.42 -45.36 2.09
CA HIS A 1219 -6.04 -43.95 2.25
C HIS A 1219 -4.74 -43.78 3.04
N LEU A 1220 -4.70 -44.30 4.27
CA LEU A 1220 -3.55 -44.31 5.19
C LEU A 1220 -3.23 -45.74 5.64
N GLN A 1221 -1.95 -46.02 5.94
CA GLN A 1221 -1.50 -47.32 6.44
C GLN A 1221 -0.70 -47.18 7.74
N TYR A 1222 -0.92 -48.11 8.67
CA TYR A 1222 -0.25 -48.09 9.99
C TYR A 1222 1.21 -48.56 9.92
N LYS A 1223 1.54 -49.44 8.96
CA LYS A 1223 2.82 -50.17 8.92
C LYS A 1223 3.57 -50.06 7.59
N ASN A 1224 2.86 -50.18 6.48
CA ASN A 1224 3.46 -50.31 5.14
C ASN A 1224 3.34 -49.02 4.30
N ALA A 1225 3.05 -47.87 4.93
CA ALA A 1225 3.13 -46.59 4.23
C ALA A 1225 4.59 -46.33 3.79
N PRO A 1226 4.85 -45.72 2.61
CA PRO A 1226 6.21 -45.53 2.11
C PRO A 1226 7.09 -44.61 2.96
N LEU A 1227 6.50 -43.66 3.70
CA LEU A 1227 7.21 -42.61 4.44
C LEU A 1227 7.10 -42.71 5.97
N ASP A 1228 6.14 -43.49 6.49
CA ASP A 1228 5.92 -43.66 7.93
C ASP A 1228 5.63 -45.12 8.31
N ASN A 1229 6.02 -45.49 9.53
CA ASN A 1229 5.61 -46.74 10.18
C ASN A 1229 5.23 -46.43 11.63
N GLN A 1230 3.92 -46.33 11.84
CA GLN A 1230 3.33 -45.90 13.10
C GLN A 1230 3.57 -46.91 14.24
N TRP A 1231 3.75 -48.21 13.95
CA TRP A 1231 4.17 -49.20 14.96
C TRP A 1231 5.50 -48.79 15.60
N ARG A 1232 6.47 -48.39 14.77
CA ARG A 1232 7.79 -47.94 15.24
C ARG A 1232 7.73 -46.58 15.91
N MET A 1233 6.93 -45.66 15.37
CA MET A 1233 6.72 -44.32 15.94
C MET A 1233 6.22 -44.42 17.40
N GLU A 1234 5.25 -45.30 17.66
CA GLU A 1234 4.68 -45.55 18.99
C GLU A 1234 5.54 -46.45 19.89
N GLY A 1235 6.72 -46.87 19.41
CA GLY A 1235 7.73 -47.54 20.23
C GLY A 1235 7.53 -49.05 20.36
N PHE A 1236 6.97 -49.73 19.35
CA PHE A 1236 6.88 -51.19 19.30
C PHE A 1236 8.27 -51.84 19.42
N GLN A 1237 8.39 -52.88 20.24
CA GLN A 1237 9.64 -53.60 20.45
C GLN A 1237 9.81 -54.74 19.42
N ARG A 1238 11.04 -55.01 18.98
CA ARG A 1238 11.35 -56.08 18.03
C ARG A 1238 11.67 -57.43 18.67
N SER A 1239 11.74 -57.48 19.98
CA SER A 1239 11.98 -58.71 20.73
C SER A 1239 11.63 -58.52 22.19
N PHE A 1240 11.33 -59.62 22.87
CA PHE A 1240 11.23 -59.65 24.32
C PHE A 1240 11.90 -60.90 24.89
N VAL A 1241 12.24 -60.84 26.18
CA VAL A 1241 12.64 -62.00 26.96
C VAL A 1241 11.45 -62.37 27.85
N ASP A 1242 11.01 -63.62 27.76
CA ASP A 1242 9.90 -64.11 28.56
C ASP A 1242 10.31 -64.31 30.03
N PRO A 1243 9.35 -64.57 30.94
CA PRO A 1243 9.66 -64.79 32.36
C PRO A 1243 10.57 -65.98 32.66
N TYR A 1244 10.84 -66.85 31.69
CA TYR A 1244 11.65 -68.06 31.81
C TYR A 1244 13.02 -67.95 31.13
N GLY A 1245 13.35 -66.78 30.55
CA GLY A 1245 14.63 -66.49 29.91
C GLY A 1245 14.69 -66.80 28.41
N ALA A 1246 13.60 -67.27 27.79
CA ALA A 1246 13.53 -67.48 26.35
C ALA A 1246 13.36 -66.14 25.63
N THR A 1247 14.12 -65.95 24.54
CA THR A 1247 14.05 -64.73 23.72
C THR A 1247 13.18 -64.95 22.51
N PHE A 1248 12.17 -64.09 22.33
CA PHE A 1248 11.23 -64.12 21.22
C PHE A 1248 11.45 -62.92 20.30
N SER A 1249 11.47 -63.15 18.98
CA SER A 1249 11.49 -62.10 17.97
C SER A 1249 10.08 -61.65 17.60
N LEU A 1250 9.87 -60.36 17.42
CA LEU A 1250 8.60 -59.74 17.05
C LEU A 1250 8.67 -59.06 15.68
N LEU A 1251 7.55 -59.04 14.97
CA LEU A 1251 7.34 -58.22 13.78
C LEU A 1251 6.34 -57.10 14.07
N ASP A 1252 6.52 -55.95 13.41
CA ASP A 1252 5.53 -54.88 13.40
C ASP A 1252 4.16 -55.47 13.02
N GLY A 1253 3.14 -55.21 13.83
CA GLY A 1253 1.81 -55.81 13.71
C GLY A 1253 1.51 -56.98 14.64
N ASP A 1254 2.49 -57.57 15.35
CA ASP A 1254 2.20 -58.66 16.28
C ASP A 1254 1.37 -58.12 17.47
N VAL A 1255 0.13 -58.60 17.64
CA VAL A 1255 -0.82 -58.06 18.63
C VAL A 1255 -1.05 -58.97 19.84
N VAL A 1256 -1.10 -60.29 19.64
CA VAL A 1256 -1.38 -61.25 20.72
C VAL A 1256 -0.77 -62.61 20.43
N PHE A 1257 -0.36 -63.31 21.48
CA PHE A 1257 0.09 -64.70 21.46
C PHE A 1257 -1.02 -65.57 22.06
N TYR A 1258 -1.47 -66.56 21.28
CA TYR A 1258 -2.36 -67.61 21.72
C TYR A 1258 -1.57 -68.89 22.03
N HIS A 1259 -1.95 -69.63 23.08
CA HIS A 1259 -1.45 -70.98 23.28
C HIS A 1259 -1.84 -71.87 22.09
N ALA A 1260 -0.88 -72.60 21.50
CA ALA A 1260 -1.17 -73.53 20.40
C ALA A 1260 -1.75 -74.87 20.89
N ASN A 1261 -1.65 -75.16 22.19
CA ASN A 1261 -2.11 -76.41 22.82
C ASN A 1261 -3.25 -76.23 23.82
N LEU A 1262 -3.72 -75.00 24.10
CA LEU A 1262 -4.82 -74.74 25.03
C LEU A 1262 -5.96 -74.01 24.34
N SER A 1263 -7.18 -74.39 24.68
CA SER A 1263 -8.42 -73.95 24.05
C SER A 1263 -9.40 -73.42 25.08
N SER A 1264 -10.30 -72.53 24.65
CA SER A 1264 -11.48 -72.17 25.45
C SER A 1264 -12.34 -73.39 25.81
N TYR A 1265 -12.31 -74.47 25.03
CA TYR A 1265 -13.00 -75.72 25.39
C TYR A 1265 -12.49 -76.34 26.69
N ASP A 1266 -11.22 -76.11 27.06
CA ASP A 1266 -10.64 -76.63 28.31
C ASP A 1266 -11.33 -76.04 29.56
N ASP A 1267 -11.97 -74.86 29.42
CA ASP A 1267 -12.63 -74.15 30.52
C ASP A 1267 -14.13 -74.43 30.61
N PHE A 1268 -14.73 -75.07 29.60
CA PHE A 1268 -16.18 -75.34 29.51
C PHE A 1268 -16.55 -76.81 29.27
N GLY A 1269 -15.57 -77.71 29.14
CA GLY A 1269 -15.81 -79.14 28.98
C GLY A 1269 -16.48 -79.77 30.20
N THR A 1270 -17.59 -80.47 30.02
CA THR A 1270 -18.26 -81.26 31.07
C THR A 1270 -17.43 -82.48 31.42
N GLY A 1271 -16.66 -82.35 32.50
CA GLY A 1271 -15.97 -83.45 33.20
C GLY A 1271 -16.41 -83.52 34.66
N GLY A 1272 -17.72 -83.67 34.92
CA GLY A 1272 -18.24 -84.21 36.16
C GLY A 1272 -18.72 -85.63 35.89
N THR A 1273 -18.22 -86.62 36.63
CA THR A 1273 -18.86 -87.94 36.68
C THR A 1273 -20.26 -87.80 37.27
N HIS A 1274 -21.27 -87.96 36.44
CA HIS A 1274 -22.41 -88.82 36.72
C HIS A 1274 -22.62 -89.75 35.54
#